data_AF-A0A8T7FGL4-F1
#
_entry.id   AF-A0A8T7FGL4-F1
#
_cell.length_a   1.000
_cell.length_b   1.000
_cell.length_c   1.000
_cell.angle_alpha   90.00
_cell.angle_beta   90.00
_cell.angle_gamma   90.00
#
_symmetry.space_group_name_H-M   'P 1'
#
loop_
_entity.id
_entity.type
_entity.pdbx_description
1 polymer ?
#
loop_
_entity_poly.entity_id
_entity_poly.type
_entity_poly.pdbx_seq_one_letter_code
_entity_poly.pdbx_strand_id
1 'polypeptide(L)'
;MKSQRVMFKWLAMAFALAVLFAFALVSPSASAQEGMPPASTETPTELSPDKTYFPTMVPTPTPEPEEAPLSFSMQGANEPVPLSTDWSTPLNISGTDSNSTKPGIAVDSNGGIHVVWTEIDSGGVTEIYYKYRDGTGSWSTLINVSNSNTFDSNNAQVIADSNGKAHIVWEEQDDDYAWDAEILYSQCANGVCTFPVSLSGPPNWDCGMYLPNLQDWHSEVPVIGLDQAGRLMVEWLAYEPGENTMPYSTWLNSGTPPLVRSGCVPSGAGIYRRAAGISRIMGGLPGDFRLAFEEIRGDGSQGIYYSHYSNSRWATSFLATGRLPDLFLDVSSQAHVTWCGSDGKLRYWNSAILNTETILNVTCSWHSPIATDATGLPHVFWEYSGQIYESTRLVEGWSERVNISRSSAGAYRPDVVADTNGNLHMVWHDLRDGNSEIYYSTTSAYDCSGTTLSHIGQAVFDVVGEQNYCLNKFEKLTFIEDPSSGRAAFQEFAELASQAKYEVDFTTMIWSRGAGRIFISGVKELYEKVKLNPNDYPKDVRVRILLGLEHYPDPGDQRKTVLRALDSLDVPLEDFGGKWKVEIATYRNSKAYWGFDRPNLHSHVKILIVDGQSAIVSGYNLQDLYTDSSVIDAGLKISGPIVQDSLIMFDDLWRDARGCKCVIGFNCEYTTAPLEHASEVLSIQPDASDPTNVFSLFRDETLKTADNAITAAIRASNINLNLLQNRYFENYPPKSFCIKDWCIDIYLPVSLPVPGDNGSFPYTQAIIDAAKNGVQVQMLLSGDKAEVGINSDSIENLRTQILLLPNGTDVFSNITVKFSDGPLHAKALSIDNQFVVVGSQNFDNSAFGIDPDNLMDLAEYSFGVDNRNVANTFDNEFASLWNVARAYIRVVRSIQQAVDQALPGTIVYVPVGTYHESVIINKPLTLIGDSVNSPVIESVESVRPSIQITSSNVNISHLIVRHNDGYGIALMDVSSNRLKDVRISNVIFDNNSSGGILIQGLIPSSPIRYTLENNTFVGGQSGVTLNLFETQQWNSVIRNNIFIGQSTTPFQILSTDDGGVEYSYNLFSICGSTPDCSTGWYTGNLSSMSTSHDNLFNLDPQFLDPTVANYHLSPISPLIDAGDPNTIYFSDYDDNTSRIDIGAFESFISMEQLPPLTDDIPNAPGLVSVTSQNNINLRYFLSPSGDEDWFRFFVPRASQLEIHLTSLPANYDLYVYNAAGQLLGSSVKEKKAAEVVKINNATSGYYYVRIVGFSGAWNGANPYQLRFNVTGTGGP
;
A
#
# COMPACT_ATOMS: atom_id res chain seq x y z
N MET A 1 -44.63 1.20 -21.90
CA MET A 1 -45.88 0.70 -21.27
C MET A 1 -46.19 1.59 -20.06
N LYS A 2 -47.38 2.19 -19.97
CA LYS A 2 -47.66 3.32 -19.03
C LYS A 2 -48.76 3.02 -17.99
N SER A 3 -48.99 1.75 -17.64
CA SER A 3 -50.10 1.31 -16.77
C SER A 3 -49.71 0.46 -15.54
N GLN A 4 -48.45 0.01 -15.39
CA GLN A 4 -48.07 -0.90 -14.29
C GLN A 4 -47.46 -0.22 -13.04
N ARG A 5 -47.15 1.09 -13.08
CA ARG A 5 -46.55 1.81 -11.94
C ARG A 5 -47.52 2.24 -10.82
N VAL A 6 -48.82 1.93 -10.95
CA VAL A 6 -49.86 2.31 -9.96
C VAL A 6 -50.30 1.13 -9.06
N MET A 7 -50.16 -0.11 -9.53
CA MET A 7 -50.60 -1.30 -8.76
C MET A 7 -49.67 -1.63 -7.57
N PHE A 8 -48.35 -1.51 -7.74
CA PHE A 8 -47.39 -1.85 -6.68
C PHE A 8 -47.44 -0.90 -5.47
N LYS A 9 -47.89 0.36 -5.64
CA LYS A 9 -48.03 1.31 -4.53
C LYS A 9 -49.20 1.00 -3.59
N TRP A 10 -50.17 0.19 -4.02
CA TRP A 10 -51.31 -0.22 -3.17
C TRP A 10 -51.10 -1.55 -2.45
N LEU A 11 -50.28 -2.47 -2.96
CA LEU A 11 -49.97 -3.72 -2.26
C LEU A 11 -49.00 -3.53 -1.08
N ALA A 12 -48.01 -2.65 -1.19
CA ALA A 12 -47.07 -2.36 -0.09
C ALA A 12 -47.77 -1.73 1.13
N MET A 13 -48.82 -0.94 0.91
CA MET A 13 -49.55 -0.23 1.97
C MET A 13 -50.54 -1.12 2.74
N ALA A 14 -50.91 -2.28 2.18
CA ALA A 14 -51.78 -3.26 2.84
C ALA A 14 -51.02 -4.22 3.79
N PHE A 15 -49.73 -4.47 3.54
CA PHE A 15 -48.93 -5.40 4.36
C PHE A 15 -48.47 -4.77 5.69
N ALA A 16 -48.25 -3.45 5.70
CA ALA A 16 -47.83 -2.70 6.90
C ALA A 16 -48.90 -2.59 8.02
N LEU A 17 -50.16 -2.92 7.73
CA LEU A 17 -51.29 -2.81 8.66
C LEU A 17 -51.72 -4.17 9.27
N ALA A 18 -51.13 -5.29 8.83
CA ALA A 18 -51.54 -6.63 9.26
C ALA A 18 -50.75 -7.20 10.46
N VAL A 19 -49.62 -6.58 10.84
CA VAL A 19 -48.70 -7.13 11.87
C VAL A 19 -48.96 -6.55 13.28
N LEU A 20 -49.84 -5.55 13.41
CA LEU A 20 -50.01 -4.78 14.67
C LEU A 20 -51.18 -5.20 15.57
N PHE A 21 -52.00 -6.23 15.25
CA PHE A 21 -53.14 -6.63 16.09
C PHE A 21 -53.50 -8.14 16.09
N ALA A 22 -52.82 -8.92 16.94
CA ALA A 22 -53.29 -10.15 17.63
C ALA A 22 -52.15 -10.63 18.58
N PHE A 23 -52.20 -10.47 19.92
CA PHE A 23 -52.97 -11.20 20.95
C PHE A 23 -52.96 -12.74 20.82
N ALA A 24 -52.91 -13.59 21.87
CA ALA A 24 -52.44 -13.54 23.28
C ALA A 24 -52.80 -14.91 23.95
N LEU A 25 -52.31 -15.19 25.17
CA LEU A 25 -52.67 -16.31 26.08
C LEU A 25 -52.09 -17.70 25.67
N VAL A 26 -51.71 -18.65 26.53
CA VAL A 26 -52.05 -18.96 27.95
C VAL A 26 -50.83 -19.50 28.73
N SER A 27 -50.75 -19.24 30.04
CA SER A 27 -50.02 -20.02 31.08
C SER A 27 -51.03 -20.40 32.21
N PRO A 28 -50.85 -21.46 33.04
CA PRO A 28 -49.89 -21.52 34.17
C PRO A 28 -49.32 -22.96 34.41
N SER A 29 -48.65 -23.43 35.50
CA SER A 29 -48.43 -22.98 36.91
C SER A 29 -47.18 -23.72 37.50
N ALA A 30 -46.29 -23.07 38.28
CA ALA A 30 -46.18 -23.06 39.77
C ALA A 30 -45.85 -24.43 40.44
N SER A 31 -45.03 -24.62 41.49
CA SER A 31 -44.26 -23.80 42.48
C SER A 31 -43.08 -24.67 43.03
N ALA A 32 -42.16 -24.33 43.96
CA ALA A 32 -42.18 -23.44 45.13
C ALA A 32 -40.76 -23.02 45.64
N GLN A 33 -40.71 -22.45 46.86
CA GLN A 33 -39.70 -21.55 47.43
C GLN A 33 -38.74 -22.16 48.49
N GLU A 34 -37.70 -21.37 48.80
CA GLU A 34 -37.05 -21.16 50.13
C GLU A 34 -35.97 -22.11 50.70
N GLY A 35 -34.91 -21.49 51.26
CA GLY A 35 -33.89 -22.12 52.11
C GLY A 35 -32.58 -21.29 52.25
N MET A 36 -32.34 -20.66 53.40
CA MET A 36 -31.11 -19.91 53.76
C MET A 36 -30.99 -19.88 55.31
N PRO A 37 -29.87 -19.45 55.92
CA PRO A 37 -28.47 -19.90 55.82
C PRO A 37 -28.28 -21.03 56.89
N PRO A 38 -27.44 -21.01 57.97
CA PRO A 38 -26.13 -20.38 58.23
C PRO A 38 -25.07 -21.31 58.94
N ALA A 39 -23.87 -20.74 59.16
CA ALA A 39 -22.96 -21.04 60.29
C ALA A 39 -22.13 -22.37 60.21
N SER A 40 -20.95 -22.52 60.84
CA SER A 40 -20.22 -21.68 61.81
C SER A 40 -18.78 -22.19 62.03
N THR A 41 -17.87 -21.30 62.48
CA THR A 41 -16.75 -21.54 63.45
C THR A 41 -15.68 -22.61 63.16
N GLU A 42 -14.41 -22.51 63.56
CA GLU A 42 -13.53 -21.50 64.19
C GLU A 42 -12.09 -22.07 63.91
N THR A 43 -11.05 -21.31 63.53
CA THR A 43 -10.04 -20.66 64.40
C THR A 43 -9.67 -21.39 65.71
N PRO A 44 -8.50 -21.11 66.33
CA PRO A 44 -7.19 -20.75 65.78
C PRO A 44 -6.04 -21.53 66.48
N THR A 45 -4.77 -21.26 66.11
CA THR A 45 -3.66 -20.82 67.02
C THR A 45 -2.34 -20.76 66.21
N GLU A 46 -1.51 -19.70 66.16
CA GLU A 46 -0.81 -18.91 67.22
C GLU A 46 0.21 -19.75 68.03
N LEU A 47 1.47 -19.36 68.32
CA LEU A 47 2.30 -18.13 68.21
C LEU A 47 3.75 -18.55 67.81
N SER A 48 4.60 -17.77 67.11
CA SER A 48 5.35 -16.52 67.49
C SER A 48 6.23 -16.64 68.76
N PRO A 49 7.22 -15.76 69.04
CA PRO A 49 7.78 -14.62 68.28
C PRO A 49 9.35 -14.64 68.20
N ASP A 50 10.06 -13.72 67.51
CA ASP A 50 10.64 -12.45 68.01
C ASP A 50 11.65 -11.95 66.93
N LYS A 51 11.94 -10.66 66.66
CA LYS A 51 11.43 -9.37 67.17
C LYS A 51 11.95 -8.16 66.34
N THR A 52 11.09 -7.14 66.14
CA THR A 52 11.36 -5.65 66.20
C THR A 52 12.30 -4.93 65.20
N TYR A 53 12.07 -3.66 64.78
CA TYR A 53 10.95 -2.67 64.90
C TYR A 53 11.12 -1.57 63.78
N PHE A 54 10.09 -1.22 62.97
CA PHE A 54 9.24 0.02 63.00
C PHE A 54 9.86 1.33 62.43
N PRO A 55 9.09 2.38 62.00
CA PRO A 55 7.62 2.55 61.90
C PRO A 55 7.06 3.07 60.54
N THR A 56 5.74 3.28 60.48
CA THR A 56 4.86 3.60 59.33
C THR A 56 4.65 5.09 58.99
N MET A 57 4.35 5.41 57.72
CA MET A 57 3.39 6.46 57.31
C MET A 57 2.64 6.07 56.01
N VAL A 58 1.47 6.68 55.79
CA VAL A 58 0.44 6.31 54.79
C VAL A 58 0.68 6.95 53.41
N PRO A 59 0.52 6.23 52.28
CA PRO A 59 0.30 6.82 50.97
C PRO A 59 -1.19 7.12 50.73
N THR A 60 -1.46 8.33 50.24
CA THR A 60 -2.70 8.72 49.53
C THR A 60 -2.94 7.83 48.30
N PRO A 61 -4.19 7.75 47.77
CA PRO A 61 -4.45 6.98 46.55
C PRO A 61 -3.57 7.45 45.40
N THR A 62 -2.79 6.53 44.85
CA THR A 62 -2.11 6.71 43.56
C THR A 62 -3.13 6.73 42.43
N PRO A 63 -2.90 7.49 41.35
CA PRO A 63 -3.73 7.40 40.15
C PRO A 63 -3.74 5.96 39.59
N GLU A 64 -4.77 5.64 38.82
CA GLU A 64 -4.70 4.51 37.89
C GLU A 64 -3.44 4.66 37.02
N PRO A 65 -2.71 3.57 36.71
CA PRO A 65 -1.68 3.65 35.68
C PRO A 65 -2.38 4.03 34.38
N GLU A 66 -1.98 5.16 33.78
CA GLU A 66 -2.28 5.42 32.38
C GLU A 66 -1.82 4.20 31.58
N GLU A 67 -2.72 3.63 30.78
CA GLU A 67 -2.36 2.57 29.84
C GLU A 67 -1.29 3.14 28.91
N ALA A 68 -0.05 2.67 29.09
CA ALA A 68 1.01 3.01 28.16
C ALA A 68 0.57 2.55 26.77
N PRO A 69 0.63 3.41 25.73
CA PRO A 69 0.23 3.03 24.39
C PRO A 69 1.05 1.80 23.99
N LEU A 70 0.37 0.77 23.51
CA LEU A 70 0.98 -0.47 23.06
C LEU A 70 2.00 -0.15 21.96
N SER A 71 3.29 -0.21 22.31
CA SER A 71 4.37 -0.13 21.35
C SER A 71 4.35 -1.41 20.51
N PHE A 72 3.68 -1.37 19.37
CA PHE A 72 3.65 -2.46 18.40
C PHE A 72 5.03 -2.62 17.78
N SER A 73 5.85 -3.46 18.40
CA SER A 73 6.98 -4.09 17.72
C SER A 73 6.44 -5.13 16.75
N MET A 74 7.08 -5.33 15.60
CA MET A 74 6.79 -6.45 14.67
C MET A 74 7.23 -7.82 15.22
N GLN A 75 7.14 -8.00 16.54
CA GLN A 75 7.42 -9.23 17.30
C GLN A 75 6.31 -9.44 18.37
N GLY A 76 5.10 -8.94 18.10
CA GLY A 76 4.11 -8.56 19.12
C GLY A 76 2.70 -9.15 18.96
N ALA A 77 2.61 -10.48 18.92
CA ALA A 77 1.40 -11.32 19.03
C ALA A 77 0.55 -11.61 17.76
N ASN A 78 0.35 -12.92 17.54
CA ASN A 78 -0.59 -13.55 16.60
C ASN A 78 -0.26 -13.46 15.09
N GLU A 79 1.02 -13.61 14.74
CA GLU A 79 1.49 -13.67 13.34
C GLU A 79 1.17 -15.01 12.64
N PRO A 80 0.94 -15.02 11.31
CA PRO A 80 1.20 -16.19 10.48
C PRO A 80 2.71 -16.37 10.38
N VAL A 81 3.23 -17.25 11.22
CA VAL A 81 4.65 -17.58 11.27
C VAL A 81 5.06 -18.32 9.98
N PRO A 82 6.12 -17.87 9.25
CA PRO A 82 6.56 -18.52 8.02
C PRO A 82 6.91 -19.99 8.26
N LEU A 83 6.37 -20.88 7.43
CA LEU A 83 6.69 -22.30 7.54
C LEU A 83 8.14 -22.54 7.08
N SER A 84 8.84 -23.45 7.77
CA SER A 84 10.16 -23.93 7.32
C SER A 84 10.14 -24.35 5.85
N THR A 85 11.28 -24.27 5.15
CA THR A 85 11.34 -24.47 3.69
C THR A 85 10.68 -25.77 3.24
N ASP A 86 10.13 -25.75 2.04
CA ASP A 86 9.54 -26.90 1.36
C ASP A 86 10.35 -28.21 1.54
N TRP A 87 9.66 -29.31 1.78
CA TRP A 87 10.30 -30.60 2.00
C TRP A 87 11.13 -31.02 0.78
N SER A 88 12.37 -31.44 1.06
CA SER A 88 13.29 -31.97 0.06
C SER A 88 12.68 -33.10 -0.77
N THR A 89 13.20 -33.34 -1.97
CA THR A 89 12.78 -34.50 -2.78
C THR A 89 13.06 -35.81 -2.02
N PRO A 90 12.06 -36.71 -1.83
CA PRO A 90 12.26 -37.95 -1.10
C PRO A 90 13.41 -38.81 -1.63
N LEU A 91 14.32 -39.20 -0.74
CA LEU A 91 15.51 -40.01 -1.02
C LEU A 91 15.36 -41.42 -0.45
N ASN A 92 15.49 -42.46 -1.27
CA ASN A 92 15.63 -43.83 -0.78
C ASN A 92 16.99 -43.97 -0.06
N ILE A 93 16.96 -44.39 1.22
CA ILE A 93 18.15 -44.57 2.06
C ILE A 93 18.44 -46.03 2.45
N SER A 94 17.52 -46.98 2.24
CA SER A 94 17.83 -48.41 2.36
C SER A 94 18.63 -48.89 1.15
N GLY A 95 18.07 -48.75 -0.06
CA GLY A 95 18.66 -49.16 -1.33
C GLY A 95 18.82 -50.68 -1.47
N THR A 96 17.84 -51.46 -0.99
CA THR A 96 17.94 -52.93 -0.91
C THR A 96 17.07 -53.65 -1.94
N ASP A 97 17.33 -54.95 -2.16
CA ASP A 97 16.44 -55.84 -2.93
C ASP A 97 15.35 -56.50 -2.05
N SER A 98 15.25 -56.13 -0.75
CA SER A 98 14.38 -56.75 0.24
C SER A 98 13.34 -55.78 0.80
N ASN A 99 12.51 -56.20 1.77
CA ASN A 99 11.53 -55.32 2.39
C ASN A 99 12.09 -54.68 3.67
N SER A 100 12.44 -53.40 3.58
CA SER A 100 12.73 -52.50 4.69
C SER A 100 11.45 -51.83 5.20
N THR A 101 11.16 -51.91 6.49
CA THR A 101 9.91 -51.46 7.12
C THR A 101 10.13 -50.92 8.53
N LYS A 102 9.11 -50.27 9.11
CA LYS A 102 9.12 -49.77 10.50
C LYS A 102 10.34 -48.86 10.82
N PRO A 103 10.59 -47.78 10.05
CA PRO A 103 11.72 -46.91 10.35
C PRO A 103 11.51 -46.14 11.66
N GLY A 104 12.61 -45.82 12.34
CA GLY A 104 12.67 -44.87 13.45
C GLY A 104 13.85 -43.92 13.26
N ILE A 105 13.72 -42.66 13.69
CA ILE A 105 14.72 -41.60 13.49
C ILE A 105 15.05 -40.84 14.78
N ALA A 106 16.33 -40.47 14.94
CA ALA A 106 16.82 -39.56 15.95
C ALA A 106 17.90 -38.63 15.39
N VAL A 107 18.14 -37.51 16.08
CA VAL A 107 19.18 -36.53 15.76
C VAL A 107 20.05 -36.25 16.98
N ASP A 108 21.36 -36.16 16.78
CA ASP A 108 22.32 -35.78 17.82
C ASP A 108 22.49 -34.24 17.91
N SER A 109 23.11 -33.76 18.99
CA SER A 109 23.33 -32.33 19.21
C SER A 109 24.34 -31.65 18.27
N ASN A 110 24.93 -32.40 17.33
CA ASN A 110 25.79 -31.90 16.26
C ASN A 110 25.07 -31.92 14.89
N GLY A 111 23.76 -32.24 14.85
CA GLY A 111 22.98 -32.41 13.62
C GLY A 111 23.20 -33.74 12.91
N GLY A 112 23.83 -34.73 13.57
CA GLY A 112 23.97 -36.08 13.04
C GLY A 112 22.64 -36.83 13.05
N ILE A 113 22.23 -37.38 11.92
CA ILE A 113 20.95 -38.11 11.77
C ILE A 113 21.19 -39.61 11.91
N HIS A 114 20.34 -40.27 12.70
CA HIS A 114 20.42 -41.69 13.04
C HIS A 114 19.09 -42.36 12.65
N VAL A 115 19.13 -43.33 11.74
CA VAL A 115 17.93 -44.05 11.27
C VAL A 115 18.08 -45.54 11.50
N VAL A 116 17.07 -46.17 12.08
CA VAL A 116 16.94 -47.63 12.22
C VAL A 116 15.71 -48.14 11.48
N TRP A 117 15.70 -49.41 11.07
CA TRP A 117 14.53 -50.08 10.50
C TRP A 117 14.60 -51.61 10.67
N THR A 118 13.47 -52.29 10.47
CA THR A 118 13.41 -53.75 10.34
C THR A 118 13.48 -54.13 8.86
N GLU A 119 14.42 -55.00 8.50
CA GLU A 119 14.58 -55.53 7.13
C GLU A 119 14.49 -57.05 7.14
N ILE A 120 13.91 -57.66 6.11
CA ILE A 120 13.97 -59.12 5.92
C ILE A 120 15.32 -59.47 5.30
N ASP A 121 16.11 -60.30 5.96
CA ASP A 121 17.42 -60.73 5.47
C ASP A 121 17.31 -61.77 4.31
N SER A 122 18.46 -62.16 3.75
CA SER A 122 18.55 -63.19 2.70
C SER A 122 18.15 -64.62 3.15
N GLY A 123 18.20 -64.92 4.45
CA GLY A 123 17.71 -66.15 5.07
C GLY A 123 16.19 -66.16 5.32
N GLY A 124 15.55 -64.98 5.30
CA GLY A 124 14.13 -64.80 5.57
C GLY A 124 13.78 -64.51 7.03
N VAL A 125 14.77 -64.20 7.88
CA VAL A 125 14.54 -63.67 9.24
C VAL A 125 14.52 -62.14 9.21
N THR A 126 13.85 -61.52 10.18
CA THR A 126 13.83 -60.05 10.32
C THR A 126 14.99 -59.57 11.18
N GLU A 127 15.68 -58.52 10.73
CA GLU A 127 16.88 -57.97 11.39
C GLU A 127 16.78 -56.45 11.54
N ILE A 128 17.45 -55.90 12.55
CA ILE A 128 17.50 -54.45 12.80
C ILE A 128 18.72 -53.85 12.10
N TYR A 129 18.42 -53.00 11.12
CA TYR A 129 19.42 -52.26 10.38
C TYR A 129 19.50 -50.81 10.84
N TYR A 130 20.68 -50.22 10.68
CA TYR A 130 21.03 -48.88 11.09
C TYR A 130 21.89 -48.18 10.02
N LYS A 131 21.61 -46.90 9.83
CA LYS A 131 22.37 -45.99 8.97
C LYS A 131 22.43 -44.63 9.65
N TYR A 132 23.54 -43.92 9.49
CA TYR A 132 23.68 -42.57 10.03
C TYR A 132 24.21 -41.60 8.96
N ARG A 133 23.95 -40.31 9.16
CA ARG A 133 24.46 -39.21 8.35
C ARG A 133 25.14 -38.24 9.30
N ASP A 134 26.44 -38.04 9.13
CA ASP A 134 27.16 -37.05 9.94
C ASP A 134 26.83 -35.61 9.50
N GLY A 135 27.26 -34.63 10.29
CA GLY A 135 27.09 -33.21 9.97
C GLY A 135 27.82 -32.73 8.70
N THR A 136 28.62 -33.57 8.03
CA THR A 136 29.19 -33.27 6.70
C THR A 136 28.23 -33.67 5.57
N GLY A 137 27.17 -34.40 5.88
CA GLY A 137 26.00 -34.59 5.04
C GLY A 137 25.97 -35.89 4.23
N SER A 138 26.91 -36.80 4.44
CA SER A 138 26.97 -38.10 3.74
C SER A 138 26.38 -39.23 4.59
N TRP A 139 25.55 -40.09 3.99
CA TRP A 139 25.04 -41.30 4.63
C TRP A 139 26.13 -42.38 4.72
N SER A 140 26.15 -43.10 5.84
CA SER A 140 27.05 -44.24 6.10
C SER A 140 26.76 -45.44 5.21
N THR A 141 27.65 -46.44 5.23
CA THR A 141 27.26 -47.79 4.84
C THR A 141 26.21 -48.35 5.79
N LEU A 142 25.43 -49.31 5.30
CA LEU A 142 24.43 -50.06 6.06
C LEU A 142 25.08 -50.93 7.15
N ILE A 143 24.49 -50.97 8.33
CA ILE A 143 24.97 -51.74 9.50
C ILE A 143 23.82 -52.60 10.03
N ASN A 144 24.04 -53.90 10.20
CA ASN A 144 23.13 -54.76 10.97
C ASN A 144 23.51 -54.66 12.47
N VAL A 145 22.54 -54.36 13.33
CA VAL A 145 22.71 -54.08 14.77
C VAL A 145 22.34 -55.29 15.63
N SER A 146 21.28 -56.03 15.29
CA SER A 146 20.89 -57.26 15.97
C SER A 146 21.88 -58.37 15.68
N ASN A 147 22.24 -58.55 14.41
CA ASN A 147 23.20 -59.56 13.93
C ASN A 147 22.81 -60.99 14.39
N SER A 148 21.52 -61.28 14.32
CA SER A 148 20.86 -62.51 14.73
C SER A 148 20.52 -63.36 13.51
N ASN A 149 21.29 -64.42 13.28
CA ASN A 149 21.12 -65.27 12.09
C ASN A 149 19.99 -66.32 12.24
N THR A 150 19.19 -66.25 13.33
CA THR A 150 18.24 -67.30 13.72
C THR A 150 16.94 -66.81 14.33
N PHE A 151 16.89 -65.58 14.84
CA PHE A 151 15.73 -65.02 15.55
C PHE A 151 15.22 -63.77 14.84
N ASP A 152 13.91 -63.53 14.90
CA ASP A 152 13.31 -62.31 14.35
C ASP A 152 13.51 -61.12 15.30
N SER A 153 14.14 -60.07 14.78
CA SER A 153 14.41 -58.80 15.46
C SER A 153 13.47 -57.71 14.93
N ASN A 154 12.68 -57.07 15.81
CA ASN A 154 11.56 -56.21 15.42
C ASN A 154 11.41 -54.93 16.28
N ASN A 155 10.56 -54.02 15.80
CA ASN A 155 10.06 -52.85 16.53
C ASN A 155 11.17 -51.98 17.14
N ALA A 156 12.25 -51.75 16.39
CA ALA A 156 13.36 -50.96 16.88
C ALA A 156 12.99 -49.49 17.12
N GLN A 157 13.54 -48.90 18.18
CA GLN A 157 13.58 -47.46 18.40
C GLN A 157 15.01 -46.98 18.60
N VAL A 158 15.26 -45.72 18.26
CA VAL A 158 16.56 -45.05 18.38
C VAL A 158 16.40 -43.70 19.07
N ILE A 159 17.36 -43.35 19.93
CA ILE A 159 17.57 -41.99 20.39
C ILE A 159 19.08 -41.68 20.34
N ALA A 160 19.46 -40.42 20.17
CA ALA A 160 20.86 -40.02 20.09
C ALA A 160 21.25 -39.13 21.28
N ASP A 161 22.47 -39.30 21.79
CA ASP A 161 22.99 -38.49 22.89
C ASP A 161 23.82 -37.27 22.44
N SER A 162 24.11 -36.39 23.38
CA SER A 162 24.92 -35.18 23.16
C SER A 162 26.39 -35.42 22.78
N ASN A 163 26.83 -36.68 22.66
CA ASN A 163 28.15 -37.08 22.20
C ASN A 163 28.12 -37.67 20.77
N GLY A 164 26.97 -37.66 20.08
CA GLY A 164 26.82 -38.24 18.74
C GLY A 164 26.68 -39.77 18.74
N LYS A 165 26.11 -40.33 19.82
CA LYS A 165 25.96 -41.77 20.01
C LYS A 165 24.49 -42.17 19.90
N ALA A 166 24.19 -43.06 18.96
CA ALA A 166 22.87 -43.69 18.88
C ALA A 166 22.73 -44.76 19.98
N HIS A 167 21.56 -44.78 20.59
CA HIS A 167 21.08 -45.75 21.57
C HIS A 167 19.86 -46.44 20.97
N ILE A 168 19.98 -47.74 20.67
CA ILE A 168 19.02 -48.51 19.90
C ILE A 168 18.47 -49.64 20.76
N VAL A 169 17.16 -49.80 20.79
CA VAL A 169 16.45 -50.91 21.45
C VAL A 169 15.54 -51.62 20.45
N TRP A 170 15.34 -52.92 20.64
CA TRP A 170 14.44 -53.76 19.81
C TRP A 170 13.92 -54.96 20.60
N GLU A 171 12.88 -55.61 20.09
CA GLU A 171 12.45 -56.94 20.56
C GLU A 171 13.11 -58.02 19.68
N GLU A 172 13.64 -59.08 20.28
CA GLU A 172 14.24 -60.23 19.55
C GLU A 172 13.71 -61.54 20.14
N GLN A 173 13.31 -62.50 19.29
CA GLN A 173 12.89 -63.84 19.75
C GLN A 173 14.05 -64.59 20.44
N ASP A 174 13.75 -65.51 21.37
CA ASP A 174 14.75 -66.34 22.05
C ASP A 174 14.54 -67.86 21.80
N ASP A 175 15.43 -68.72 22.33
CA ASP A 175 15.33 -70.19 22.21
C ASP A 175 14.59 -70.91 23.36
N ASP A 176 14.24 -70.20 24.44
CA ASP A 176 13.54 -70.77 25.60
C ASP A 176 12.08 -71.15 25.26
N TYR A 177 11.32 -70.32 24.50
CA TYR A 177 9.98 -70.62 23.99
C TYR A 177 9.69 -70.00 22.62
N ALA A 178 9.03 -70.75 21.72
CA ALA A 178 8.68 -70.33 20.35
C ALA A 178 7.65 -69.17 20.20
N TRP A 179 7.43 -68.38 21.26
CA TRP A 179 6.60 -67.17 21.30
C TRP A 179 7.11 -66.12 22.31
N ASP A 180 8.33 -66.27 22.85
CA ASP A 180 8.94 -65.26 23.69
C ASP A 180 9.75 -64.25 22.87
N ALA A 181 10.05 -63.12 23.49
CA ALA A 181 10.96 -62.11 22.99
C ALA A 181 11.59 -61.36 24.16
N GLU A 182 12.87 -61.02 24.01
CA GLU A 182 13.63 -60.18 24.93
C GLU A 182 13.76 -58.75 24.40
N ILE A 183 13.87 -57.77 25.31
CA ILE A 183 14.22 -56.40 24.94
C ILE A 183 15.73 -56.26 24.94
N LEU A 184 16.31 -56.14 23.76
CA LEU A 184 17.75 -55.94 23.60
C LEU A 184 18.09 -54.45 23.41
N TYR A 185 19.31 -54.11 23.81
CA TYR A 185 19.89 -52.78 23.66
C TYR A 185 21.29 -52.85 23.04
N SER A 186 21.59 -51.94 22.14
CA SER A 186 22.94 -51.65 21.67
C SER A 186 23.14 -50.14 21.51
N GLN A 187 24.40 -49.72 21.45
CA GLN A 187 24.79 -48.34 21.21
C GLN A 187 25.80 -48.27 20.08
N CYS A 188 25.62 -47.31 19.17
CA CYS A 188 26.42 -47.14 17.97
C CYS A 188 27.06 -45.74 17.93
N ALA A 189 28.37 -45.69 17.65
CA ALA A 189 29.11 -44.45 17.43
C ALA A 189 30.11 -44.64 16.29
N ASN A 190 30.24 -43.65 15.40
CA ASN A 190 31.22 -43.65 14.30
C ASN A 190 31.20 -44.94 13.45
N GLY A 191 30.00 -45.47 13.16
CA GLY A 191 29.81 -46.70 12.39
C GLY A 191 30.15 -48.02 13.10
N VAL A 192 30.35 -48.00 14.43
CA VAL A 192 30.59 -49.21 15.23
C VAL A 192 29.53 -49.32 16.32
N CYS A 193 28.83 -50.45 16.36
CA CYS A 193 27.85 -50.81 17.38
C CYS A 193 28.45 -51.76 18.44
N THR A 194 27.93 -51.72 19.66
CA THR A 194 28.27 -52.71 20.69
C THR A 194 27.58 -54.06 20.45
N PHE A 195 28.05 -55.10 21.15
CA PHE A 195 27.29 -56.34 21.26
C PHE A 195 25.95 -56.08 21.99
N PRO A 196 24.82 -56.67 21.54
CA PRO A 196 23.52 -56.53 22.20
C PRO A 196 23.53 -56.95 23.68
N VAL A 197 22.72 -56.27 24.50
CA VAL A 197 22.54 -56.58 25.93
C VAL A 197 21.05 -56.60 26.26
N SER A 198 20.58 -57.69 26.87
CA SER A 198 19.20 -57.83 27.34
C SER A 198 18.88 -56.91 28.52
N LEU A 199 17.74 -56.23 28.43
CA LEU A 199 17.15 -55.36 29.47
C LEU A 199 15.98 -56.04 30.19
N SER A 200 15.37 -57.06 29.59
CA SER A 200 14.18 -57.77 30.07
C SER A 200 14.46 -58.85 31.11
N GLY A 201 15.73 -59.06 31.49
CA GLY A 201 16.18 -60.06 32.46
C GLY A 201 15.44 -60.09 33.83
N PRO A 202 15.72 -61.12 34.65
CA PRO A 202 14.83 -61.58 35.72
C PRO A 202 14.45 -60.51 36.77
N PRO A 203 13.21 -60.56 37.30
CA PRO A 203 12.57 -59.42 37.96
C PRO A 203 13.13 -59.03 39.33
N ASN A 204 13.01 -57.72 39.63
CA ASN A 204 13.07 -57.12 40.97
C ASN A 204 11.65 -57.00 41.57
N TRP A 205 11.54 -56.99 42.91
CA TRP A 205 10.31 -57.11 43.70
C TRP A 205 9.26 -55.97 43.57
N ASP A 206 9.47 -54.96 42.72
CA ASP A 206 8.66 -53.72 42.70
C ASP A 206 7.47 -53.73 41.71
N CYS A 207 7.29 -54.79 40.90
CA CYS A 207 6.29 -54.82 39.81
C CYS A 207 5.07 -55.74 40.03
N GLY A 208 5.09 -56.69 40.98
CA GLY A 208 3.98 -57.64 41.15
C GLY A 208 4.33 -58.85 42.02
N MET A 209 3.35 -59.73 42.27
CA MET A 209 3.53 -60.92 43.12
C MET A 209 4.27 -62.06 42.40
N TYR A 210 5.56 -62.23 42.71
CA TYR A 210 6.38 -63.35 42.23
C TYR A 210 5.78 -64.73 42.56
N LEU A 211 5.50 -65.51 41.52
CA LEU A 211 5.28 -66.96 41.61
C LEU A 211 6.63 -67.68 41.35
N PRO A 212 7.23 -68.39 42.33
CA PRO A 212 8.66 -68.75 42.28
C PRO A 212 9.19 -69.70 41.20
N ASN A 213 8.39 -70.06 40.20
CA ASN A 213 8.72 -71.07 39.18
C ASN A 213 8.35 -70.61 37.75
N LEU A 214 8.25 -69.30 37.51
CA LEU A 214 7.91 -68.74 36.21
C LEU A 214 8.98 -67.69 35.84
N GLN A 215 9.73 -67.96 34.77
CA GLN A 215 10.51 -66.95 34.04
C GLN A 215 9.55 -65.95 33.37
N ASP A 216 10.06 -64.88 32.77
CA ASP A 216 9.26 -64.03 31.89
C ASP A 216 8.81 -64.83 30.65
N TRP A 217 7.68 -64.47 30.04
CA TRP A 217 7.06 -65.24 28.95
C TRP A 217 7.03 -64.49 27.62
N HIS A 218 7.04 -63.14 27.64
CA HIS A 218 7.05 -62.30 26.43
C HIS A 218 7.24 -60.82 26.79
N SER A 219 8.24 -60.16 26.21
CA SER A 219 8.42 -58.70 26.28
C SER A 219 8.43 -58.09 24.87
N GLU A 220 7.64 -57.05 24.61
CA GLU A 220 7.47 -56.46 23.27
C GLU A 220 7.34 -54.93 23.28
N VAL A 221 7.50 -54.34 22.08
CA VAL A 221 7.31 -52.92 21.77
C VAL A 221 8.11 -51.99 22.71
N PRO A 222 9.45 -52.08 22.71
CA PRO A 222 10.27 -51.23 23.55
C PRO A 222 10.29 -49.78 23.05
N VAL A 223 10.31 -48.85 24.01
CA VAL A 223 10.43 -47.41 23.75
C VAL A 223 11.57 -46.82 24.56
N ILE A 224 12.31 -45.87 23.99
CA ILE A 224 13.50 -45.28 24.61
C ILE A 224 13.46 -43.76 24.67
N GLY A 225 13.81 -43.20 25.83
CA GLY A 225 13.87 -41.77 26.08
C GLY A 225 15.19 -41.37 26.74
N LEU A 226 15.58 -40.11 26.56
CA LEU A 226 16.84 -39.54 27.06
C LEU A 226 16.56 -38.17 27.68
N ASP A 227 16.96 -37.95 28.93
CA ASP A 227 16.87 -36.63 29.58
C ASP A 227 18.10 -35.74 29.28
N GLN A 228 17.96 -34.44 29.54
CA GLN A 228 19.03 -33.45 29.35
C GLN A 228 20.32 -33.70 30.17
N ALA A 229 20.30 -34.59 31.16
CA ALA A 229 21.47 -35.00 31.94
C ALA A 229 22.12 -36.30 31.43
N GLY A 230 21.67 -36.83 30.29
CA GLY A 230 22.20 -38.06 29.70
C GLY A 230 21.61 -39.33 30.33
N ARG A 231 20.49 -39.27 31.05
CA ARG A 231 19.82 -40.47 31.58
C ARG A 231 18.93 -41.09 30.52
N LEU A 232 19.16 -42.37 30.25
CA LEU A 232 18.30 -43.20 29.42
C LEU A 232 17.19 -43.81 30.27
N MET A 233 16.01 -43.99 29.67
CA MET A 233 14.94 -44.83 30.18
C MET A 233 14.37 -45.65 29.03
N VAL A 234 14.30 -46.96 29.22
CA VAL A 234 13.63 -47.90 28.30
C VAL A 234 12.42 -48.46 29.01
N GLU A 235 11.25 -48.38 28.38
CA GLU A 235 9.97 -48.95 28.83
C GLU A 235 9.50 -49.98 27.80
N TRP A 236 8.77 -51.01 28.23
CA TRP A 236 8.24 -52.05 27.34
C TRP A 236 7.02 -52.75 27.97
N LEU A 237 6.25 -53.44 27.14
CA LEU A 237 5.13 -54.27 27.59
C LEU A 237 5.65 -55.66 27.99
N ALA A 238 5.37 -56.11 29.22
CA ALA A 238 5.69 -57.46 29.69
C ALA A 238 4.42 -58.26 30.03
N TYR A 239 4.36 -59.51 29.58
CA TYR A 239 3.20 -60.40 29.72
C TYR A 239 3.46 -61.49 30.77
N GLU A 240 3.40 -61.11 32.04
CA GLU A 240 3.66 -62.04 33.14
C GLU A 240 2.43 -62.91 33.48
N PRO A 241 2.59 -64.15 34.01
CA PRO A 241 1.48 -65.05 34.34
C PRO A 241 0.57 -64.59 35.49
N GLY A 242 -0.34 -63.66 35.19
CA GLY A 242 -1.41 -63.22 36.09
C GLY A 242 -1.79 -61.76 35.88
N GLU A 243 -0.82 -60.91 35.53
CA GLU A 243 -0.97 -59.48 35.27
C GLU A 243 0.00 -59.07 34.16
N ASN A 244 -0.46 -58.31 33.17
CA ASN A 244 0.45 -57.60 32.26
C ASN A 244 1.09 -56.45 33.05
N THR A 245 2.33 -56.07 32.74
CA THR A 245 2.99 -54.91 33.37
C THR A 245 3.71 -54.04 32.34
N MET A 246 4.09 -52.83 32.77
CA MET A 246 4.90 -51.87 32.00
C MET A 246 6.21 -51.61 32.75
N PRO A 247 7.16 -52.56 32.76
CA PRO A 247 8.48 -52.37 33.34
C PRO A 247 9.29 -51.29 32.63
N TYR A 248 10.23 -50.70 33.37
CA TYR A 248 11.25 -49.83 32.80
C TYR A 248 12.63 -50.08 33.41
N SER A 249 13.67 -49.79 32.63
CA SER A 249 15.08 -49.79 33.02
C SER A 249 15.68 -48.40 32.77
N THR A 250 16.41 -47.83 33.74
CA THR A 250 17.02 -46.50 33.61
C THR A 250 18.46 -46.44 34.12
N TRP A 251 19.33 -45.76 33.37
CA TRP A 251 20.76 -45.61 33.67
C TRP A 251 21.30 -44.33 32.99
N LEU A 252 22.56 -43.95 33.26
CA LEU A 252 23.23 -42.86 32.54
C LEU A 252 23.89 -43.40 31.26
N ASN A 253 23.86 -42.67 30.15
CA ASN A 253 24.49 -42.97 28.86
C ASN A 253 26.01 -43.27 28.93
N SER A 254 26.67 -42.76 29.96
CA SER A 254 28.08 -43.00 30.32
C SER A 254 28.32 -44.29 31.12
N GLY A 255 27.26 -44.92 31.64
CA GLY A 255 27.28 -46.19 32.37
C GLY A 255 26.90 -47.39 31.50
N THR A 256 26.81 -48.56 32.15
CA THR A 256 26.28 -49.79 31.55
C THR A 256 24.78 -49.92 31.80
N PRO A 257 24.00 -50.53 30.89
CA PRO A 257 22.61 -50.89 31.17
C PRO A 257 22.47 -51.75 32.43
N PRO A 258 21.36 -51.65 33.17
CA PRO A 258 21.15 -52.42 34.39
C PRO A 258 20.79 -53.87 34.06
N LEU A 259 21.36 -54.83 34.79
CA LEU A 259 21.05 -56.26 34.65
C LEU A 259 19.68 -56.66 35.25
N VAL A 260 18.97 -55.71 35.84
CA VAL A 260 17.70 -55.92 36.55
C VAL A 260 16.83 -54.68 36.36
N ARG A 261 15.53 -54.90 36.14
CA ARG A 261 14.51 -53.86 35.90
C ARG A 261 14.49 -52.81 37.02
N SER A 262 14.35 -51.54 36.66
CA SER A 262 14.42 -50.40 37.60
C SER A 262 13.08 -50.09 38.28
N GLY A 263 11.95 -50.47 37.69
CA GLY A 263 10.62 -50.34 38.28
C GLY A 263 9.52 -50.59 37.24
N CYS A 264 8.28 -50.20 37.56
CA CYS A 264 7.15 -50.24 36.63
C CYS A 264 6.40 -48.89 36.56
N VAL A 265 5.81 -48.60 35.39
CA VAL A 265 4.86 -47.50 35.17
C VAL A 265 3.48 -47.92 35.70
N PRO A 266 2.83 -47.16 36.61
CA PRO A 266 1.55 -47.54 37.19
C PRO A 266 0.38 -47.41 36.19
N SER A 267 -0.41 -48.48 36.09
CA SER A 267 -1.70 -48.54 35.36
C SER A 267 -2.59 -47.34 35.70
N GLY A 268 -3.18 -46.73 34.67
CA GLY A 268 -4.18 -45.69 34.81
C GLY A 268 -5.60 -46.25 35.00
N ALA A 269 -5.86 -47.47 34.56
CA ALA A 269 -7.13 -48.20 34.74
C ALA A 269 -7.22 -48.96 36.08
N GLY A 270 -6.10 -49.16 36.78
CA GLY A 270 -5.98 -49.90 38.03
C GLY A 270 -5.88 -51.43 37.90
N ILE A 271 -6.03 -51.98 36.69
CA ILE A 271 -5.75 -53.38 36.33
C ILE A 271 -5.36 -53.44 34.85
N TYR A 272 -4.13 -53.85 34.52
CA TYR A 272 -3.71 -54.00 33.13
C TYR A 272 -4.47 -55.15 32.45
N ARG A 273 -5.41 -54.82 31.55
CA ARG A 273 -6.18 -55.82 30.77
C ARG A 273 -5.89 -55.69 29.28
N ARG A 274 -4.69 -56.14 28.88
CA ARG A 274 -4.07 -55.89 27.57
C ARG A 274 -3.87 -54.39 27.29
N ALA A 275 -2.63 -53.93 27.38
CA ALA A 275 -2.20 -52.84 26.51
C ALA A 275 -2.26 -53.37 25.06
N ALA A 276 -2.81 -52.59 24.13
CA ALA A 276 -3.06 -53.01 22.76
C ALA A 276 -2.56 -51.98 21.74
N GLY A 277 -1.50 -51.25 22.09
CA GLY A 277 -0.97 -50.18 21.27
C GLY A 277 0.38 -49.67 21.75
N ILE A 278 1.14 -49.19 20.75
CA ILE A 278 2.39 -48.44 20.83
C ILE A 278 2.36 -47.40 21.97
N SER A 279 3.41 -47.33 22.78
CA SER A 279 3.71 -46.19 23.65
C SER A 279 4.74 -45.26 22.99
N ARG A 280 4.93 -44.06 23.54
CA ARG A 280 6.06 -43.18 23.22
C ARG A 280 6.54 -42.51 24.51
N ILE A 281 7.85 -42.56 24.74
CA ILE A 281 8.52 -41.96 25.90
C ILE A 281 9.47 -40.84 25.44
N MET A 282 9.56 -39.76 26.20
CA MET A 282 10.58 -38.71 26.00
C MET A 282 11.14 -38.25 27.35
N GLY A 283 12.43 -37.92 27.38
CA GLY A 283 13.07 -37.26 28.51
C GLY A 283 13.03 -35.74 28.35
N GLY A 284 12.86 -35.04 29.46
CA GLY A 284 12.85 -33.57 29.53
C GLY A 284 14.05 -33.06 30.32
N LEU A 285 13.76 -32.25 31.33
CA LEU A 285 14.75 -31.77 32.30
C LEU A 285 15.47 -32.93 33.04
N PRO A 286 16.61 -32.69 33.72
CA PRO A 286 17.32 -33.73 34.46
C PRO A 286 16.45 -34.51 35.47
N GLY A 287 16.29 -35.83 35.24
CA GLY A 287 15.46 -36.74 36.03
C GLY A 287 13.97 -36.77 35.66
N ASP A 288 13.58 -36.17 34.55
CA ASP A 288 12.20 -35.90 34.13
C ASP A 288 11.86 -36.69 32.85
N PHE A 289 10.80 -37.50 32.85
CA PHE A 289 10.31 -38.21 31.65
C PHE A 289 8.80 -38.06 31.49
N ARG A 290 8.32 -38.14 30.25
CA ARG A 290 6.90 -38.28 29.90
C ARG A 290 6.70 -39.54 29.10
N LEU A 291 5.55 -40.17 29.30
CA LEU A 291 5.09 -41.35 28.57
C LEU A 291 3.64 -41.14 28.14
N ALA A 292 3.35 -41.31 26.86
CA ALA A 292 1.99 -41.47 26.35
C ALA A 292 1.78 -42.94 25.97
N PHE A 293 0.68 -43.54 26.41
CA PHE A 293 0.42 -44.97 26.19
C PHE A 293 -1.08 -45.29 26.13
N GLU A 294 -1.40 -46.46 25.59
CA GLU A 294 -2.76 -46.98 25.48
C GLU A 294 -3.03 -48.10 26.51
N GLU A 295 -4.13 -48.00 27.24
CA GLU A 295 -4.60 -49.06 28.15
C GLU A 295 -6.12 -49.26 28.03
N ILE A 296 -6.56 -50.53 27.97
CA ILE A 296 -7.98 -50.88 27.96
C ILE A 296 -8.58 -50.66 29.36
N ARG A 297 -9.63 -49.85 29.41
CA ARG A 297 -10.33 -49.44 30.63
C ARG A 297 -11.24 -50.56 31.15
N GLY A 298 -11.66 -50.45 32.41
CA GLY A 298 -12.56 -51.44 33.05
C GLY A 298 -13.93 -51.62 32.38
N ASP A 299 -14.34 -50.70 31.50
CA ASP A 299 -15.54 -50.77 30.65
C ASP A 299 -15.30 -51.41 29.27
N GLY A 300 -14.05 -51.75 28.94
CA GLY A 300 -13.63 -52.31 27.65
C GLY A 300 -13.27 -51.29 26.57
N SER A 301 -13.32 -49.98 26.86
CA SER A 301 -12.88 -48.93 25.93
C SER A 301 -11.35 -48.75 25.94
N GLN A 302 -10.76 -48.42 24.78
CA GLN A 302 -9.34 -48.04 24.69
C GLN A 302 -9.16 -46.62 25.23
N GLY A 303 -8.26 -46.44 26.20
CA GLY A 303 -7.94 -45.16 26.82
C GLY A 303 -6.51 -44.75 26.53
N ILE A 304 -6.32 -43.47 26.19
CA ILE A 304 -5.02 -42.81 26.13
C ILE A 304 -4.70 -42.25 27.51
N TYR A 305 -3.50 -42.55 27.99
CA TYR A 305 -2.97 -42.09 29.27
C TYR A 305 -1.67 -41.32 29.06
N TYR A 306 -1.45 -40.35 29.93
CA TYR A 306 -0.24 -39.54 30.00
C TYR A 306 0.35 -39.71 31.40
N SER A 307 1.61 -40.14 31.48
CA SER A 307 2.32 -40.31 32.75
C SER A 307 3.58 -39.46 32.81
N HIS A 308 3.79 -38.84 33.97
CA HIS A 308 4.93 -37.98 34.26
C HIS A 308 5.82 -38.65 35.30
N TYR A 309 7.06 -38.99 34.92
CA TYR A 309 8.09 -39.39 35.87
C TYR A 309 8.82 -38.15 36.40
N SER A 310 8.72 -37.91 37.71
CA SER A 310 9.53 -36.91 38.42
C SER A 310 9.80 -37.35 39.86
N ASN A 311 10.88 -36.88 40.47
CA ASN A 311 11.27 -37.25 41.83
C ASN A 311 11.32 -38.77 42.08
N SER A 312 11.76 -39.52 41.07
CA SER A 312 11.80 -41.00 41.03
C SER A 312 10.44 -41.68 41.19
N ARG A 313 9.34 -41.05 40.73
CA ARG A 313 7.98 -41.59 40.77
C ARG A 313 7.20 -41.22 39.51
N TRP A 314 6.34 -42.12 39.07
CA TRP A 314 5.36 -41.88 38.02
C TRP A 314 4.05 -41.29 38.58
N ALA A 315 3.45 -40.38 37.82
CA ALA A 315 2.11 -39.85 38.04
C ALA A 315 1.28 -39.98 36.75
N THR A 316 0.42 -41.00 36.68
CA THR A 316 -0.42 -41.32 35.51
C THR A 316 -1.77 -40.62 35.56
N SER A 317 -2.19 -40.01 34.45
CA SER A 317 -3.50 -39.38 34.25
C SER A 317 -4.19 -39.93 32.99
N PHE A 318 -5.51 -40.06 33.03
CA PHE A 318 -6.32 -40.37 31.85
C PHE A 318 -6.49 -39.11 30.98
N LEU A 319 -6.22 -39.23 29.68
CA LEU A 319 -6.33 -38.13 28.72
C LEU A 319 -7.65 -38.17 27.96
N ALA A 320 -7.90 -39.25 27.22
CA ALA A 320 -9.04 -39.38 26.30
C ALA A 320 -9.30 -40.84 25.90
N THR A 321 -10.41 -41.12 25.20
CA THR A 321 -10.65 -42.41 24.56
C THR A 321 -10.07 -42.45 23.14
N GLY A 322 -9.33 -43.50 22.80
CA GLY A 322 -8.64 -43.64 21.53
C GLY A 322 -7.52 -44.67 21.58
N ARG A 323 -6.69 -44.68 20.54
CA ARG A 323 -5.59 -45.62 20.32
C ARG A 323 -4.40 -44.95 19.63
N LEU A 324 -3.25 -45.61 19.62
CA LEU A 324 -2.03 -45.19 18.90
C LEU A 324 -1.57 -43.74 19.25
N PRO A 325 -1.20 -43.45 20.51
CA PRO A 325 -0.68 -42.16 20.88
C PRO A 325 0.75 -41.94 20.37
N ASP A 326 1.10 -40.70 20.02
CA ASP A 326 2.50 -40.22 19.98
C ASP A 326 2.70 -39.09 21.00
N LEU A 327 3.96 -38.79 21.31
CA LEU A 327 4.37 -37.79 22.30
C LEU A 327 5.56 -36.98 21.78
N PHE A 328 5.45 -35.66 21.88
CA PHE A 328 6.54 -34.70 21.70
C PHE A 328 6.71 -33.78 22.91
N LEU A 329 7.93 -33.35 23.19
CA LEU A 329 8.27 -32.31 24.18
C LEU A 329 8.87 -31.10 23.48
N ASP A 330 8.26 -29.93 23.63
CA ASP A 330 8.79 -28.69 23.08
C ASP A 330 10.01 -28.15 23.87
N VAL A 331 10.62 -27.09 23.34
CA VAL A 331 11.74 -26.38 23.99
C VAL A 331 11.39 -25.80 25.37
N SER A 332 10.10 -25.65 25.69
CA SER A 332 9.57 -25.22 26.99
C SER A 332 9.24 -26.40 27.93
N SER A 333 9.55 -27.64 27.53
CA SER A 333 9.18 -28.89 28.23
C SER A 333 7.67 -29.11 28.39
N GLN A 334 6.86 -28.51 27.52
CA GLN A 334 5.42 -28.80 27.38
C GLN A 334 5.24 -30.10 26.61
N ALA A 335 4.23 -30.88 26.99
CA ALA A 335 3.90 -32.12 26.30
C ALA A 335 2.80 -31.90 25.26
N HIS A 336 3.08 -32.37 24.04
CA HIS A 336 2.18 -32.45 22.91
C HIS A 336 1.87 -33.92 22.66
N VAL A 337 0.58 -34.27 22.61
CA VAL A 337 0.13 -35.66 22.42
C VAL A 337 -0.85 -35.71 21.25
N THR A 338 -0.57 -36.57 20.27
CA THR A 338 -1.49 -36.90 19.18
C THR A 338 -2.04 -38.31 19.38
N TRP A 339 -3.26 -38.60 18.93
CA TRP A 339 -3.80 -39.96 18.95
C TRP A 339 -4.97 -40.15 17.99
N CYS A 340 -5.30 -41.40 17.71
CA CYS A 340 -6.47 -41.76 16.93
C CYS A 340 -7.70 -41.94 17.83
N GLY A 341 -8.69 -41.06 17.71
CA GLY A 341 -9.92 -41.10 18.50
C GLY A 341 -10.79 -42.34 18.20
N SER A 342 -11.72 -42.65 19.12
CA SER A 342 -12.64 -43.80 18.98
C SER A 342 -13.62 -43.69 17.80
N ASP A 343 -13.80 -42.49 17.24
CA ASP A 343 -14.53 -42.22 15.98
C ASP A 343 -13.62 -42.27 14.74
N GLY A 344 -12.37 -42.69 14.90
CA GLY A 344 -11.37 -42.79 13.85
C GLY A 344 -10.74 -41.46 13.44
N LYS A 345 -10.97 -40.36 14.17
CA LYS A 345 -10.41 -39.04 13.84
C LYS A 345 -9.13 -38.73 14.59
N LEU A 346 -8.18 -38.08 13.92
CA LEU A 346 -6.94 -37.62 14.52
C LEU A 346 -7.18 -36.47 15.52
N ARG A 347 -6.61 -36.60 16.72
CA ARG A 347 -6.74 -35.64 17.83
C ARG A 347 -5.37 -35.11 18.23
N TYR A 348 -5.39 -33.95 18.89
CA TYR A 348 -4.23 -33.28 19.47
C TYR A 348 -4.57 -32.74 20.87
N TRP A 349 -3.57 -32.70 21.74
CA TRP A 349 -3.61 -32.05 23.04
C TRP A 349 -2.25 -31.45 23.38
N ASN A 350 -2.24 -30.27 24.02
CA ASN A 350 -1.07 -29.70 24.68
C ASN A 350 -1.37 -29.44 26.15
N SER A 351 -0.44 -29.86 27.01
CA SER A 351 -0.39 -29.59 28.45
C SER A 351 -0.65 -28.14 28.91
N ALA A 352 -0.37 -27.11 28.10
CA ALA A 352 -0.63 -25.70 28.46
C ALA A 352 -2.06 -25.22 28.16
N ILE A 353 -2.69 -25.73 27.09
CA ILE A 353 -4.04 -25.29 26.66
C ILE A 353 -5.13 -26.16 27.29
N LEU A 354 -4.79 -27.37 27.75
CA LEU A 354 -5.62 -28.37 28.45
C LEU A 354 -6.85 -28.91 27.67
N ASN A 355 -7.25 -28.28 26.57
CA ASN A 355 -8.31 -28.73 25.68
C ASN A 355 -7.79 -29.71 24.62
N THR A 356 -8.66 -30.64 24.20
CA THR A 356 -8.42 -31.53 23.07
C THR A 356 -8.93 -30.90 21.78
N GLU A 357 -8.10 -30.89 20.75
CA GLU A 357 -8.44 -30.44 19.40
C GLU A 357 -8.67 -31.62 18.46
N THR A 358 -9.34 -31.34 17.35
CA THR A 358 -9.46 -32.26 16.20
C THR A 358 -8.68 -31.66 15.07
N ILE A 359 -7.63 -32.33 14.61
CA ILE A 359 -6.72 -31.78 13.60
C ILE A 359 -7.48 -31.54 12.29
N LEU A 360 -8.07 -32.61 11.74
CA LEU A 360 -8.94 -32.55 10.56
C LEU A 360 -10.02 -33.65 10.64
N ASN A 361 -11.04 -33.61 9.79
CA ASN A 361 -12.01 -34.69 9.60
C ASN A 361 -11.41 -35.89 8.80
N VAL A 362 -10.18 -36.28 9.11
CA VAL A 362 -9.45 -37.38 8.45
C VAL A 362 -9.50 -38.65 9.27
N THR A 363 -9.55 -39.80 8.60
CA THR A 363 -9.51 -41.11 9.25
C THR A 363 -8.05 -41.50 9.52
N CYS A 364 -7.68 -41.70 10.78
CA CYS A 364 -6.35 -42.18 11.17
C CYS A 364 -6.25 -43.72 11.11
N SER A 365 -5.23 -44.21 10.41
CA SER A 365 -4.93 -45.64 10.20
C SER A 365 -3.78 -46.16 11.08
N TRP A 366 -2.76 -45.34 11.31
CA TRP A 366 -1.51 -45.68 11.98
C TRP A 366 -1.02 -44.58 12.94
N HIS A 367 0.13 -44.81 13.58
CA HIS A 367 0.87 -43.81 14.35
C HIS A 367 1.01 -42.51 13.56
N SER A 368 0.77 -41.38 14.23
CA SER A 368 0.65 -40.06 13.60
C SER A 368 1.59 -39.08 14.31
N PRO A 369 2.89 -39.07 13.94
CA PRO A 369 3.91 -38.50 14.79
C PRO A 369 3.91 -36.97 14.76
N ILE A 370 4.55 -36.37 15.77
CA ILE A 370 4.53 -34.93 16.02
C ILE A 370 5.92 -34.38 16.34
N ALA A 371 6.23 -33.19 15.81
CA ALA A 371 7.41 -32.38 16.15
C ALA A 371 7.08 -30.89 16.05
N THR A 372 7.98 -30.01 16.50
CA THR A 372 7.91 -28.57 16.22
C THR A 372 9.07 -28.13 15.34
N ASP A 373 8.82 -27.18 14.44
CA ASP A 373 9.86 -26.56 13.63
C ASP A 373 10.68 -25.50 14.40
N ALA A 374 11.57 -24.80 13.70
CA ALA A 374 12.41 -23.71 14.23
C ALA A 374 11.63 -22.59 14.92
N THR A 375 10.35 -22.45 14.59
CA THR A 375 9.48 -21.38 15.05
C THR A 375 8.61 -21.80 16.24
N GLY A 376 8.65 -23.09 16.59
CA GLY A 376 7.84 -23.68 17.67
C GLY A 376 6.42 -24.07 17.24
N LEU A 377 6.07 -23.97 15.95
CA LEU A 377 4.78 -24.44 15.46
C LEU A 377 4.72 -25.98 15.52
N PRO A 378 3.63 -26.60 16.01
CA PRO A 378 3.45 -28.06 15.96
C PRO A 378 3.08 -28.56 14.56
N HIS A 379 3.86 -29.52 14.04
CA HIS A 379 3.60 -30.26 12.80
C HIS A 379 3.17 -31.68 13.14
N VAL A 380 2.08 -32.16 12.54
CA VAL A 380 1.59 -33.53 12.71
C VAL A 380 1.52 -34.24 11.38
N PHE A 381 2.02 -35.47 11.37
CA PHE A 381 2.12 -36.31 10.19
C PHE A 381 1.20 -37.52 10.31
N TRP A 382 0.61 -37.98 9.21
CA TRP A 382 -0.19 -39.21 9.21
C TRP A 382 -0.23 -39.88 7.83
N GLU A 383 -0.57 -41.17 7.82
CA GLU A 383 -0.91 -41.87 6.58
C GLU A 383 -2.40 -41.70 6.26
N TYR A 384 -2.71 -41.37 5.01
CA TYR A 384 -4.07 -41.39 4.48
C TYR A 384 -4.10 -41.89 3.04
N SER A 385 -4.83 -42.97 2.79
CA SER A 385 -4.98 -43.56 1.44
C SER A 385 -3.66 -43.99 0.79
N GLY A 386 -2.69 -44.43 1.58
CA GLY A 386 -1.36 -44.88 1.12
C GLY A 386 -0.42 -43.73 0.75
N GLN A 387 -0.60 -42.54 1.33
CA GLN A 387 0.30 -41.39 1.19
C GLN A 387 0.54 -40.77 2.57
N ILE A 388 1.72 -40.19 2.78
CA ILE A 388 2.06 -39.46 4.00
C ILE A 388 1.72 -37.98 3.83
N TYR A 389 0.96 -37.45 4.79
CA TYR A 389 0.56 -36.06 4.85
C TYR A 389 1.09 -35.35 6.11
N GLU A 390 1.24 -34.04 6.00
CA GLU A 390 1.54 -33.08 7.07
C GLU A 390 0.38 -32.08 7.25
N SER A 391 0.20 -31.57 8.47
CA SER A 391 -0.58 -30.36 8.78
C SER A 391 0.07 -29.65 9.97
N THR A 392 0.12 -28.33 9.92
CA THR A 392 0.76 -27.47 10.93
C THR A 392 -0.29 -26.69 11.70
N ARG A 393 -0.10 -26.53 13.01
CA ARG A 393 -1.03 -25.82 13.89
C ARG A 393 -0.74 -24.33 13.96
N LEU A 394 -1.27 -23.58 13.01
CA LEU A 394 -1.26 -22.12 12.94
C LEU A 394 -2.13 -21.48 14.06
N VAL A 395 -2.09 -20.15 14.15
CA VAL A 395 -2.89 -19.37 15.12
C VAL A 395 -4.40 -19.57 14.90
N GLU A 396 -4.85 -19.58 13.64
CA GLU A 396 -6.27 -19.73 13.29
C GLU A 396 -6.78 -21.18 13.36
N GLY A 397 -5.88 -22.17 13.38
CA GLY A 397 -6.22 -23.58 13.39
C GLY A 397 -5.18 -24.47 12.69
N TRP A 398 -5.59 -25.69 12.34
CA TRP A 398 -4.75 -26.63 11.60
C TRP A 398 -4.78 -26.34 10.10
N SER A 399 -3.60 -26.28 9.48
CA SER A 399 -3.44 -26.02 8.06
C SER A 399 -4.12 -27.09 7.20
N GLU A 400 -4.37 -26.74 5.93
CA GLU A 400 -4.59 -27.74 4.89
C GLU A 400 -3.45 -28.78 4.87
N ARG A 401 -3.80 -30.01 4.45
CA ARG A 401 -2.83 -31.10 4.37
C ARG A 401 -1.89 -30.97 3.16
N VAL A 402 -0.61 -31.25 3.36
CA VAL A 402 0.44 -31.31 2.32
C VAL A 402 0.89 -32.76 2.14
N ASN A 403 1.07 -33.25 0.90
CA ASN A 403 1.57 -34.62 0.66
C ASN A 403 3.11 -34.62 0.62
N ILE A 404 3.73 -35.17 1.67
CA ILE A 404 5.18 -35.23 1.82
C ILE A 404 5.76 -36.39 1.04
N SER A 405 5.06 -37.53 1.03
CA SER A 405 5.55 -38.74 0.35
C SER A 405 5.71 -38.53 -1.16
N ARG A 406 4.80 -37.81 -1.81
CA ARG A 406 4.82 -37.57 -3.27
C ARG A 406 4.99 -38.90 -4.05
N SER A 407 4.39 -39.99 -3.57
CA SER A 407 4.66 -41.36 -4.07
C SER A 407 3.65 -41.80 -5.14
N SER A 408 4.13 -42.57 -6.12
CA SER A 408 3.29 -43.29 -7.09
C SER A 408 2.70 -44.60 -6.53
N ALA A 409 3.12 -45.01 -5.33
CA ALA A 409 2.70 -46.24 -4.65
C ALA A 409 2.34 -45.96 -3.18
N GLY A 410 2.12 -47.01 -2.38
CA GLY A 410 1.77 -46.89 -0.97
C GLY A 410 2.96 -46.48 -0.10
N ALA A 411 2.79 -45.43 0.71
CA ALA A 411 3.73 -44.96 1.72
C ALA A 411 3.11 -45.03 3.12
N TYR A 412 3.83 -45.57 4.12
CA TYR A 412 3.30 -45.87 5.45
C TYR A 412 4.34 -45.75 6.58
N ARG A 413 3.84 -45.73 7.83
CA ARG A 413 4.62 -45.62 9.10
C ARG A 413 5.68 -44.51 9.05
N PRO A 414 5.26 -43.24 9.09
CA PRO A 414 6.18 -42.13 9.26
C PRO A 414 6.75 -42.09 10.70
N ASP A 415 7.97 -41.59 10.82
CA ASP A 415 8.58 -41.09 12.07
C ASP A 415 9.32 -39.77 11.76
N VAL A 416 9.41 -38.87 12.74
CA VAL A 416 9.94 -37.51 12.55
C VAL A 416 10.73 -37.04 13.77
N VAL A 417 11.75 -36.22 13.55
CA VAL A 417 12.51 -35.53 14.61
C VAL A 417 12.93 -34.13 14.15
N ALA A 418 13.03 -33.17 15.07
CA ALA A 418 13.55 -31.83 14.80
C ALA A 418 15.03 -31.73 15.23
N ASP A 419 15.91 -31.16 14.40
CA ASP A 419 17.29 -30.85 14.79
C ASP A 419 17.40 -29.58 15.67
N THR A 420 18.62 -29.24 16.10
CA THR A 420 18.87 -28.06 16.94
C THR A 420 18.59 -26.72 16.27
N ASN A 421 18.43 -26.70 14.94
CA ASN A 421 18.04 -25.53 14.16
C ASN A 421 16.53 -25.54 13.83
N GLY A 422 15.79 -26.56 14.27
CA GLY A 422 14.38 -26.76 13.97
C GLY A 422 14.09 -27.32 12.58
N ASN A 423 15.08 -27.92 11.91
CA ASN A 423 14.88 -28.69 10.69
C ASN A 423 14.09 -29.96 11.03
N LEU A 424 12.97 -30.18 10.34
CA LEU A 424 12.21 -31.42 10.48
C LEU A 424 12.84 -32.48 9.58
N HIS A 425 13.25 -33.61 10.17
CA HIS A 425 13.80 -34.77 9.49
C HIS A 425 12.80 -35.92 9.59
N MET A 426 12.40 -36.46 8.45
CA MET A 426 11.31 -37.43 8.36
C MET A 426 11.73 -38.69 7.62
N VAL A 427 11.28 -39.84 8.12
CA VAL A 427 11.43 -41.14 7.47
C VAL A 427 10.09 -41.87 7.37
N TRP A 428 9.91 -42.66 6.32
CA TRP A 428 8.77 -43.57 6.14
C TRP A 428 9.21 -44.76 5.28
N HIS A 429 8.36 -45.79 5.14
CA HIS A 429 8.59 -46.84 4.13
C HIS A 429 7.60 -46.72 2.97
N ASP A 430 8.07 -47.03 1.77
CA ASP A 430 7.41 -46.73 0.50
C ASP A 430 7.55 -47.91 -0.47
N LEU A 431 6.53 -48.14 -1.28
CA LEU A 431 6.47 -49.25 -2.25
C LEU A 431 6.82 -48.85 -3.69
N ARG A 432 7.25 -47.61 -3.94
CA ARG A 432 7.41 -47.08 -5.32
C ARG A 432 8.48 -47.77 -6.16
N ASP A 433 9.48 -48.38 -5.51
CA ASP A 433 10.58 -49.09 -6.18
C ASP A 433 10.26 -50.58 -6.48
N GLY A 434 9.12 -51.08 -5.99
CA GLY A 434 8.60 -52.44 -6.21
C GLY A 434 8.71 -53.37 -5.01
N ASN A 435 9.61 -53.05 -4.08
CA ASN A 435 9.73 -53.56 -2.71
C ASN A 435 9.46 -52.43 -1.71
N SER A 436 9.37 -52.76 -0.42
CA SER A 436 9.26 -51.76 0.65
C SER A 436 10.64 -51.21 0.99
N GLU A 437 10.83 -49.90 0.84
CA GLU A 437 12.12 -49.23 1.02
C GLU A 437 11.97 -48.00 1.94
N ILE A 438 13.01 -47.67 2.72
CA ILE A 438 13.00 -46.51 3.62
C ILE A 438 13.34 -45.25 2.83
N TYR A 439 12.44 -44.28 2.89
CA TYR A 439 12.62 -42.95 2.34
C TYR A 439 12.88 -41.93 3.43
N TYR A 440 13.68 -40.92 3.09
CA TYR A 440 14.04 -39.77 3.92
C TYR A 440 13.68 -38.46 3.21
N SER A 441 13.21 -37.48 3.98
CA SER A 441 13.17 -36.07 3.57
C SER A 441 13.47 -35.15 4.76
N THR A 442 13.82 -33.90 4.46
CA THR A 442 14.14 -32.85 5.44
C THR A 442 13.57 -31.50 5.00
N THR A 443 13.24 -30.65 5.96
CA THR A 443 13.15 -29.19 5.76
C THR A 443 14.53 -28.55 5.97
N SER A 444 14.65 -27.24 5.76
CA SER A 444 15.85 -26.45 6.03
C SER A 444 15.46 -25.13 6.67
N ALA A 445 16.13 -24.76 7.75
CA ALA A 445 15.93 -23.51 8.46
C ALA A 445 16.50 -22.40 7.60
N TYR A 446 15.70 -21.37 7.39
CA TYR A 446 16.14 -20.18 6.70
C TYR A 446 17.09 -19.40 7.62
N ASP A 447 18.36 -19.28 7.23
CA ASP A 447 19.40 -18.63 8.01
C ASP A 447 20.16 -17.59 7.16
N CYS A 448 20.26 -16.37 7.68
CA CYS A 448 21.02 -15.26 7.11
C CYS A 448 22.28 -14.89 7.90
N SER A 449 22.63 -15.61 8.96
CA SER A 449 23.77 -15.32 9.85
C SER A 449 25.13 -15.28 9.12
N GLY A 450 25.25 -16.02 8.00
CA GLY A 450 26.43 -16.02 7.12
C GLY A 450 26.43 -14.92 6.05
N THR A 451 25.37 -14.12 5.92
CA THR A 451 25.21 -13.11 4.87
C THR A 451 25.99 -11.84 5.19
N THR A 452 26.74 -11.32 4.21
CA THR A 452 27.41 -10.01 4.34
C THR A 452 26.52 -8.91 3.78
N LEU A 453 26.12 -7.98 4.64
CA LEU A 453 25.49 -6.71 4.25
C LEU A 453 26.54 -5.66 3.90
N SER A 454 26.17 -4.68 3.08
CA SER A 454 26.92 -3.43 2.98
C SER A 454 26.77 -2.57 4.23
N HIS A 455 27.58 -1.51 4.33
CA HIS A 455 27.43 -0.52 5.40
C HIS A 455 26.05 0.21 5.38
N ILE A 456 25.42 0.33 4.20
CA ILE A 456 24.07 0.90 4.05
C ILE A 456 23.01 -0.16 4.39
N GLY A 457 23.18 -1.39 3.88
CA GLY A 457 22.31 -2.52 4.22
C GLY A 457 22.32 -2.82 5.73
N GLN A 458 23.47 -2.72 6.39
CA GLN A 458 23.59 -2.84 7.84
C GLN A 458 22.86 -1.70 8.57
N ALA A 459 23.00 -0.45 8.12
CA ALA A 459 22.28 0.68 8.71
C ALA A 459 20.74 0.57 8.56
N VAL A 460 20.26 -0.13 7.53
CA VAL A 460 18.85 -0.51 7.37
C VAL A 460 18.47 -1.66 8.30
N PHE A 461 19.25 -2.75 8.32
CA PHE A 461 19.06 -3.90 9.21
C PHE A 461 19.00 -3.50 10.68
N ASP A 462 19.88 -2.61 11.14
CA ASP A 462 19.92 -2.07 12.50
C ASP A 462 18.61 -1.33 12.89
N VAL A 463 17.77 -0.95 11.93
CA VAL A 463 16.45 -0.32 12.13
C VAL A 463 15.30 -1.30 11.93
N VAL A 464 15.33 -2.13 10.89
CA VAL A 464 14.20 -3.01 10.53
C VAL A 464 14.22 -4.35 11.29
N GLY A 465 15.37 -4.75 11.84
CA GLY A 465 15.56 -6.01 12.55
C GLY A 465 15.71 -7.21 11.61
N GLU A 466 15.54 -8.41 12.18
CA GLU A 466 15.52 -9.65 11.41
C GLU A 466 14.26 -9.71 10.52
N GLN A 467 14.48 -10.04 9.24
CA GLN A 467 13.51 -10.17 8.15
C GLN A 467 13.96 -11.32 7.25
N ASN A 468 13.16 -11.73 6.27
CA ASN A 468 13.60 -12.70 5.27
C ASN A 468 14.51 -12.07 4.19
N TYR A 469 15.58 -11.39 4.61
CA TYR A 469 16.33 -10.44 3.79
C TYR A 469 17.36 -11.05 2.83
N CYS A 470 17.91 -12.22 3.13
CA CYS A 470 18.95 -12.87 2.32
C CYS A 470 18.39 -13.95 1.37
N LEU A 471 19.22 -14.41 0.42
CA LEU A 471 18.85 -15.46 -0.56
C LEU A 471 17.59 -15.11 -1.38
N ASN A 472 17.31 -13.81 -1.54
CA ASN A 472 16.35 -13.29 -2.49
C ASN A 472 17.01 -13.12 -3.85
N LYS A 473 16.20 -12.86 -4.87
CA LYS A 473 16.64 -12.64 -6.23
C LYS A 473 16.06 -11.37 -6.80
N PHE A 474 16.94 -10.54 -7.34
CA PHE A 474 16.54 -9.48 -8.25
C PHE A 474 16.18 -10.08 -9.61
N GLU A 475 14.95 -9.85 -10.07
CA GLU A 475 14.54 -10.27 -11.42
C GLU A 475 14.57 -9.12 -12.42
N LYS A 476 14.00 -7.96 -12.06
CA LYS A 476 13.86 -6.84 -12.99
C LYS A 476 13.64 -5.51 -12.29
N LEU A 477 14.23 -4.46 -12.85
CA LEU A 477 13.89 -3.06 -12.59
C LEU A 477 13.14 -2.54 -13.81
N THR A 478 11.96 -1.96 -13.61
CA THR A 478 11.07 -1.48 -14.68
C THR A 478 10.90 0.02 -14.54
N PHE A 479 11.29 0.76 -15.58
CA PHE A 479 11.01 2.19 -15.73
C PHE A 479 9.89 2.41 -16.74
N ILE A 480 9.00 3.35 -16.42
CA ILE A 480 8.04 3.93 -17.35
C ILE A 480 8.60 5.31 -17.73
N GLU A 481 8.62 5.64 -19.02
CA GLU A 481 8.95 6.97 -19.56
C GLU A 481 7.92 7.42 -20.61
N ASP A 482 7.24 6.46 -21.24
CA ASP A 482 6.29 6.67 -22.33
C ASP A 482 5.10 5.69 -22.30
N PRO A 483 4.01 5.98 -23.03
CA PRO A 483 2.84 5.10 -23.18
C PRO A 483 3.11 3.62 -23.50
N SER A 484 4.19 3.31 -24.21
CA SER A 484 4.56 1.94 -24.58
C SER A 484 5.22 1.20 -23.41
N SER A 485 6.13 1.87 -22.69
CA SER A 485 6.72 1.34 -21.45
C SER A 485 5.68 1.14 -20.34
N GLY A 486 4.69 2.03 -20.21
CA GLY A 486 3.61 1.87 -19.23
C GLY A 486 2.68 0.69 -19.55
N ARG A 487 2.36 0.47 -20.84
CA ARG A 487 1.68 -0.77 -21.27
C ARG A 487 2.51 -2.02 -20.97
N ALA A 488 3.82 -1.98 -21.16
CA ALA A 488 4.71 -3.11 -20.85
C ALA A 488 4.78 -3.39 -19.34
N ALA A 489 4.77 -2.36 -18.50
CA ALA A 489 4.71 -2.51 -17.04
C ALA A 489 3.41 -3.17 -16.55
N PHE A 490 2.25 -2.82 -17.14
CA PHE A 490 0.99 -3.49 -16.83
C PHE A 490 0.90 -4.91 -17.41
N GLN A 491 1.55 -5.15 -18.55
CA GLN A 491 1.69 -6.50 -19.11
C GLN A 491 2.55 -7.39 -18.20
N GLU A 492 3.58 -6.84 -17.53
CA GLU A 492 4.40 -7.58 -16.57
C GLU A 492 3.60 -8.05 -15.35
N PHE A 493 2.71 -7.20 -14.80
CA PHE A 493 1.75 -7.64 -13.77
C PHE A 493 0.82 -8.76 -14.28
N ALA A 494 0.32 -8.64 -15.51
CA ALA A 494 -0.55 -9.66 -16.11
C ALA A 494 0.18 -11.01 -16.31
N GLU A 495 1.43 -10.96 -16.78
CA GLU A 495 2.27 -12.14 -17.00
C GLU A 495 2.64 -12.83 -15.69
N LEU A 496 2.95 -12.09 -14.62
CA LEU A 496 3.21 -12.69 -13.32
C LEU A 496 1.93 -13.31 -12.73
N ALA A 497 0.80 -12.59 -12.77
CA ALA A 497 -0.48 -13.12 -12.31
C ALA A 497 -0.92 -14.39 -13.07
N SER A 498 -0.58 -14.53 -14.36
CA SER A 498 -0.94 -15.73 -15.14
C SER A 498 -0.08 -16.97 -14.85
N GLN A 499 0.98 -16.83 -14.05
CA GLN A 499 1.88 -17.94 -13.64
C GLN A 499 1.46 -18.62 -12.33
N ALA A 500 0.58 -18.00 -11.54
CA ALA A 500 0.19 -18.48 -10.22
C ALA A 500 -0.29 -19.93 -10.20
N LYS A 501 -0.06 -20.61 -9.08
CA LYS A 501 -0.51 -21.98 -8.77
C LYS A 501 -1.53 -22.04 -7.65
N TYR A 502 -1.53 -21.04 -6.77
CA TYR A 502 -2.34 -20.96 -5.57
C TYR A 502 -2.98 -19.58 -5.46
N GLU A 503 -2.18 -18.51 -5.41
CA GLU A 503 -2.63 -17.19 -4.95
C GLU A 503 -2.07 -16.03 -5.78
N VAL A 504 -2.93 -15.04 -6.03
CA VAL A 504 -2.60 -13.76 -6.66
C VAL A 504 -3.13 -12.64 -5.78
N ASP A 505 -2.24 -11.89 -5.16
CA ASP A 505 -2.57 -10.86 -4.18
C ASP A 505 -2.11 -9.50 -4.69
N PHE A 506 -3.07 -8.68 -5.10
CA PHE A 506 -2.81 -7.43 -5.79
C PHE A 506 -3.43 -6.25 -5.04
N THR A 507 -2.64 -5.21 -4.79
CA THR A 507 -3.13 -3.93 -4.29
C THR A 507 -2.65 -2.76 -5.14
N THR A 508 -3.52 -1.77 -5.32
CA THR A 508 -3.22 -0.48 -5.94
C THR A 508 -4.09 0.60 -5.31
N MET A 509 -3.61 1.84 -5.18
CA MET A 509 -4.43 2.96 -4.70
C MET A 509 -5.55 3.28 -5.70
N ILE A 510 -5.21 3.29 -7.00
CA ILE A 510 -6.11 3.68 -8.09
C ILE A 510 -6.17 2.61 -9.18
N TRP A 511 -7.36 2.43 -9.76
CA TRP A 511 -7.68 1.49 -10.84
C TRP A 511 -8.48 2.17 -11.97
N SER A 512 -7.92 2.24 -13.18
CA SER A 512 -8.59 2.71 -14.40
C SER A 512 -9.04 1.56 -15.31
N ARG A 513 -9.86 1.87 -16.32
CA ARG A 513 -10.54 0.83 -17.13
C ARG A 513 -9.62 0.18 -18.17
N GLY A 514 -8.72 0.94 -18.80
CA GLY A 514 -7.77 0.44 -19.79
C GLY A 514 -6.68 -0.41 -19.17
N ALA A 515 -5.87 0.17 -18.29
CA ALA A 515 -4.82 -0.46 -17.51
C ALA A 515 -5.35 -1.66 -16.70
N GLY A 516 -6.49 -1.49 -16.03
CA GLY A 516 -7.18 -2.57 -15.32
C GLY A 516 -7.52 -3.77 -16.21
N ARG A 517 -7.90 -3.54 -17.46
CA ARG A 517 -8.20 -4.62 -18.41
C ARG A 517 -6.95 -5.36 -18.89
N ILE A 518 -5.77 -4.74 -18.86
CA ILE A 518 -4.49 -5.42 -19.14
C ILE A 518 -4.20 -6.44 -18.03
N PHE A 519 -4.22 -6.02 -16.76
CA PHE A 519 -4.02 -6.94 -15.63
C PHE A 519 -5.03 -8.09 -15.60
N ILE A 520 -6.33 -7.79 -15.75
CA ILE A 520 -7.38 -8.82 -15.76
C ILE A 520 -7.24 -9.78 -16.97
N SER A 521 -6.52 -9.42 -18.04
CA SER A 521 -6.21 -10.36 -19.12
C SER A 521 -5.25 -11.48 -18.67
N GLY A 522 -4.34 -11.22 -17.73
CA GLY A 522 -3.50 -12.24 -17.09
C GLY A 522 -4.30 -13.14 -16.14
N VAL A 523 -5.20 -12.54 -15.34
CA VAL A 523 -6.16 -13.29 -14.50
C VAL A 523 -7.09 -14.17 -15.35
N LYS A 524 -7.49 -13.71 -16.53
CA LYS A 524 -8.26 -14.49 -17.52
C LYS A 524 -7.44 -15.67 -18.06
N GLU A 525 -6.18 -15.46 -18.41
CA GLU A 525 -5.27 -16.53 -18.84
C GLU A 525 -5.09 -17.59 -17.73
N LEU A 526 -4.95 -17.17 -16.46
CA LEU A 526 -4.92 -18.08 -15.31
C LEU A 526 -6.20 -18.91 -15.19
N TYR A 527 -7.37 -18.26 -15.21
CA TYR A 527 -8.67 -18.94 -15.19
C TYR A 527 -8.80 -19.98 -16.31
N GLU A 528 -8.32 -19.66 -17.52
CA GLU A 528 -8.35 -20.61 -18.64
C GLU A 528 -7.38 -21.79 -18.45
N LYS A 529 -6.19 -21.59 -17.87
CA LYS A 529 -5.28 -22.68 -17.49
C LYS A 529 -5.93 -23.62 -16.46
N VAL A 530 -6.50 -23.06 -15.39
CA VAL A 530 -7.22 -23.82 -14.33
C VAL A 530 -8.40 -24.59 -14.91
N LYS A 531 -9.16 -23.98 -15.82
CA LYS A 531 -10.31 -24.58 -16.50
C LYS A 531 -9.95 -25.74 -17.42
N LEU A 532 -8.85 -25.62 -18.16
CA LEU A 532 -8.40 -26.62 -19.12
C LEU A 532 -7.75 -27.82 -18.43
N ASN A 533 -6.86 -27.55 -17.47
CA ASN A 533 -6.07 -28.57 -16.77
C ASN A 533 -6.21 -28.46 -15.24
N PRO A 534 -7.40 -28.72 -14.66
CA PRO A 534 -7.62 -28.55 -13.21
C PRO A 534 -6.77 -29.49 -12.33
N ASN A 535 -6.08 -30.47 -12.90
CA ASN A 535 -5.14 -31.35 -12.18
C ASN A 535 -3.75 -30.73 -12.03
N ASP A 536 -3.38 -29.74 -12.84
CA ASP A 536 -2.10 -29.01 -12.75
C ASP A 536 -2.07 -27.97 -11.61
N TYR A 537 -3.19 -27.90 -10.87
CA TYR A 537 -3.47 -27.01 -9.76
C TYR A 537 -3.94 -27.90 -8.60
N PRO A 538 -3.08 -28.29 -7.65
CA PRO A 538 -3.42 -29.29 -6.63
C PRO A 538 -4.40 -28.76 -5.56
N LYS A 539 -4.55 -27.44 -5.47
CA LYS A 539 -5.39 -26.70 -4.52
C LYS A 539 -6.41 -25.82 -5.26
N ASP A 540 -7.20 -25.09 -4.48
CA ASP A 540 -8.06 -24.02 -4.98
C ASP A 540 -7.22 -22.79 -5.33
N VAL A 541 -7.58 -22.08 -6.41
CA VAL A 541 -6.86 -20.90 -6.91
C VAL A 541 -7.63 -19.64 -6.53
N ARG A 542 -6.97 -18.73 -5.81
CA ARG A 542 -7.57 -17.51 -5.25
C ARG A 542 -6.90 -16.25 -5.81
N VAL A 543 -7.69 -15.24 -6.09
CA VAL A 543 -7.23 -13.92 -6.55
C VAL A 543 -7.82 -12.84 -5.65
N ARG A 544 -7.00 -12.18 -4.82
CA ARG A 544 -7.40 -11.04 -3.98
C ARG A 544 -7.00 -9.73 -4.65
N ILE A 545 -7.95 -8.83 -4.85
CA ILE A 545 -7.73 -7.48 -5.38
C ILE A 545 -8.18 -6.46 -4.35
N LEU A 546 -7.22 -5.75 -3.76
CA LEU A 546 -7.44 -4.66 -2.82
C LEU A 546 -7.27 -3.30 -3.51
N LEU A 547 -8.18 -2.37 -3.24
CA LEU A 547 -8.14 -1.01 -3.76
C LEU A 547 -7.96 -0.02 -2.61
N GLY A 548 -6.91 0.81 -2.67
CA GLY A 548 -6.62 1.78 -1.61
C GLY A 548 -7.74 2.81 -1.41
N LEU A 549 -8.38 3.25 -2.50
CA LEU A 549 -9.53 4.16 -2.51
C LEU A 549 -10.82 3.48 -2.96
N GLU A 550 -11.97 3.88 -2.41
CA GLU A 550 -13.28 3.42 -2.87
C GLU A 550 -13.73 4.17 -4.15
N HIS A 551 -13.32 5.44 -4.34
CA HIS A 551 -13.79 6.30 -5.43
C HIS A 551 -12.63 7.01 -6.16
N TYR A 552 -12.51 6.79 -7.48
CA TYR A 552 -11.63 7.53 -8.40
C TYR A 552 -11.86 7.06 -9.87
N PRO A 553 -11.71 7.92 -10.91
CA PRO A 553 -11.84 9.38 -10.92
C PRO A 553 -13.30 9.84 -11.10
N ASP A 554 -14.19 8.90 -11.44
CA ASP A 554 -15.65 9.05 -11.49
C ASP A 554 -16.20 8.75 -10.05
N PRO A 555 -17.33 9.30 -9.57
CA PRO A 555 -17.87 9.01 -8.23
C PRO A 555 -18.44 7.58 -8.09
N GLY A 556 -18.02 6.66 -8.97
CA GLY A 556 -18.28 5.24 -8.90
C GLY A 556 -17.33 4.55 -7.92
N ASP A 557 -17.83 3.48 -7.33
CA ASP A 557 -17.04 2.54 -6.55
C ASP A 557 -16.06 1.76 -7.47
N GLN A 558 -14.74 1.90 -7.25
CA GLN A 558 -13.70 1.30 -8.09
C GLN A 558 -13.82 -0.24 -8.18
N ARG A 559 -14.35 -0.91 -7.15
CA ARG A 559 -14.59 -2.38 -7.17
C ARG A 559 -15.55 -2.77 -8.29
N LYS A 560 -16.48 -1.88 -8.66
CA LYS A 560 -17.41 -2.07 -9.79
C LYS A 560 -16.70 -1.95 -11.14
N THR A 561 -15.59 -1.22 -11.22
CA THR A 561 -14.73 -1.16 -12.43
C THR A 561 -13.97 -2.48 -12.60
N VAL A 562 -13.44 -3.06 -11.51
CA VAL A 562 -12.84 -4.41 -11.51
C VAL A 562 -13.87 -5.47 -11.94
N LEU A 563 -15.06 -5.46 -11.32
CA LEU A 563 -16.15 -6.39 -11.64
C LEU A 563 -16.60 -6.32 -13.11
N ARG A 564 -16.69 -5.12 -13.68
CA ARG A 564 -16.98 -4.93 -15.12
C ARG A 564 -15.86 -5.43 -16.02
N ALA A 565 -14.60 -5.35 -15.59
CA ALA A 565 -13.47 -5.87 -16.37
C ALA A 565 -13.52 -7.41 -16.43
N LEU A 566 -13.75 -8.07 -15.28
CA LEU A 566 -13.94 -9.52 -15.16
C LEU A 566 -15.13 -10.02 -16.00
N ASP A 567 -16.30 -9.38 -15.87
CA ASP A 567 -17.51 -9.65 -16.66
C ASP A 567 -17.25 -9.49 -18.17
N SER A 568 -16.54 -8.43 -18.58
CA SER A 568 -16.21 -8.18 -19.99
C SER A 568 -15.18 -9.14 -20.62
N LEU A 569 -14.57 -10.00 -19.81
CA LEU A 569 -13.57 -10.99 -20.21
C LEU A 569 -14.01 -12.44 -19.89
N ASP A 570 -15.27 -12.65 -19.53
CA ASP A 570 -15.80 -13.97 -19.12
C ASP A 570 -14.93 -14.64 -18.03
N VAL A 571 -14.61 -13.89 -16.96
CA VAL A 571 -13.99 -14.41 -15.74
C VAL A 571 -15.04 -14.41 -14.61
N PRO A 572 -15.48 -15.59 -14.13
CA PRO A 572 -16.39 -15.67 -13.00
C PRO A 572 -15.68 -15.35 -11.67
N LEU A 573 -16.44 -14.89 -10.67
CA LEU A 573 -15.92 -14.73 -9.30
C LEU A 573 -15.75 -16.06 -8.57
N GLU A 574 -16.54 -17.07 -8.94
CA GLU A 574 -16.46 -18.42 -8.38
C GLU A 574 -16.82 -19.42 -9.47
N ASP A 575 -16.06 -20.50 -9.61
CA ASP A 575 -16.33 -21.59 -10.56
C ASP A 575 -15.84 -22.94 -10.00
N PHE A 576 -16.14 -24.03 -10.70
CA PHE A 576 -15.64 -25.39 -10.43
C PHE A 576 -15.94 -25.93 -9.02
N GLY A 577 -16.93 -25.37 -8.31
CA GLY A 577 -17.33 -25.79 -6.96
C GLY A 577 -16.42 -25.26 -5.85
N GLY A 578 -15.80 -24.10 -6.04
CA GLY A 578 -14.93 -23.42 -5.08
C GLY A 578 -13.46 -23.30 -5.54
N LYS A 579 -13.05 -24.17 -6.47
CA LYS A 579 -11.66 -24.29 -6.95
C LYS A 579 -11.11 -23.05 -7.68
N TRP A 580 -11.98 -22.15 -8.12
CA TRP A 580 -11.59 -20.83 -8.59
C TRP A 580 -12.35 -19.78 -7.81
N LYS A 581 -11.66 -18.78 -7.25
CA LYS A 581 -12.25 -17.70 -6.44
C LYS A 581 -11.57 -16.35 -6.69
N VAL A 582 -12.34 -15.30 -6.93
CA VAL A 582 -11.88 -13.91 -7.04
C VAL A 582 -12.57 -13.05 -5.99
N GLU A 583 -11.78 -12.36 -5.17
CA GLU A 583 -12.23 -11.53 -4.06
C GLU A 583 -11.74 -10.10 -4.27
N ILE A 584 -12.65 -9.13 -4.11
CA ILE A 584 -12.38 -7.72 -4.42
C ILE A 584 -12.81 -6.90 -3.22
N ALA A 585 -11.89 -6.10 -2.69
CA ALA A 585 -12.12 -5.26 -1.52
C ALA A 585 -11.54 -3.85 -1.71
N THR A 586 -11.93 -2.93 -0.84
CA THR A 586 -11.23 -1.65 -0.65
C THR A 586 -10.65 -1.58 0.76
N TYR A 587 -9.56 -0.83 0.93
CA TYR A 587 -8.91 -0.65 2.23
C TYR A 587 -9.88 -0.19 3.32
N ARG A 588 -9.62 -0.57 4.58
CA ARG A 588 -10.49 -0.30 5.75
C ARG A 588 -10.96 1.16 5.89
N ASN A 589 -10.13 2.13 5.48
CA ASN A 589 -10.43 3.58 5.56
C ASN A 589 -10.78 4.25 4.21
N SER A 590 -10.92 3.47 3.13
CA SER A 590 -11.07 3.91 1.72
C SER A 590 -12.23 4.87 1.34
N LYS A 591 -13.07 5.30 2.28
CA LYS A 591 -14.28 6.12 2.04
C LYS A 591 -14.04 7.64 1.89
N ALA A 592 -12.79 8.08 1.92
CA ALA A 592 -12.42 9.49 1.99
C ALA A 592 -12.75 10.29 0.70
N TYR A 593 -14.03 10.59 0.49
CA TYR A 593 -14.50 11.73 -0.29
C TYR A 593 -15.85 12.19 0.30
N TRP A 594 -15.97 13.48 0.64
CA TRP A 594 -17.13 14.14 1.27
C TRP A 594 -17.37 13.93 2.79
N GLY A 595 -16.48 14.52 3.62
CA GLY A 595 -16.92 15.49 4.64
C GLY A 595 -17.37 15.03 6.05
N PHE A 596 -17.48 13.74 6.39
CA PHE A 596 -17.98 13.35 7.73
C PHE A 596 -17.25 12.22 8.46
N ASP A 597 -16.48 11.37 7.78
CA ASP A 597 -15.55 10.41 8.39
C ASP A 597 -14.12 10.81 8.01
N ARG A 598 -13.18 10.77 8.99
CA ARG A 598 -11.78 11.24 8.92
C ARG A 598 -11.21 11.31 7.48
N PRO A 599 -11.07 12.51 6.88
CA PRO A 599 -10.59 12.60 5.50
C PRO A 599 -9.13 12.10 5.39
N ASN A 600 -8.83 11.55 4.20
CA ASN A 600 -7.50 11.28 3.64
C ASN A 600 -6.70 10.05 4.11
N LEU A 601 -7.10 9.30 5.15
CA LEU A 601 -6.46 8.01 5.48
C LEU A 601 -6.81 6.91 4.47
N HIS A 602 -5.84 6.44 3.68
CA HIS A 602 -6.01 5.36 2.70
C HIS A 602 -4.71 4.58 2.47
N SER A 603 -4.79 3.41 1.81
CA SER A 603 -3.58 2.68 1.40
C SER A 603 -3.03 3.27 0.11
N HIS A 604 -1.75 3.65 0.15
CA HIS A 604 -0.99 4.10 -1.00
C HIS A 604 -0.03 3.01 -1.52
N VAL A 605 -0.09 1.79 -0.96
CA VAL A 605 0.68 0.63 -1.44
C VAL A 605 0.28 0.20 -2.85
N LYS A 606 1.27 -0.09 -3.69
CA LYS A 606 1.09 -0.80 -4.97
C LYS A 606 2.04 -2.00 -5.02
N ILE A 607 1.48 -3.20 -4.96
CA ILE A 607 2.23 -4.45 -5.07
C ILE A 607 1.36 -5.55 -5.71
N LEU A 608 2.00 -6.40 -6.50
CA LEU A 608 1.49 -7.72 -6.90
C LEU A 608 2.34 -8.77 -6.21
N ILE A 609 1.73 -9.70 -5.48
CA ILE A 609 2.36 -10.91 -4.92
C ILE A 609 1.73 -12.12 -5.61
N VAL A 610 2.55 -13.12 -5.94
CA VAL A 610 2.10 -14.39 -6.52
C VAL A 610 2.73 -15.55 -5.76
N ASP A 611 1.88 -16.49 -5.35
CA ASP A 611 2.19 -17.72 -4.61
C ASP A 611 3.09 -17.54 -3.38
N GLY A 612 3.16 -16.34 -2.79
CA GLY A 612 4.06 -15.99 -1.68
C GLY A 612 5.56 -16.00 -2.04
N GLN A 613 5.89 -16.11 -3.33
CA GLN A 613 7.25 -16.39 -3.82
C GLN A 613 7.81 -15.34 -4.79
N SER A 614 6.95 -14.55 -5.42
CA SER A 614 7.33 -13.47 -6.34
C SER A 614 6.51 -12.22 -6.10
N ALA A 615 7.15 -11.06 -6.09
CA ALA A 615 6.50 -9.77 -5.94
C ALA A 615 6.98 -8.73 -6.96
N ILE A 616 6.06 -7.86 -7.40
CA ILE A 616 6.37 -6.62 -8.12
C ILE A 616 5.83 -5.45 -7.30
N VAL A 617 6.70 -4.60 -6.75
CA VAL A 617 6.35 -3.34 -6.08
C VAL A 617 6.47 -2.17 -7.06
N SER A 618 5.62 -1.14 -6.96
CA SER A 618 5.65 0.01 -7.88
C SER A 618 5.33 1.36 -7.25
N GLY A 619 5.88 2.43 -7.83
CA GLY A 619 5.40 3.80 -7.64
C GLY A 619 4.15 4.11 -8.45
N TYR A 620 4.00 3.42 -9.60
CA TYR A 620 2.88 3.56 -10.52
C TYR A 620 1.62 2.82 -10.07
N ASN A 621 0.48 3.47 -10.28
CA ASN A 621 -0.86 2.91 -10.13
C ASN A 621 -1.31 2.19 -11.39
N LEU A 622 -2.36 1.37 -11.29
CA LEU A 622 -3.03 0.74 -12.43
C LEU A 622 -3.94 1.73 -13.20
N GLN A 623 -3.35 2.82 -13.71
CA GLN A 623 -4.05 3.96 -14.34
C GLN A 623 -3.80 4.10 -15.85
N ASP A 624 -4.82 4.59 -16.55
CA ASP A 624 -4.77 4.83 -18.01
C ASP A 624 -3.79 5.99 -18.36
N LEU A 625 -3.46 6.85 -17.39
CA LEU A 625 -2.42 7.89 -17.47
C LEU A 625 -1.09 7.34 -18.04
N TYR A 626 -0.65 6.16 -17.58
CA TYR A 626 0.60 5.55 -18.02
C TYR A 626 0.49 4.82 -19.37
N THR A 627 -0.71 4.57 -19.88
CA THR A 627 -0.91 4.06 -21.26
C THR A 627 -1.15 5.17 -22.28
N ASP A 628 -1.46 6.38 -21.82
CA ASP A 628 -1.96 7.45 -22.69
C ASP A 628 -1.02 8.68 -22.71
N SER A 629 -0.17 8.86 -21.69
CA SER A 629 0.80 9.97 -21.56
C SER A 629 2.19 9.49 -21.17
N SER A 630 3.21 10.34 -21.41
CA SER A 630 4.56 10.15 -20.88
C SER A 630 4.63 10.60 -19.43
N VAL A 631 4.74 9.65 -18.51
CA VAL A 631 4.92 9.87 -17.07
C VAL A 631 6.07 9.00 -16.59
N ILE A 632 7.07 9.61 -15.96
CA ILE A 632 8.24 8.88 -15.45
C ILE A 632 7.89 8.19 -14.14
N ASP A 633 7.95 6.86 -14.08
CA ASP A 633 7.68 6.07 -12.86
C ASP A 633 8.54 4.81 -12.81
N ALA A 634 8.60 4.13 -11.66
CA ALA A 634 9.47 2.97 -11.44
C ALA A 634 8.77 1.83 -10.69
N GLY A 635 9.23 0.60 -10.94
CA GLY A 635 8.80 -0.62 -10.25
C GLY A 635 9.92 -1.67 -10.26
N LEU A 636 9.80 -2.66 -9.39
CA LEU A 636 10.86 -3.60 -9.07
C LEU A 636 10.26 -5.00 -8.82
N LYS A 637 10.77 -6.00 -9.56
CA LYS A 637 10.42 -7.41 -9.38
C LYS A 637 11.49 -8.15 -8.57
N ILE A 638 11.06 -8.75 -7.47
CA ILE A 638 11.86 -9.61 -6.58
C ILE A 638 11.18 -10.99 -6.48
N SER A 639 11.97 -12.05 -6.36
CA SER A 639 11.49 -13.37 -5.91
C SER A 639 12.34 -13.89 -4.76
N GLY A 640 11.76 -14.81 -3.97
CA GLY A 640 12.41 -15.43 -2.82
C GLY A 640 11.84 -15.02 -1.45
N PRO A 641 12.58 -15.29 -0.36
CA PRO A 641 12.10 -15.24 1.02
C PRO A 641 11.38 -13.95 1.48
N ILE A 642 11.84 -12.76 1.07
CA ILE A 642 11.28 -11.44 1.46
C ILE A 642 9.84 -11.21 0.97
N VAL A 643 9.35 -12.06 0.06
CA VAL A 643 7.97 -12.02 -0.37
C VAL A 643 7.02 -12.46 0.75
N GLN A 644 7.49 -13.22 1.75
CA GLN A 644 6.72 -13.52 2.97
C GLN A 644 6.48 -12.27 3.82
N ASP A 645 7.49 -11.41 4.04
CA ASP A 645 7.33 -10.10 4.68
C ASP A 645 6.37 -9.19 3.90
N SER A 646 6.33 -9.35 2.57
CA SER A 646 5.39 -8.64 1.70
C SER A 646 3.96 -9.17 1.84
N LEU A 647 3.79 -10.48 2.09
CA LEU A 647 2.51 -11.13 2.30
C LEU A 647 1.90 -10.71 3.65
N ILE A 648 2.70 -10.70 4.72
CA ILE A 648 2.30 -10.19 6.05
C ILE A 648 1.78 -8.73 5.95
N MET A 649 2.45 -7.89 5.16
CA MET A 649 1.99 -6.52 4.89
C MET A 649 0.67 -6.49 4.11
N PHE A 650 0.50 -7.33 3.08
CA PHE A 650 -0.77 -7.44 2.36
C PHE A 650 -1.91 -7.90 3.27
N ASP A 651 -1.65 -8.83 4.18
CA ASP A 651 -2.63 -9.34 5.15
C ASP A 651 -3.07 -8.29 6.16
N ASP A 652 -2.17 -7.41 6.63
CA ASP A 652 -2.62 -6.24 7.40
C ASP A 652 -3.55 -5.35 6.58
N LEU A 653 -3.21 -5.04 5.32
CA LEU A 653 -4.06 -4.20 4.47
C LEU A 653 -5.41 -4.85 4.14
N TRP A 654 -5.45 -6.19 4.07
CA TRP A 654 -6.63 -7.01 3.82
C TRP A 654 -7.51 -7.17 5.06
N ARG A 655 -6.92 -7.11 6.26
CA ARG A 655 -7.63 -7.13 7.54
C ARG A 655 -8.59 -5.95 7.65
N ASP A 656 -9.86 -6.27 7.93
CA ASP A 656 -11.01 -5.35 7.93
C ASP A 656 -11.27 -4.61 6.60
N ALA A 657 -10.72 -5.10 5.49
CA ALA A 657 -11.01 -4.58 4.16
C ALA A 657 -12.48 -4.78 3.77
N ARG A 658 -13.00 -3.84 2.98
CA ARG A 658 -14.41 -3.74 2.62
C ARG A 658 -14.66 -4.47 1.30
N GLY A 659 -15.03 -5.74 1.38
CA GLY A 659 -15.30 -6.58 0.19
C GLY A 659 -16.47 -6.11 -0.69
N CYS A 660 -16.67 -6.81 -1.80
CA CYS A 660 -17.84 -6.67 -2.66
C CYS A 660 -18.43 -8.03 -3.04
N LYS A 661 -19.74 -8.22 -2.83
CA LYS A 661 -20.45 -9.47 -3.14
C LYS A 661 -21.41 -9.27 -4.32
N CYS A 662 -21.53 -10.29 -5.18
CA CYS A 662 -22.38 -10.17 -6.37
C CYS A 662 -23.87 -10.44 -6.07
N VAL A 663 -24.67 -9.38 -6.12
CA VAL A 663 -26.12 -9.41 -6.35
C VAL A 663 -26.42 -8.57 -7.60
N ILE A 664 -27.56 -8.81 -8.27
CA ILE A 664 -27.99 -8.07 -9.47
C ILE A 664 -27.84 -6.55 -9.27
N GLY A 665 -26.82 -5.95 -9.90
CA GLY A 665 -26.46 -4.54 -9.73
C GLY A 665 -25.04 -4.26 -9.19
N PHE A 666 -24.29 -5.29 -8.78
CA PHE A 666 -22.95 -5.17 -8.15
C PHE A 666 -22.98 -4.34 -6.85
N ASN A 667 -23.74 -4.80 -5.84
CA ASN A 667 -23.84 -4.13 -4.54
C ASN A 667 -22.71 -4.60 -3.60
N CYS A 668 -21.84 -3.68 -3.17
CA CYS A 668 -20.79 -4.01 -2.21
C CYS A 668 -21.29 -3.86 -0.75
N GLU A 669 -20.87 -4.78 0.12
CA GLU A 669 -21.26 -4.88 1.52
C GLU A 669 -20.00 -5.13 2.37
N TYR A 670 -20.02 -4.78 3.67
CA TYR A 670 -18.91 -5.11 4.55
C TYR A 670 -18.78 -6.63 4.71
N THR A 671 -17.57 -7.15 4.51
CA THR A 671 -17.26 -8.57 4.68
C THR A 671 -15.90 -8.71 5.33
N THR A 672 -15.85 -9.31 6.52
CA THR A 672 -14.60 -9.91 7.02
C THR A 672 -14.23 -11.06 6.10
N ALA A 673 -13.16 -10.89 5.31
CA ALA A 673 -12.57 -11.98 4.55
C ALA A 673 -11.67 -12.81 5.49
N PRO A 674 -11.67 -14.15 5.39
CA PRO A 674 -10.76 -14.99 6.18
C PRO A 674 -9.31 -14.82 5.68
N LEU A 675 -8.35 -14.78 6.62
CA LEU A 675 -6.91 -14.73 6.37
C LEU A 675 -6.34 -16.15 6.15
N GLU A 676 -6.96 -16.87 5.23
CA GLU A 676 -6.59 -18.24 4.87
C GLU A 676 -5.66 -18.24 3.65
N HIS A 677 -4.47 -18.81 3.80
CA HIS A 677 -3.54 -19.09 2.70
C HIS A 677 -3.40 -20.60 2.49
N ALA A 678 -3.11 -21.02 1.26
CA ALA A 678 -2.60 -22.36 1.00
C ALA A 678 -1.25 -22.55 1.72
N SER A 679 -1.01 -23.72 2.29
CA SER A 679 0.24 -24.01 3.03
C SER A 679 1.48 -23.84 2.16
N GLU A 680 1.37 -24.11 0.86
CA GLU A 680 2.42 -23.92 -0.14
C GLU A 680 2.79 -22.43 -0.37
N VAL A 681 1.87 -21.49 -0.09
CA VAL A 681 2.08 -20.03 -0.20
C VAL A 681 2.87 -19.48 0.99
N LEU A 682 2.78 -20.12 2.14
CA LEU A 682 3.52 -19.77 3.37
C LEU A 682 4.93 -20.39 3.42
N SER A 683 5.40 -20.99 2.31
CA SER A 683 6.71 -21.64 2.24
C SER A 683 7.83 -20.66 1.88
N ILE A 684 8.91 -20.66 2.67
CA ILE A 684 10.13 -19.94 2.30
C ILE A 684 10.86 -20.71 1.19
N GLN A 685 11.17 -20.03 0.08
CA GLN A 685 11.88 -20.57 -1.09
C GLN A 685 13.16 -19.76 -1.36
N PRO A 686 14.32 -20.13 -0.78
CA PRO A 686 15.57 -19.40 -0.97
C PRO A 686 16.16 -19.62 -2.39
N ASP A 687 16.54 -18.55 -3.09
CA ASP A 687 17.26 -18.64 -4.37
C ASP A 687 18.73 -18.24 -4.18
N ALA A 688 19.61 -19.24 -4.14
CA ALA A 688 21.06 -19.07 -4.04
C ALA A 688 21.76 -18.75 -5.38
N SER A 689 21.02 -18.61 -6.49
CA SER A 689 21.61 -18.35 -7.83
C SER A 689 22.03 -16.89 -8.06
N ASP A 690 21.38 -15.94 -7.39
CA ASP A 690 21.75 -14.51 -7.37
C ASP A 690 21.37 -13.89 -6.01
N PRO A 691 22.08 -14.25 -4.91
CA PRO A 691 21.68 -13.96 -3.55
C PRO A 691 21.76 -12.46 -3.26
N THR A 692 20.63 -11.81 -3.50
CA THR A 692 20.37 -10.39 -3.32
C THR A 692 19.83 -10.16 -1.93
N ASN A 693 20.35 -9.14 -1.25
CA ASN A 693 19.85 -8.72 0.05
C ASN A 693 18.70 -7.71 -0.19
N VAL A 694 17.52 -7.97 0.36
CA VAL A 694 16.32 -7.15 0.16
C VAL A 694 15.62 -6.94 1.49
N PHE A 695 15.23 -5.70 1.80
CA PHE A 695 14.53 -5.32 3.01
C PHE A 695 13.09 -4.93 2.69
N SER A 696 12.16 -5.39 3.53
CA SER A 696 10.76 -4.99 3.54
C SER A 696 10.65 -3.64 4.28
N LEU A 697 10.28 -2.60 3.54
CA LEU A 697 10.13 -1.24 4.06
C LEU A 697 8.65 -0.85 4.07
N PHE A 698 7.94 -1.31 5.12
CA PHE A 698 6.54 -0.93 5.40
C PHE A 698 6.45 0.23 6.40
N ARG A 699 5.44 1.08 6.21
CA ARG A 699 5.01 2.10 7.19
C ARG A 699 3.52 2.43 7.03
N ASP A 700 2.88 2.81 8.13
CA ASP A 700 1.50 3.30 8.17
C ASP A 700 1.32 4.35 9.29
N GLU A 701 0.09 4.67 9.71
CA GLU A 701 -0.18 5.62 10.80
C GLU A 701 0.43 5.18 12.16
N THR A 702 0.65 3.88 12.38
CA THR A 702 1.19 3.30 13.62
C THR A 702 2.67 2.93 13.55
N LEU A 703 3.14 2.44 12.41
CA LEU A 703 4.49 1.90 12.22
C LEU A 703 5.33 2.83 11.33
N LYS A 704 6.42 3.38 11.87
CA LYS A 704 7.33 4.31 11.15
C LYS A 704 8.66 3.67 10.71
N THR A 705 8.69 2.35 10.56
CA THR A 705 9.92 1.58 10.35
C THR A 705 10.59 1.95 9.02
N ALA A 706 9.85 2.04 7.92
CA ALA A 706 10.41 2.47 6.63
C ALA A 706 10.99 3.90 6.67
N ASP A 707 10.29 4.85 7.31
CA ASP A 707 10.74 6.25 7.46
C ASP A 707 12.12 6.29 8.12
N ASN A 708 12.28 5.57 9.23
CA ASN A 708 13.53 5.48 9.96
C ASN A 708 14.61 4.77 9.14
N ALA A 709 14.30 3.66 8.48
CA ALA A 709 15.23 2.87 7.68
C ALA A 709 15.76 3.64 6.46
N ILE A 710 14.89 4.35 5.73
CA ILE A 710 15.28 5.20 4.60
C ILE A 710 16.19 6.34 5.08
N THR A 711 15.90 6.96 6.23
CA THR A 711 16.76 8.03 6.76
C THR A 711 18.10 7.51 7.29
N ALA A 712 18.14 6.28 7.81
CA ALA A 712 19.39 5.61 8.21
C ALA A 712 20.25 5.29 6.97
N ALA A 713 19.64 4.76 5.91
CA ALA A 713 20.31 4.49 4.63
C ALA A 713 20.94 5.76 4.04
N ILE A 714 20.18 6.87 4.01
CA ILE A 714 20.69 8.17 3.55
C ILE A 714 21.85 8.67 4.41
N ARG A 715 21.77 8.57 5.75
CA ARG A 715 22.87 8.99 6.64
C ARG A 715 24.12 8.11 6.54
N ALA A 716 23.97 6.86 6.08
CA ALA A 716 25.09 5.93 5.88
C ALA A 716 25.89 6.22 4.59
N SER A 717 25.39 7.06 3.68
CA SER A 717 26.03 7.39 2.40
C SER A 717 27.40 8.06 2.54
N ASN A 718 28.30 7.76 1.60
CA ASN A 718 29.69 8.22 1.57
C ASN A 718 30.13 8.83 0.22
N ILE A 719 29.40 8.59 -0.87
CA ILE A 719 29.81 8.94 -2.24
C ILE A 719 28.72 9.76 -2.94
N ASN A 720 27.55 9.17 -3.17
CA ASN A 720 26.47 9.78 -3.94
C ASN A 720 25.09 9.34 -3.45
N LEU A 721 24.10 10.20 -3.74
CA LEU A 721 22.71 10.00 -3.38
C LEU A 721 21.84 10.54 -4.53
N ASN A 722 21.22 9.64 -5.27
CA ASN A 722 20.39 9.95 -6.44
C ASN A 722 18.91 9.79 -6.05
N LEU A 723 18.15 10.89 -5.94
CA LEU A 723 16.71 10.89 -5.63
C LEU A 723 15.88 11.05 -6.90
N LEU A 724 14.90 10.17 -7.10
CA LEU A 724 13.91 10.21 -8.17
C LEU A 724 12.51 10.26 -7.54
N GLN A 725 11.96 11.46 -7.36
CA GLN A 725 10.79 11.69 -6.50
C GLN A 725 9.74 12.59 -7.15
N ASN A 726 8.47 12.19 -7.10
CA ASN A 726 7.34 13.03 -7.51
C ASN A 726 7.36 14.38 -6.79
N ARG A 727 7.42 14.31 -5.45
CA ARG A 727 7.40 15.46 -4.56
C ARG A 727 8.53 15.39 -3.53
N TYR A 728 9.07 16.56 -3.20
CA TYR A 728 9.98 16.79 -2.09
C TYR A 728 9.44 17.97 -1.26
N PHE A 729 9.05 17.75 0.00
CA PHE A 729 8.58 18.83 0.89
C PHE A 729 9.63 19.23 1.91
N GLU A 730 9.69 20.53 2.20
CA GLU A 730 10.57 21.11 3.21
C GLU A 730 9.74 22.00 4.15
N ASN A 731 9.17 21.33 5.15
CA ASN A 731 8.19 21.84 6.13
C ASN A 731 6.76 21.94 5.54
N TYR A 732 5.76 22.24 6.39
CA TYR A 732 4.39 22.51 5.93
C TYR A 732 4.38 23.68 4.93
N PRO A 733 3.62 23.61 3.83
CA PRO A 733 3.55 24.68 2.84
C PRO A 733 3.04 25.98 3.49
N PRO A 734 3.59 27.15 3.10
CA PRO A 734 3.15 28.42 3.65
C PRO A 734 1.69 28.72 3.25
N LYS A 735 0.94 29.38 4.16
CA LYS A 735 -0.49 29.74 4.01
C LYS A 735 -0.87 30.51 2.73
N SER A 736 0.09 30.98 1.94
CA SER A 736 -0.11 31.76 0.73
C SER A 736 -0.42 30.93 -0.53
N PHE A 737 -0.36 29.59 -0.48
CA PHE A 737 -0.51 28.71 -1.66
C PHE A 737 -1.83 27.91 -1.73
N CYS A 738 -2.87 28.33 -1.01
CA CYS A 738 -4.20 27.71 -1.09
C CYS A 738 -4.95 28.09 -2.39
N ILE A 739 -4.62 27.45 -3.52
CA ILE A 739 -5.37 27.57 -4.78
C ILE A 739 -5.75 26.17 -5.31
N LYS A 740 -6.65 25.52 -4.56
CA LYS A 740 -7.64 24.51 -4.98
C LYS A 740 -8.40 24.06 -3.73
N ASP A 741 -9.57 23.47 -3.90
CA ASP A 741 -10.50 23.15 -2.79
C ASP A 741 -10.04 21.99 -1.87
N TRP A 742 -8.75 21.65 -1.88
CA TRP A 742 -8.09 20.71 -0.98
C TRP A 742 -7.73 21.32 0.39
N CYS A 743 -8.20 22.53 0.69
CA CYS A 743 -8.00 23.24 1.96
C CYS A 743 -9.30 23.58 2.72
N ILE A 744 -10.45 23.09 2.23
CA ILE A 744 -11.70 22.93 3.00
C ILE A 744 -11.70 21.44 3.36
N ASP A 745 -11.34 20.99 4.57
CA ASP A 745 -11.86 21.39 5.87
C ASP A 745 -10.81 21.46 7.02
N ILE A 746 -9.50 21.45 6.74
CA ILE A 746 -8.46 21.38 7.79
C ILE A 746 -8.13 22.77 8.37
N TYR A 747 -9.14 23.42 8.98
CA TYR A 747 -8.98 24.66 9.73
C TYR A 747 -9.78 24.66 11.05
N LEU A 748 -9.26 23.95 12.04
CA LEU A 748 -9.46 24.33 13.45
C LEU A 748 -8.23 25.12 13.95
N PRO A 749 -8.42 26.11 14.86
CA PRO A 749 -7.36 27.01 15.28
C PRO A 749 -6.48 26.37 16.35
N VAL A 750 -5.74 25.33 15.98
CA VAL A 750 -4.73 24.70 16.82
C VAL A 750 -3.35 25.11 16.34
N SER A 751 -2.48 25.49 17.26
CA SER A 751 -1.06 25.68 17.00
C SER A 751 -0.41 24.33 16.75
N LEU A 752 -0.38 23.89 15.49
CA LEU A 752 0.25 22.63 15.08
C LEU A 752 1.75 22.65 15.45
N PRO A 753 2.28 21.59 16.08
CA PRO A 753 3.69 21.50 16.42
C PRO A 753 4.62 21.48 15.21
N VAL A 754 5.88 21.78 15.49
CA VAL A 754 6.99 21.89 14.55
C VAL A 754 7.48 20.47 14.16
N PRO A 755 7.75 20.15 12.87
CA PRO A 755 8.23 18.82 12.47
C PRO A 755 9.61 18.49 13.07
N GLY A 756 9.65 17.59 14.06
CA GLY A 756 10.86 17.28 14.83
C GLY A 756 11.41 18.48 15.63
N ASP A 757 12.49 18.26 16.38
CA ASP A 757 13.07 19.28 17.28
C ASP A 757 13.52 20.59 16.58
N ASN A 758 13.70 20.55 15.25
CA ASN A 758 14.22 21.67 14.44
C ASN A 758 13.23 22.22 13.39
N GLY A 759 12.20 21.48 12.98
CA GLY A 759 11.17 21.92 12.03
C GLY A 759 11.14 21.27 10.64
N SER A 760 12.09 20.39 10.32
CA SER A 760 12.18 19.66 9.05
C SER A 760 11.80 18.19 9.15
N PHE A 761 11.41 17.59 8.02
CA PHE A 761 11.17 16.15 7.94
C PHE A 761 12.44 15.32 8.17
N PRO A 762 12.33 14.07 8.65
CA PRO A 762 13.49 13.22 8.90
C PRO A 762 14.39 12.98 7.68
N TYR A 763 13.82 12.85 6.46
CA TYR A 763 14.59 12.68 5.22
C TYR A 763 15.39 13.93 4.86
N THR A 764 14.84 15.13 5.06
CA THR A 764 15.56 16.39 4.90
C THR A 764 16.85 16.35 5.72
N GLN A 765 16.72 16.06 7.02
CA GLN A 765 17.86 16.15 7.92
C GLN A 765 18.94 15.14 7.52
N ALA A 766 18.54 13.94 7.09
CA ALA A 766 19.45 12.95 6.54
C ALA A 766 20.17 13.43 5.27
N ILE A 767 19.47 14.07 4.32
CA ILE A 767 20.06 14.67 3.10
C ILE A 767 21.06 15.78 3.46
N ILE A 768 20.71 16.66 4.39
CA ILE A 768 21.59 17.72 4.90
C ILE A 768 22.85 17.10 5.54
N ASP A 769 22.70 16.03 6.30
CA ASP A 769 23.82 15.36 6.98
C ASP A 769 24.75 14.64 6.00
N ALA A 770 24.20 13.98 4.97
CA ALA A 770 24.97 13.44 3.86
C ALA A 770 25.76 14.54 3.11
N ALA A 771 25.11 15.65 2.77
CA ALA A 771 25.75 16.78 2.08
C ALA A 771 26.86 17.44 2.91
N LYS A 772 26.72 17.52 4.25
CA LYS A 772 27.79 17.97 5.17
C LYS A 772 29.02 17.06 5.13
N ASN A 773 28.81 15.75 4.93
CA ASN A 773 29.88 14.75 4.85
C ASN A 773 30.57 14.70 3.47
N GLY A 774 30.11 15.49 2.50
CA GLY A 774 30.71 15.58 1.15
C GLY A 774 30.02 14.72 0.09
N VAL A 775 28.96 13.99 0.45
CA VAL A 775 28.18 13.15 -0.47
C VAL A 775 27.56 14.02 -1.56
N GLN A 776 27.69 13.60 -2.81
CA GLN A 776 27.09 14.30 -3.94
C GLN A 776 25.61 13.93 -4.07
N VAL A 777 24.72 14.85 -3.70
CA VAL A 777 23.26 14.66 -3.76
C VAL A 777 22.73 15.18 -5.09
N GLN A 778 22.06 14.31 -5.84
CA GLN A 778 21.38 14.63 -7.10
C GLN A 778 19.89 14.38 -6.93
N MET A 779 19.08 15.43 -6.99
CA MET A 779 17.61 15.34 -6.85
C MET A 779 16.95 15.61 -8.19
N LEU A 780 16.31 14.60 -8.76
CA LEU A 780 15.45 14.73 -9.94
C LEU A 780 13.98 14.69 -9.50
N LEU A 781 13.34 15.85 -9.58
CA LEU A 781 11.97 16.08 -9.11
C LEU A 781 11.00 16.25 -10.29
N SER A 782 9.71 16.10 -10.01
CA SER A 782 8.67 16.37 -11.01
C SER A 782 8.66 17.84 -11.45
N GLY A 783 8.91 18.04 -12.74
CA GLY A 783 8.76 19.31 -13.45
C GLY A 783 7.39 19.50 -14.10
N ASP A 784 6.40 18.66 -13.78
CA ASP A 784 5.02 18.92 -14.18
C ASP A 784 4.52 20.27 -13.62
N LYS A 785 3.59 20.91 -14.33
CA LYS A 785 3.04 22.22 -13.97
C LYS A 785 2.44 22.25 -12.56
N ALA A 786 1.82 21.16 -12.10
CA ALA A 786 1.22 21.10 -10.77
C ALA A 786 2.26 20.98 -9.65
N GLU A 787 3.34 20.23 -9.89
CA GLU A 787 4.31 19.85 -8.85
C GLU A 787 5.57 20.72 -8.83
N VAL A 788 5.95 21.32 -9.97
CA VAL A 788 7.18 22.13 -10.11
C VAL A 788 7.21 23.31 -9.14
N GLY A 789 6.07 23.95 -8.86
CA GLY A 789 5.96 25.06 -7.90
C GLY A 789 6.21 24.60 -6.45
N ILE A 790 5.63 23.47 -6.05
CA ILE A 790 5.74 22.95 -4.67
C ILE A 790 7.15 22.41 -4.41
N ASN A 791 7.69 21.67 -5.37
CA ASN A 791 9.04 21.14 -5.34
C ASN A 791 10.09 22.26 -5.27
N SER A 792 9.93 23.32 -6.06
CA SER A 792 10.88 24.44 -6.07
C SER A 792 10.83 25.32 -4.82
N ASP A 793 9.64 25.62 -4.28
CA ASP A 793 9.50 26.32 -2.99
C ASP A 793 10.17 25.53 -1.86
N SER A 794 9.99 24.20 -1.85
CA SER A 794 10.64 23.32 -0.87
C SER A 794 12.17 23.26 -1.01
N ILE A 795 12.69 23.29 -2.24
CA ILE A 795 14.13 23.36 -2.49
C ILE A 795 14.73 24.72 -2.09
N GLU A 796 13.99 25.83 -2.24
CA GLU A 796 14.45 27.14 -1.75
C GLU A 796 14.39 27.24 -0.22
N ASN A 797 13.42 26.59 0.44
CA ASN A 797 13.43 26.40 1.89
C ASN A 797 14.67 25.60 2.34
N LEU A 798 14.98 24.49 1.67
CA LEU A 798 16.14 23.63 1.96
C LEU A 798 17.44 24.42 1.83
N ARG A 799 17.58 25.15 0.71
CA ARG A 799 18.69 26.08 0.47
C ARG A 799 18.81 27.12 1.57
N THR A 800 17.70 27.77 1.95
CA THR A 800 17.68 28.81 2.97
C THR A 800 18.16 28.26 4.32
N GLN A 801 17.68 27.08 4.72
CA GLN A 801 18.11 26.42 5.95
C GLN A 801 19.59 26.06 5.93
N ILE A 802 20.08 25.45 4.84
CA ILE A 802 21.49 25.08 4.70
C ILE A 802 22.39 26.33 4.74
N LEU A 803 21.99 27.44 4.10
CA LEU A 803 22.75 28.70 4.11
C LEU A 803 22.84 29.38 5.48
N LEU A 804 22.00 29.01 6.45
CA LEU A 804 22.11 29.45 7.85
C LEU A 804 23.13 28.64 8.67
N LEU A 805 23.59 27.49 8.16
CA LEU A 805 24.60 26.66 8.80
C LEU A 805 26.02 27.23 8.62
N PRO A 806 26.95 26.95 9.56
CA PRO A 806 28.38 27.15 9.31
C PRO A 806 28.82 26.42 8.04
N ASN A 807 29.53 27.12 7.15
CA ASN A 807 29.93 26.65 5.81
C ASN A 807 28.74 26.22 4.91
N GLY A 808 27.53 26.74 5.15
CA GLY A 808 26.32 26.40 4.39
C GLY A 808 26.44 26.51 2.86
N THR A 809 27.25 27.45 2.35
CA THR A 809 27.51 27.55 0.90
C THR A 809 28.26 26.34 0.35
N ASP A 810 29.22 25.78 1.11
CA ASP A 810 29.96 24.59 0.71
C ASP A 810 29.06 23.34 0.81
N VAL A 811 28.25 23.24 1.88
CA VAL A 811 27.27 22.15 2.06
C VAL A 811 26.25 22.14 0.91
N PHE A 812 25.69 23.29 0.55
CA PHE A 812 24.73 23.39 -0.56
C PHE A 812 25.39 23.11 -1.92
N SER A 813 26.70 23.33 -2.07
CA SER A 813 27.40 23.01 -3.33
C SER A 813 27.48 21.52 -3.64
N ASN A 814 27.26 20.66 -2.64
CA ASN A 814 27.14 19.20 -2.81
C ASN A 814 25.73 18.75 -3.22
N ILE A 815 24.74 19.66 -3.27
CA ILE A 815 23.36 19.35 -3.65
C ILE A 815 23.05 19.98 -5.01
N THR A 816 22.74 19.13 -5.99
CA THR A 816 22.26 19.57 -7.31
C THR A 816 20.81 19.11 -7.50
N VAL A 817 19.95 20.02 -7.96
CA VAL A 817 18.54 19.73 -8.22
C VAL A 817 18.22 19.97 -9.69
N LYS A 818 17.46 19.05 -10.28
CA LYS A 818 16.89 19.14 -11.62
C LYS A 818 15.43 18.74 -11.61
N PHE A 819 14.73 19.15 -12.66
CA PHE A 819 13.31 18.89 -12.88
C PHE A 819 13.14 18.17 -14.22
N SER A 820 12.27 17.17 -14.25
CA SER A 820 11.88 16.46 -15.47
C SER A 820 11.18 17.40 -16.46
N ASP A 821 11.14 17.01 -17.74
CA ASP A 821 10.50 17.83 -18.80
C ASP A 821 8.95 17.79 -18.77
N GLY A 822 8.39 16.89 -17.95
CA GLY A 822 6.96 16.69 -17.71
C GLY A 822 6.75 15.84 -16.45
N PRO A 823 5.61 15.15 -16.30
CA PRO A 823 5.30 14.37 -15.09
C PRO A 823 6.34 13.30 -14.76
N LEU A 824 6.82 13.34 -13.53
CA LEU A 824 7.57 12.27 -12.88
C LEU A 824 6.82 11.92 -11.60
N HIS A 825 6.44 10.65 -11.47
CA HIS A 825 5.64 10.14 -10.36
C HIS A 825 6.36 9.00 -9.59
N ALA A 826 7.60 8.66 -9.95
CA ALA A 826 8.44 7.72 -9.20
C ALA A 826 8.61 8.08 -7.71
N LYS A 827 8.86 7.06 -6.90
CA LYS A 827 9.33 7.17 -5.49
C LYS A 827 10.50 6.22 -5.32
N ALA A 828 11.68 6.68 -5.71
CA ALA A 828 12.87 5.86 -5.70
C ALA A 828 14.13 6.66 -5.37
N LEU A 829 15.17 5.95 -4.94
CA LEU A 829 16.50 6.50 -4.75
C LEU A 829 17.58 5.43 -4.89
N SER A 830 18.81 5.86 -5.19
CA SER A 830 20.02 5.04 -5.17
C SER A 830 21.11 5.72 -4.34
N ILE A 831 21.90 4.92 -3.63
CA ILE A 831 22.93 5.35 -2.68
C ILE A 831 24.24 4.59 -2.96
N ASP A 832 25.34 5.33 -3.09
CA ASP A 832 26.73 4.84 -3.25
C ASP A 832 26.95 3.78 -4.36
N ASN A 833 26.08 3.77 -5.39
CA ASN A 833 26.01 2.71 -6.38
C ASN A 833 25.93 1.30 -5.74
N GLN A 834 25.25 1.19 -4.58
CA GLN A 834 25.22 -0.01 -3.74
C GLN A 834 23.81 -0.36 -3.25
N PHE A 835 23.01 0.62 -2.83
CA PHE A 835 21.68 0.41 -2.26
C PHE A 835 20.61 1.15 -3.07
N VAL A 836 19.45 0.54 -3.30
CA VAL A 836 18.32 1.14 -4.03
C VAL A 836 17.04 1.02 -3.20
N VAL A 837 16.18 2.04 -3.19
CA VAL A 837 14.79 1.91 -2.74
C VAL A 837 13.86 2.16 -3.92
N VAL A 838 12.87 1.28 -4.12
CA VAL A 838 11.76 1.47 -5.06
C VAL A 838 10.46 1.04 -4.39
N GLY A 839 9.42 1.87 -4.50
CA GLY A 839 8.09 1.54 -3.99
C GLY A 839 7.14 2.72 -4.09
N SER A 840 6.28 2.89 -3.09
CA SER A 840 5.21 3.89 -3.11
C SER A 840 5.47 5.17 -2.31
N GLN A 841 6.49 5.18 -1.43
CA GLN A 841 6.68 6.18 -0.37
C GLN A 841 7.21 7.55 -0.87
N ASN A 842 6.35 8.58 -0.87
CA ASN A 842 6.73 9.95 -1.25
C ASN A 842 7.72 10.59 -0.26
N PHE A 843 8.52 11.57 -0.72
CA PHE A 843 9.27 12.47 0.17
C PHE A 843 8.43 13.72 0.49
N ASP A 844 7.24 13.51 1.04
CA ASP A 844 6.30 14.57 1.44
C ASP A 844 5.55 14.22 2.74
N ASN A 845 4.60 15.07 3.14
CA ASN A 845 3.82 14.88 4.36
C ASN A 845 2.80 13.71 4.30
N SER A 846 2.59 13.09 3.13
CA SER A 846 1.75 11.89 3.00
C SER A 846 2.43 10.64 3.55
N ALA A 847 3.76 10.68 3.67
CA ALA A 847 4.61 9.51 3.86
C ALA A 847 5.67 9.69 4.96
N PHE A 848 5.73 10.87 5.59
CA PHE A 848 6.61 11.18 6.73
C PHE A 848 5.88 12.02 7.81
N GLY A 849 4.57 11.81 7.97
CA GLY A 849 3.78 12.37 9.06
C GLY A 849 4.24 11.89 10.45
N ILE A 850 4.16 12.77 11.45
CA ILE A 850 4.68 12.53 12.82
C ILE A 850 3.62 12.75 13.93
N ASP A 851 2.36 12.97 13.55
CA ASP A 851 1.27 13.31 14.47
C ASP A 851 0.09 12.36 14.24
N PRO A 852 -0.42 11.64 15.25
CA PRO A 852 -1.59 10.76 15.10
C PRO A 852 -2.90 11.49 14.75
N ASP A 853 -2.96 12.82 14.87
CA ASP A 853 -4.05 13.65 14.35
C ASP A 853 -3.79 14.15 12.89
N ASN A 854 -2.66 13.80 12.27
CA ASN A 854 -2.35 14.16 10.88
C ASN A 854 -3.16 13.32 9.89
N LEU A 855 -4.13 13.98 9.24
CA LEU A 855 -5.06 13.38 8.28
C LEU A 855 -4.40 12.76 7.04
N MET A 856 -3.10 13.01 6.78
CA MET A 856 -2.42 12.63 5.55
C MET A 856 -1.52 11.39 5.67
N ASP A 857 -1.49 10.68 6.80
CA ASP A 857 -0.46 9.67 7.10
C ASP A 857 -0.74 8.31 6.43
N LEU A 858 -0.25 8.11 5.20
CA LEU A 858 -0.63 6.97 4.35
C LEU A 858 0.16 5.69 4.66
N ALA A 859 -0.48 4.54 4.39
CA ALA A 859 0.20 3.25 4.36
C ALA A 859 1.00 3.11 3.06
N GLU A 860 2.29 2.83 3.17
CA GLU A 860 3.28 2.82 2.09
C GLU A 860 4.16 1.57 2.17
N TYR A 861 4.64 1.08 1.01
CA TYR A 861 5.53 -0.07 0.94
C TYR A 861 6.60 0.13 -0.13
N SER A 862 7.84 -0.26 0.20
CA SER A 862 8.97 -0.28 -0.72
C SER A 862 9.89 -1.46 -0.45
N PHE A 863 10.66 -1.87 -1.46
CA PHE A 863 11.82 -2.74 -1.24
C PHE A 863 13.08 -1.88 -1.16
N GLY A 864 13.92 -2.14 -0.15
CA GLY A 864 15.29 -1.66 -0.08
C GLY A 864 16.26 -2.76 -0.52
N VAL A 865 16.99 -2.58 -1.61
CA VAL A 865 17.84 -3.61 -2.22
C VAL A 865 19.32 -3.28 -2.03
N ASP A 866 20.03 -4.10 -1.26
CA ASP A 866 21.48 -4.02 -1.05
C ASP A 866 22.20 -4.91 -2.07
N ASN A 867 22.23 -4.47 -3.33
CA ASN A 867 22.92 -5.14 -4.42
C ASN A 867 23.46 -4.12 -5.45
N ARG A 868 24.79 -4.10 -5.60
CA ARG A 868 25.53 -3.22 -6.51
C ARG A 868 25.11 -3.34 -7.98
N ASN A 869 24.70 -4.52 -8.44
CA ASN A 869 24.25 -4.69 -9.84
C ASN A 869 22.90 -4.00 -10.07
N VAL A 870 22.01 -4.05 -9.07
CA VAL A 870 20.71 -3.36 -9.09
C VAL A 870 20.91 -1.84 -9.04
N ALA A 871 21.78 -1.37 -8.15
CA ALA A 871 22.14 0.05 -8.06
C ALA A 871 22.75 0.58 -9.36
N ASN A 872 23.75 -0.12 -9.94
CA ASN A 872 24.29 0.24 -11.25
C ASN A 872 23.21 0.30 -12.34
N THR A 873 22.20 -0.57 -12.30
CA THR A 873 21.08 -0.56 -13.26
C THR A 873 20.21 0.67 -13.07
N PHE A 874 19.83 0.98 -11.84
CA PHE A 874 19.09 2.21 -11.51
C PHE A 874 19.87 3.47 -11.90
N ASP A 875 21.16 3.55 -11.58
CA ASP A 875 21.98 4.74 -11.81
C ASP A 875 22.21 5.03 -13.30
N ASN A 876 22.20 4.02 -14.16
CA ASN A 876 22.28 4.21 -15.61
C ASN A 876 21.01 4.88 -16.16
N GLU A 877 19.84 4.43 -15.72
CA GLU A 877 18.55 5.01 -16.14
C GLU A 877 18.35 6.40 -15.51
N PHE A 878 18.71 6.56 -14.23
CA PHE A 878 18.76 7.86 -13.58
C PHE A 878 19.67 8.84 -14.34
N ALA A 879 20.85 8.40 -14.80
CA ALA A 879 21.74 9.24 -15.61
C ALA A 879 21.13 9.61 -16.97
N SER A 880 20.35 8.72 -17.60
CA SER A 880 19.60 9.02 -18.83
C SER A 880 18.63 10.19 -18.61
N LEU A 881 17.75 10.05 -17.61
CA LEU A 881 16.77 11.07 -17.21
C LEU A 881 17.45 12.37 -16.76
N TRP A 882 18.52 12.28 -15.97
CA TRP A 882 19.29 13.41 -15.47
C TRP A 882 19.93 14.23 -16.58
N ASN A 883 20.35 13.61 -17.68
CA ASN A 883 21.00 14.30 -18.80
C ASN A 883 20.04 15.17 -19.61
N VAL A 884 18.76 14.81 -19.69
CA VAL A 884 17.72 15.61 -20.36
C VAL A 884 17.02 16.59 -19.41
N ALA A 885 16.99 16.29 -18.10
CA ALA A 885 16.36 17.15 -17.09
C ALA A 885 17.00 18.55 -16.98
N ARG A 886 16.15 19.53 -16.68
CA ARG A 886 16.50 20.97 -16.63
C ARG A 886 16.77 21.45 -15.20
N ALA A 887 17.72 22.38 -15.08
CA ALA A 887 17.92 23.13 -13.84
C ALA A 887 16.79 24.15 -13.62
N TYR A 888 16.55 24.56 -12.38
CA TYR A 888 15.50 25.51 -12.02
C TYR A 888 16.04 26.62 -11.10
N ILE A 889 15.56 27.85 -11.26
CA ILE A 889 15.86 29.00 -10.39
C ILE A 889 14.58 29.78 -10.10
N ARG A 890 14.31 30.03 -8.80
CA ARG A 890 13.23 30.89 -8.33
C ARG A 890 13.70 32.35 -8.28
N VAL A 891 12.91 33.30 -8.78
CA VAL A 891 13.14 34.73 -8.58
C VAL A 891 12.83 35.11 -7.13
N VAL A 892 13.81 35.72 -6.45
CA VAL A 892 13.65 36.19 -5.05
C VAL A 892 13.54 37.72 -4.95
N ARG A 893 14.19 38.46 -5.86
CA ARG A 893 14.24 39.94 -5.84
C ARG A 893 14.30 40.62 -7.20
N SER A 894 14.96 40.00 -8.18
CA SER A 894 15.07 40.51 -9.55
C SER A 894 15.10 39.34 -10.51
N ILE A 895 14.31 39.45 -11.57
CA ILE A 895 14.25 38.53 -12.69
C ILE A 895 15.60 38.54 -13.44
N GLN A 896 16.21 39.72 -13.66
CA GLN A 896 17.53 39.79 -14.29
C GLN A 896 18.60 39.02 -13.52
N GLN A 897 18.63 39.13 -12.18
CA GLN A 897 19.61 38.39 -11.37
C GLN A 897 19.45 36.87 -11.50
N ALA A 898 18.22 36.36 -11.59
CA ALA A 898 17.97 34.94 -11.83
C ALA A 898 18.37 34.52 -13.26
N VAL A 899 18.06 35.34 -14.27
CA VAL A 899 18.48 35.13 -15.67
C VAL A 899 20.01 35.14 -15.81
N ASP A 900 20.72 36.00 -15.08
CA ASP A 900 22.18 36.05 -15.08
C ASP A 900 22.81 34.79 -14.46
N GLN A 901 22.25 34.32 -13.34
CA GLN A 901 22.68 33.11 -12.64
C GLN A 901 22.32 31.81 -13.39
N ALA A 902 21.26 31.82 -14.20
CA ALA A 902 20.79 30.66 -14.96
C ALA A 902 21.85 30.10 -15.91
N LEU A 903 22.01 28.77 -15.91
CA LEU A 903 22.70 28.06 -16.98
C LEU A 903 21.79 28.00 -18.23
N PRO A 904 22.35 27.87 -19.46
CA PRO A 904 21.54 27.63 -20.65
C PRO A 904 20.59 26.43 -20.47
N GLY A 905 19.30 26.64 -20.73
CA GLY A 905 18.23 25.63 -20.59
C GLY A 905 17.48 25.64 -19.25
N THR A 906 17.91 26.46 -18.28
CA THR A 906 17.26 26.59 -16.95
C THR A 906 15.82 27.08 -17.06
N ILE A 907 14.94 26.60 -16.17
CA ILE A 907 13.61 27.18 -15.92
C ILE A 907 13.75 28.26 -14.83
N VAL A 908 13.48 29.50 -15.17
CA VAL A 908 13.40 30.64 -14.24
C VAL A 908 11.94 30.88 -13.91
N TYR A 909 11.53 30.66 -12.66
CA TYR A 909 10.18 30.93 -12.20
C TYR A 909 10.07 32.29 -11.51
N VAL A 910 9.00 33.01 -11.81
CA VAL A 910 8.70 34.35 -11.29
C VAL A 910 7.49 34.24 -10.35
N PRO A 911 7.68 34.30 -9.01
CA PRO A 911 6.57 34.29 -8.06
C PRO A 911 5.71 35.54 -8.19
N VAL A 912 4.44 35.45 -7.78
CA VAL A 912 3.48 36.56 -7.72
C VAL A 912 4.11 37.82 -7.08
N GLY A 913 4.00 38.95 -7.76
CA GLY A 913 4.56 40.23 -7.32
C GLY A 913 4.54 41.27 -8.44
N THR A 914 5.01 42.48 -8.14
CA THR A 914 5.28 43.52 -9.15
C THR A 914 6.77 43.79 -9.21
N TYR A 915 7.36 43.57 -10.38
CA TYR A 915 8.78 43.67 -10.65
C TYR A 915 9.04 44.91 -11.51
N HIS A 916 9.74 45.87 -10.93
CA HIS A 916 10.11 47.11 -11.60
C HIS A 916 11.53 46.97 -12.19
N GLU A 917 11.65 46.33 -13.35
CA GLU A 917 12.93 46.08 -14.02
C GLU A 917 12.78 45.90 -15.54
N SER A 918 13.90 45.96 -16.28
CA SER A 918 13.96 45.63 -17.71
C SER A 918 14.89 44.43 -17.88
N VAL A 919 14.39 43.31 -18.41
CA VAL A 919 15.07 42.01 -18.43
C VAL A 919 15.68 41.72 -19.80
N ILE A 920 16.92 41.25 -19.86
CA ILE A 920 17.62 40.82 -21.07
C ILE A 920 17.88 39.32 -21.01
N ILE A 921 17.22 38.56 -21.89
CA ILE A 921 17.40 37.12 -22.06
C ILE A 921 18.36 36.86 -23.23
N ASN A 922 19.63 36.63 -22.89
CA ASN A 922 20.73 36.43 -23.84
C ASN A 922 21.20 34.96 -23.98
N LYS A 923 20.56 34.04 -23.27
CA LYS A 923 20.83 32.60 -23.26
C LYS A 923 19.52 31.80 -23.39
N PRO A 924 19.54 30.53 -23.86
CA PRO A 924 18.39 29.64 -23.79
C PRO A 924 17.88 29.52 -22.35
N LEU A 925 16.57 29.67 -22.12
CA LEU A 925 15.90 29.43 -20.83
C LEU A 925 14.38 29.41 -20.99
N THR A 926 13.66 28.91 -19.99
CA THR A 926 12.22 29.14 -19.85
C THR A 926 12.00 30.18 -18.76
N LEU A 927 11.21 31.23 -19.00
CA LEU A 927 10.75 32.18 -17.99
C LEU A 927 9.25 31.96 -17.77
N ILE A 928 8.86 31.52 -16.58
CA ILE A 928 7.46 31.17 -16.27
C ILE A 928 7.00 31.87 -15.00
N GLY A 929 5.89 32.58 -15.04
CA GLY A 929 5.28 33.14 -13.83
C GLY A 929 4.30 32.19 -13.16
N ASP A 930 3.77 32.63 -12.03
CA ASP A 930 2.64 32.01 -11.36
C ASP A 930 1.38 31.98 -12.24
N SER A 931 0.77 30.81 -12.45
CA SER A 931 -0.37 30.67 -13.36
C SER A 931 -1.66 31.30 -12.84
N VAL A 932 -1.81 31.52 -11.53
CA VAL A 932 -3.08 31.92 -10.92
C VAL A 932 -3.17 33.43 -10.76
N ASN A 933 -2.11 34.05 -10.24
CA ASN A 933 -2.09 35.49 -9.96
C ASN A 933 -1.03 36.25 -10.79
N SER A 934 -0.43 35.58 -11.81
CA SER A 934 0.46 36.11 -12.86
C SER A 934 1.29 37.35 -12.49
N PRO A 935 2.58 37.21 -12.16
CA PRO A 935 3.43 38.34 -11.76
C PRO A 935 3.47 39.45 -12.81
N VAL A 936 3.50 40.68 -12.30
CA VAL A 936 3.46 41.91 -13.08
C VAL A 936 4.89 42.41 -13.32
N ILE A 937 5.24 42.73 -14.56
CA ILE A 937 6.51 43.35 -14.93
C ILE A 937 6.24 44.73 -15.53
N GLU A 938 6.82 45.76 -14.93
CA GLU A 938 6.72 47.17 -15.34
C GLU A 938 8.15 47.72 -15.54
N SER A 939 8.49 48.22 -16.73
CA SER A 939 9.84 48.73 -17.01
C SER A 939 10.17 49.99 -16.19
N VAL A 940 11.45 50.12 -15.85
CA VAL A 940 12.02 51.34 -15.22
C VAL A 940 12.67 52.30 -16.22
N GLU A 941 12.73 51.93 -17.51
CA GLU A 941 13.34 52.75 -18.58
C GLU A 941 12.31 53.17 -19.63
N SER A 942 12.18 54.47 -19.86
CA SER A 942 11.11 55.13 -20.66
C SER A 942 11.14 54.91 -22.18
N VAL A 943 11.90 53.93 -22.67
CA VAL A 943 12.06 53.60 -24.11
C VAL A 943 12.36 52.12 -24.35
N ARG A 944 12.90 51.38 -23.36
CA ARG A 944 13.23 49.96 -23.53
C ARG A 944 11.99 49.07 -23.39
N PRO A 945 12.01 47.89 -24.04
CA PRO A 945 11.03 46.86 -23.73
C PRO A 945 11.22 46.31 -22.32
N SER A 946 10.13 45.86 -21.69
CA SER A 946 10.17 45.20 -20.37
C SER A 946 11.01 43.91 -20.40
N ILE A 947 10.92 43.14 -21.50
CA ILE A 947 11.80 41.99 -21.74
C ILE A 947 12.40 42.08 -23.15
N GLN A 948 13.71 41.96 -23.26
CA GLN A 948 14.46 41.87 -24.53
C GLN A 948 15.04 40.47 -24.70
N ILE A 949 14.64 39.76 -25.74
CA ILE A 949 15.11 38.42 -26.09
C ILE A 949 16.14 38.52 -27.22
N THR A 950 17.35 38.02 -26.99
CA THR A 950 18.44 37.96 -27.99
C THR A 950 19.00 36.55 -28.16
N SER A 951 18.28 35.52 -27.71
CA SER A 951 18.69 34.12 -27.76
C SER A 951 17.60 33.22 -28.33
N SER A 952 18.02 32.12 -28.94
CA SER A 952 17.13 31.03 -29.40
C SER A 952 16.76 30.11 -28.24
N ASN A 953 15.72 29.29 -28.41
CA ASN A 953 15.20 28.36 -27.39
C ASN A 953 14.82 29.10 -26.09
N VAL A 954 13.91 30.08 -26.23
CA VAL A 954 13.40 30.89 -25.11
C VAL A 954 11.88 30.73 -25.05
N ASN A 955 11.36 30.26 -23.92
CA ASN A 955 9.92 30.14 -23.69
C ASN A 955 9.51 31.12 -22.59
N ILE A 956 8.44 31.90 -22.80
CA ILE A 956 7.91 32.85 -21.80
C ILE A 956 6.42 32.59 -21.60
N SER A 957 5.97 32.44 -20.34
CA SER A 957 4.54 32.24 -20.04
C SER A 957 4.08 32.68 -18.65
N HIS A 958 2.76 32.91 -18.52
CA HIS A 958 2.06 33.24 -17.26
C HIS A 958 2.57 34.55 -16.61
N LEU A 959 2.64 35.62 -17.40
CA LEU A 959 3.12 36.94 -16.95
C LEU A 959 2.11 38.03 -17.31
N ILE A 960 2.06 39.09 -16.51
CA ILE A 960 1.46 40.37 -16.89
C ILE A 960 2.60 41.35 -17.21
N VAL A 961 2.63 41.89 -18.43
CA VAL A 961 3.62 42.89 -18.85
C VAL A 961 2.89 44.18 -19.17
N ARG A 962 3.05 45.22 -18.34
CA ARG A 962 2.17 46.39 -18.41
C ARG A 962 2.85 47.75 -18.20
N HIS A 963 2.12 48.81 -18.56
CA HIS A 963 2.48 50.21 -18.35
C HIS A 963 3.86 50.63 -18.89
N ASN A 964 4.38 49.95 -19.91
CA ASN A 964 5.66 50.29 -20.51
C ASN A 964 5.53 51.50 -21.45
N ASP A 965 6.45 52.46 -21.39
CA ASP A 965 6.59 53.52 -22.42
C ASP A 965 7.03 52.92 -23.79
N GLY A 966 7.77 51.81 -23.74
CA GLY A 966 8.20 51.04 -24.91
C GLY A 966 7.21 49.96 -25.34
N TYR A 967 7.76 48.87 -25.89
CA TYR A 967 7.03 47.61 -26.11
C TYR A 967 7.01 46.78 -24.82
N GLY A 968 6.09 45.82 -24.69
CA GLY A 968 6.14 44.85 -23.59
C GLY A 968 7.35 43.90 -23.71
N ILE A 969 7.43 43.16 -24.81
CA ILE A 969 8.54 42.23 -25.10
C ILE A 969 9.12 42.56 -26.48
N ALA A 970 10.44 42.43 -26.66
CA ALA A 970 11.09 42.57 -27.96
C ALA A 970 12.01 41.38 -28.28
N LEU A 971 11.82 40.76 -29.43
CA LEU A 971 12.77 39.81 -30.03
C LEU A 971 13.73 40.60 -30.90
N MET A 972 15.03 40.55 -30.61
CA MET A 972 16.07 41.30 -31.33
C MET A 972 17.18 40.37 -31.86
N ASP A 973 17.26 40.26 -33.18
CA ASP A 973 18.29 39.48 -33.90
C ASP A 973 19.60 40.29 -33.98
N VAL A 974 20.42 40.22 -32.92
CA VAL A 974 21.63 41.06 -32.72
C VAL A 974 22.95 40.41 -33.16
N SER A 975 22.93 39.17 -33.63
CA SER A 975 24.11 38.44 -34.11
C SER A 975 23.71 37.43 -35.18
N SER A 976 24.62 36.94 -36.03
CA SER A 976 24.28 36.02 -37.15
C SER A 976 23.85 34.60 -36.72
N ASN A 977 23.37 34.46 -35.49
CA ASN A 977 22.78 33.27 -34.91
C ASN A 977 21.26 33.33 -35.10
N ARG A 978 20.76 32.46 -35.99
CA ARG A 978 19.36 32.29 -36.36
C ARG A 978 18.45 32.26 -35.11
N LEU A 979 17.76 33.36 -34.80
CA LEU A 979 16.91 33.52 -33.60
C LEU A 979 15.66 32.64 -33.71
N LYS A 980 15.70 31.43 -33.18
CA LYS A 980 14.68 30.41 -33.41
C LYS A 980 14.05 29.92 -32.11
N ASP A 981 12.90 29.27 -32.28
CA ASP A 981 12.27 28.46 -31.26
C ASP A 981 12.01 29.30 -29.99
N VAL A 982 11.55 30.54 -30.23
CA VAL A 982 11.08 31.47 -29.20
C VAL A 982 9.56 31.35 -29.08
N ARG A 983 9.06 30.98 -27.91
CA ARG A 983 7.62 30.83 -27.64
C ARG A 983 7.19 31.83 -26.58
N ILE A 984 6.09 32.54 -26.81
CA ILE A 984 5.47 33.44 -25.85
C ILE A 984 3.99 33.05 -25.78
N SER A 985 3.55 32.57 -24.62
CA SER A 985 2.17 32.11 -24.45
C SER A 985 1.60 32.38 -23.08
N ASN A 986 0.29 32.61 -22.96
CA ASN A 986 -0.36 32.93 -21.69
C ASN A 986 0.21 34.20 -21.04
N VAL A 987 0.49 35.24 -21.85
CA VAL A 987 0.97 36.55 -21.37
C VAL A 987 -0.11 37.61 -21.60
N ILE A 988 -0.37 38.43 -20.58
CA ILE A 988 -1.26 39.59 -20.65
C ILE A 988 -0.40 40.84 -20.89
N PHE A 989 -0.63 41.53 -22.00
CA PHE A 989 0.01 42.80 -22.36
C PHE A 989 -0.96 43.95 -22.11
N ASP A 990 -0.77 44.69 -21.03
CA ASP A 990 -1.71 45.74 -20.60
C ASP A 990 -1.11 47.16 -20.75
N ASN A 991 -1.71 47.95 -21.65
CA ASN A 991 -1.43 49.38 -21.85
C ASN A 991 0.07 49.72 -22.06
N ASN A 992 0.77 48.91 -22.84
CA ASN A 992 2.14 49.19 -23.29
C ASN A 992 2.13 50.18 -24.46
N SER A 993 2.72 51.36 -24.28
CA SER A 993 2.53 52.54 -25.14
C SER A 993 2.94 52.32 -26.59
N SER A 994 4.09 51.68 -26.85
CA SER A 994 4.52 51.36 -28.22
C SER A 994 3.91 50.05 -28.74
N GLY A 995 3.56 49.12 -27.84
CA GLY A 995 2.81 47.93 -28.17
C GLY A 995 3.12 46.70 -27.31
N GLY A 996 2.47 45.57 -27.58
CA GLY A 996 2.70 44.32 -26.86
C GLY A 996 4.06 43.70 -27.18
N ILE A 997 4.26 43.25 -28.41
CA ILE A 997 5.48 42.56 -28.85
C ILE A 997 6.10 43.26 -30.07
N LEU A 998 7.41 43.50 -30.04
CA LEU A 998 8.22 43.89 -31.21
C LEU A 998 9.07 42.70 -31.67
N ILE A 999 9.08 42.42 -32.98
CA ILE A 999 9.99 41.44 -33.58
C ILE A 999 10.88 42.19 -34.58
N GLN A 1000 12.15 42.38 -34.19
CA GLN A 1000 13.11 43.24 -34.86
C GLN A 1000 14.28 42.44 -35.44
N GLY A 1001 14.35 42.41 -36.75
CA GLY A 1001 15.47 41.88 -37.51
C GLY A 1001 16.49 42.97 -37.76
N LEU A 1002 17.75 42.73 -37.42
CA LEU A 1002 18.85 43.68 -37.66
C LEU A 1002 19.87 43.13 -38.67
N ILE A 1003 19.78 41.85 -39.03
CA ILE A 1003 20.74 41.16 -39.90
C ILE A 1003 20.01 40.55 -41.11
N PRO A 1004 20.23 41.08 -42.34
CA PRO A 1004 19.67 40.51 -43.56
C PRO A 1004 19.97 39.00 -43.70
N SER A 1005 18.96 38.23 -44.08
CA SER A 1005 19.03 36.77 -44.26
C SER A 1005 19.37 35.94 -43.00
N SER A 1006 19.28 36.51 -41.80
CA SER A 1006 19.23 35.74 -40.54
C SER A 1006 17.78 35.28 -40.28
N PRO A 1007 17.43 34.00 -40.42
CA PRO A 1007 16.06 33.55 -40.20
C PRO A 1007 15.68 33.52 -38.73
N ILE A 1008 14.50 34.08 -38.46
CA ILE A 1008 13.84 34.18 -37.16
C ILE A 1008 12.61 33.27 -37.15
N ARG A 1009 12.42 32.52 -36.05
CA ARG A 1009 11.25 31.66 -35.82
C ARG A 1009 10.69 31.88 -34.42
N TYR A 1010 9.39 32.18 -34.35
CA TYR A 1010 8.66 32.37 -33.09
C TYR A 1010 7.25 31.76 -33.13
N THR A 1011 6.69 31.52 -31.95
CA THR A 1011 5.30 31.13 -31.72
C THR A 1011 4.69 32.06 -30.67
N LEU A 1012 3.67 32.84 -31.05
CA LEU A 1012 2.92 33.73 -30.16
C LEU A 1012 1.49 33.20 -30.04
N GLU A 1013 1.14 32.59 -28.91
CA GLU A 1013 -0.17 31.95 -28.78
C GLU A 1013 -0.82 32.10 -27.40
N ASN A 1014 -2.15 32.11 -27.33
CA ASN A 1014 -2.89 32.24 -26.05
C ASN A 1014 -2.50 33.51 -25.26
N ASN A 1015 -2.24 34.65 -25.93
CA ASN A 1015 -1.91 35.92 -25.27
C ASN A 1015 -3.07 36.92 -25.35
N THR A 1016 -3.16 37.83 -24.38
CA THR A 1016 -4.20 38.89 -24.35
C THR A 1016 -3.53 40.26 -24.45
N PHE A 1017 -3.89 41.05 -25.47
CA PHE A 1017 -3.31 42.36 -25.78
C PHE A 1017 -4.33 43.49 -25.58
N VAL A 1018 -4.12 44.34 -24.58
CA VAL A 1018 -5.03 45.44 -24.23
C VAL A 1018 -4.31 46.78 -24.36
N GLY A 1019 -4.91 47.71 -25.11
CA GLY A 1019 -4.40 49.06 -25.30
C GLY A 1019 -3.13 49.15 -26.16
N GLY A 1020 -2.38 50.25 -26.00
CA GLY A 1020 -1.13 50.53 -26.72
C GLY A 1020 -1.30 51.02 -28.16
N GLN A 1021 -0.19 51.21 -28.88
CA GLN A 1021 -0.21 51.49 -30.33
C GLN A 1021 -0.55 50.23 -31.15
N SER A 1022 0.16 49.13 -30.93
CA SER A 1022 -0.05 47.86 -31.64
C SER A 1022 0.08 46.63 -30.75
N GLY A 1023 -0.56 45.53 -31.14
CA GLY A 1023 -0.46 44.25 -30.41
C GLY A 1023 0.89 43.59 -30.67
N VAL A 1024 1.17 43.29 -31.95
CA VAL A 1024 2.48 42.80 -32.41
C VAL A 1024 2.98 43.63 -33.60
N THR A 1025 4.23 44.10 -33.54
CA THR A 1025 4.92 44.80 -34.63
C THR A 1025 6.01 43.90 -35.23
N LEU A 1026 5.99 43.68 -36.54
CA LEU A 1026 7.00 42.91 -37.29
C LEU A 1026 7.87 43.87 -38.11
N ASN A 1027 9.16 43.98 -37.79
CA ASN A 1027 10.13 44.81 -38.53
C ASN A 1027 11.33 43.98 -38.97
N LEU A 1028 11.19 43.37 -40.16
CA LEU A 1028 12.03 42.27 -40.65
C LEU A 1028 12.46 42.46 -42.11
N PHE A 1029 13.58 41.84 -42.51
CA PHE A 1029 13.96 41.72 -43.93
C PHE A 1029 13.23 40.54 -44.60
N GLU A 1030 12.99 40.63 -45.92
CA GLU A 1030 12.22 39.69 -46.77
C GLU A 1030 12.59 38.20 -46.66
N THR A 1031 13.77 37.88 -46.12
CA THR A 1031 14.30 36.51 -46.03
C THR A 1031 14.39 35.97 -44.60
N GLN A 1032 13.83 36.68 -43.61
CA GLN A 1032 13.97 36.30 -42.19
C GLN A 1032 12.84 35.43 -41.65
N GLN A 1033 11.60 35.58 -42.11
CA GLN A 1033 10.47 34.89 -41.49
C GLN A 1033 10.42 33.42 -41.92
N TRP A 1034 10.51 32.48 -40.96
CA TRP A 1034 10.55 31.05 -41.28
C TRP A 1034 9.71 30.18 -40.33
N ASN A 1035 8.55 29.72 -40.81
CA ASN A 1035 7.60 28.86 -40.07
C ASN A 1035 7.25 29.45 -38.69
N SER A 1036 6.90 30.74 -38.65
CA SER A 1036 6.47 31.39 -37.41
C SER A 1036 4.94 31.39 -37.30
N VAL A 1037 4.41 31.40 -36.08
CA VAL A 1037 2.98 31.24 -35.81
C VAL A 1037 2.50 32.32 -34.85
N ILE A 1038 1.35 32.92 -35.15
CA ILE A 1038 0.63 33.84 -34.27
C ILE A 1038 -0.83 33.38 -34.20
N ARG A 1039 -1.24 32.73 -33.10
CA ARG A 1039 -2.58 32.13 -33.01
C ARG A 1039 -3.26 32.20 -31.64
N ASN A 1040 -4.57 31.98 -31.57
CA ASN A 1040 -5.30 31.97 -30.28
C ASN A 1040 -5.10 33.23 -29.41
N ASN A 1041 -4.80 34.41 -29.98
CA ASN A 1041 -4.59 35.63 -29.18
C ASN A 1041 -5.81 36.55 -29.21
N ILE A 1042 -6.04 37.31 -28.14
CA ILE A 1042 -7.08 38.36 -28.06
C ILE A 1042 -6.45 39.75 -28.23
N PHE A 1043 -7.03 40.61 -29.07
CA PHE A 1043 -6.60 42.00 -29.27
C PHE A 1043 -7.74 43.00 -29.01
N ILE A 1044 -7.48 44.00 -28.17
CA ILE A 1044 -8.47 44.96 -27.68
C ILE A 1044 -7.86 46.36 -27.56
N GLY A 1045 -8.48 47.34 -28.21
CA GLY A 1045 -8.20 48.76 -27.94
C GLY A 1045 -6.85 49.28 -28.44
N GLN A 1046 -6.15 48.57 -29.31
CA GLN A 1046 -4.94 49.08 -29.97
C GLN A 1046 -5.28 50.34 -30.79
N SER A 1047 -4.55 51.43 -30.54
CA SER A 1047 -4.83 52.75 -31.12
C SER A 1047 -4.39 52.92 -32.58
N THR A 1048 -3.57 52.01 -33.10
CA THR A 1048 -3.13 52.00 -34.51
C THR A 1048 -3.60 50.74 -35.24
N THR A 1049 -3.22 49.55 -34.75
CA THR A 1049 -3.58 48.26 -35.37
C THR A 1049 -3.17 47.08 -34.49
N PRO A 1050 -3.95 45.98 -34.38
CA PRO A 1050 -3.55 44.74 -33.73
C PRO A 1050 -2.20 44.18 -34.22
N PHE A 1051 -2.01 44.12 -35.55
CA PHE A 1051 -0.76 43.70 -36.19
C PHE A 1051 -0.18 44.85 -37.03
N GLN A 1052 1.11 45.15 -36.88
CA GLN A 1052 1.81 46.19 -37.62
C GLN A 1052 3.02 45.62 -38.34
N ILE A 1053 2.93 45.47 -39.66
CA ILE A 1053 4.02 44.94 -40.48
C ILE A 1053 4.77 46.12 -41.10
N LEU A 1054 6.05 46.26 -40.73
CA LEU A 1054 6.99 47.22 -41.28
C LEU A 1054 7.96 46.57 -42.27
N SER A 1055 7.99 45.24 -42.35
CA SER A 1055 8.70 44.48 -43.39
C SER A 1055 8.03 44.61 -44.76
N THR A 1056 8.80 44.38 -45.83
CA THR A 1056 8.29 44.35 -47.21
C THR A 1056 7.62 43.03 -47.61
N ASP A 1057 7.75 41.99 -46.78
CA ASP A 1057 7.09 40.68 -46.91
C ASP A 1057 6.80 40.09 -45.52
N ASP A 1058 5.74 39.28 -45.41
CA ASP A 1058 5.38 38.48 -44.23
C ASP A 1058 4.89 37.05 -44.54
N GLY A 1059 5.04 36.56 -45.78
CA GLY A 1059 4.51 35.27 -46.23
C GLY A 1059 5.09 33.99 -45.57
N GLY A 1060 5.91 34.14 -44.52
CA GLY A 1060 6.45 33.05 -43.70
C GLY A 1060 5.80 32.91 -42.30
N VAL A 1061 4.76 33.69 -42.01
CA VAL A 1061 4.00 33.68 -40.75
C VAL A 1061 2.59 33.12 -40.96
N GLU A 1062 2.16 32.25 -40.05
CA GLU A 1062 0.78 31.79 -39.93
C GLU A 1062 -0.01 32.69 -38.95
N TYR A 1063 -1.23 33.11 -39.33
CA TYR A 1063 -2.14 33.89 -38.50
C TYR A 1063 -3.50 33.19 -38.38
N SER A 1064 -3.77 32.51 -37.28
CA SER A 1064 -4.94 31.62 -37.12
C SER A 1064 -5.62 31.80 -35.76
N TYR A 1065 -6.94 31.67 -35.65
CA TYR A 1065 -7.71 31.71 -34.39
C TYR A 1065 -7.47 32.96 -33.50
N ASN A 1066 -7.17 34.13 -34.08
CA ASN A 1066 -7.01 35.37 -33.32
C ASN A 1066 -8.34 36.15 -33.25
N LEU A 1067 -8.66 36.69 -32.07
CA LEU A 1067 -9.87 37.48 -31.82
C LEU A 1067 -9.57 38.98 -31.74
N PHE A 1068 -10.47 39.79 -32.29
CA PHE A 1068 -10.40 41.25 -32.25
C PHE A 1068 -11.70 41.81 -31.66
N SER A 1069 -11.62 42.53 -30.53
CA SER A 1069 -12.80 43.06 -29.83
C SER A 1069 -13.28 44.40 -30.38
N ILE A 1070 -14.54 44.74 -30.11
CA ILE A 1070 -15.33 45.74 -30.85
C ILE A 1070 -14.82 47.17 -30.61
N CYS A 1071 -14.16 47.71 -31.64
CA CYS A 1071 -14.18 49.11 -32.09
C CYS A 1071 -14.37 50.19 -31.02
N GLY A 1072 -13.28 50.65 -30.41
CA GLY A 1072 -13.29 51.82 -29.53
C GLY A 1072 -13.71 53.10 -30.27
N SER A 1073 -14.80 53.73 -29.82
CA SER A 1073 -15.29 55.07 -30.19
C SER A 1073 -15.72 55.37 -31.64
N THR A 1074 -15.50 54.49 -32.62
CA THR A 1074 -15.93 54.70 -34.02
C THR A 1074 -17.11 53.81 -34.44
N PRO A 1075 -18.14 54.32 -35.16
CA PRO A 1075 -19.45 53.63 -35.23
C PRO A 1075 -19.65 52.67 -36.41
N ASP A 1076 -18.63 52.43 -37.24
CA ASP A 1076 -18.78 51.63 -38.45
C ASP A 1076 -17.57 50.73 -38.69
N CYS A 1077 -17.78 49.43 -38.47
CA CYS A 1077 -16.79 48.38 -38.71
C CYS A 1077 -17.25 47.44 -39.83
N SER A 1078 -18.05 47.95 -40.78
CA SER A 1078 -18.59 47.20 -41.91
C SER A 1078 -17.81 47.31 -43.24
N THR A 1079 -16.69 48.06 -43.27
CA THR A 1079 -16.01 48.43 -44.53
C THR A 1079 -14.50 48.16 -44.62
N GLY A 1080 -13.82 47.70 -43.57
CA GLY A 1080 -12.39 47.39 -43.66
C GLY A 1080 -11.80 46.75 -42.39
N TRP A 1081 -11.16 45.61 -42.57
CA TRP A 1081 -10.50 44.87 -41.48
C TRP A 1081 -9.26 45.60 -40.95
N TYR A 1082 -9.16 45.78 -39.63
CA TYR A 1082 -7.87 46.00 -38.95
C TYR A 1082 -7.27 44.65 -38.51
N THR A 1083 -7.14 43.71 -39.45
CA THR A 1083 -6.32 42.49 -39.30
C THR A 1083 -4.82 42.78 -39.20
N GLY A 1084 -4.43 44.06 -39.10
CA GLY A 1084 -3.15 44.53 -39.57
C GLY A 1084 -3.04 44.59 -41.09
N ASN A 1085 -1.94 45.21 -41.52
CA ASN A 1085 -1.54 45.31 -42.92
C ASN A 1085 -0.85 44.03 -43.41
N LEU A 1086 -1.49 42.88 -43.18
CA LEU A 1086 -1.03 41.56 -43.63
C LEU A 1086 -0.81 41.58 -45.15
N SER A 1087 0.27 40.95 -45.64
CA SER A 1087 0.53 40.96 -47.08
C SER A 1087 -0.41 40.01 -47.83
N SER A 1088 -0.47 40.18 -49.15
CA SER A 1088 -1.18 39.25 -50.04
C SER A 1088 -0.57 37.83 -50.10
N MET A 1089 0.53 37.57 -49.38
CA MET A 1089 1.14 36.23 -49.27
C MET A 1089 0.70 35.46 -48.02
N SER A 1090 -0.03 36.09 -47.09
CA SER A 1090 -0.72 35.35 -46.03
C SER A 1090 -1.86 34.53 -46.62
N THR A 1091 -1.88 33.22 -46.34
CA THR A 1091 -2.76 32.24 -47.02
C THR A 1091 -3.73 31.50 -46.11
N SER A 1092 -3.62 31.64 -44.79
CA SER A 1092 -4.55 31.06 -43.81
C SER A 1092 -5.04 32.16 -42.87
N HIS A 1093 -6.36 32.27 -42.73
CA HIS A 1093 -7.05 33.22 -41.87
C HIS A 1093 -8.34 32.57 -41.36
N ASP A 1094 -8.30 31.99 -40.17
CA ASP A 1094 -9.48 31.49 -39.47
C ASP A 1094 -9.67 32.31 -38.20
N ASN A 1095 -10.21 33.52 -38.34
CA ASN A 1095 -10.41 34.44 -37.22
C ASN A 1095 -11.89 34.46 -36.84
N LEU A 1096 -12.19 34.24 -35.56
CA LEU A 1096 -13.54 34.41 -35.03
C LEU A 1096 -13.87 35.90 -34.90
N PHE A 1097 -15.06 36.31 -35.33
CA PHE A 1097 -15.48 37.71 -35.31
C PHE A 1097 -16.77 37.90 -34.50
N ASN A 1098 -16.80 38.98 -33.71
CA ASN A 1098 -17.91 39.36 -32.80
C ASN A 1098 -18.24 38.34 -31.69
N LEU A 1099 -17.22 37.93 -30.93
CA LEU A 1099 -17.40 37.34 -29.61
C LEU A 1099 -16.87 38.30 -28.53
N ASP A 1100 -17.68 38.52 -27.49
CA ASP A 1100 -17.27 39.24 -26.28
C ASP A 1100 -16.36 38.30 -25.47
N PRO A 1101 -15.11 38.68 -25.13
CA PRO A 1101 -14.23 37.85 -24.31
C PRO A 1101 -14.75 37.52 -22.92
N GLN A 1102 -15.68 38.34 -22.38
CA GLN A 1102 -16.23 38.18 -21.03
C GLN A 1102 -15.14 37.97 -19.97
N PHE A 1103 -14.18 38.90 -19.87
CA PHE A 1103 -13.20 38.82 -18.78
C PHE A 1103 -13.84 39.03 -17.41
N LEU A 1104 -13.18 38.54 -16.37
CA LEU A 1104 -13.67 38.62 -14.99
C LEU A 1104 -13.77 40.05 -14.44
N ASP A 1105 -12.70 40.86 -14.53
CA ASP A 1105 -12.77 42.28 -14.18
C ASP A 1105 -11.78 43.16 -14.96
N PRO A 1106 -12.17 43.63 -16.16
CA PRO A 1106 -11.39 44.58 -16.96
C PRO A 1106 -11.07 45.90 -16.24
N THR A 1107 -11.81 46.26 -15.18
CA THR A 1107 -11.69 47.58 -14.53
C THR A 1107 -10.51 47.65 -13.56
N VAL A 1108 -10.00 46.50 -13.11
CA VAL A 1108 -8.78 46.35 -12.31
C VAL A 1108 -7.64 45.69 -13.10
N ALA A 1109 -7.74 45.67 -14.43
CA ALA A 1109 -6.84 44.98 -15.35
C ALA A 1109 -6.76 43.45 -15.19
N ASN A 1110 -7.83 42.81 -14.68
CA ASN A 1110 -7.97 41.35 -14.72
C ASN A 1110 -8.58 40.94 -16.07
N TYR A 1111 -7.71 40.58 -17.01
CA TYR A 1111 -8.05 40.18 -18.38
C TYR A 1111 -8.06 38.66 -18.60
N HIS A 1112 -8.27 37.89 -17.54
CA HIS A 1112 -8.56 36.47 -17.62
C HIS A 1112 -10.03 36.21 -18.01
N LEU A 1113 -10.28 35.11 -18.71
CA LEU A 1113 -11.62 34.71 -19.14
C LEU A 1113 -12.52 34.34 -17.95
N SER A 1114 -13.80 34.67 -18.06
CA SER A 1114 -14.85 34.12 -17.18
C SER A 1114 -15.19 32.68 -17.58
N PRO A 1115 -15.58 31.79 -16.64
CA PRO A 1115 -16.00 30.40 -16.94
C PRO A 1115 -17.21 30.24 -17.87
N ILE A 1116 -17.87 31.35 -18.27
CA ILE A 1116 -18.95 31.37 -19.27
C ILE A 1116 -18.53 32.05 -20.59
N SER A 1117 -17.25 32.33 -20.76
CA SER A 1117 -16.72 33.01 -21.95
C SER A 1117 -16.93 32.16 -23.20
N PRO A 1118 -17.40 32.75 -24.31
CA PRO A 1118 -17.50 32.06 -25.60
C PRO A 1118 -16.14 31.80 -26.27
N LEU A 1119 -15.03 32.09 -25.58
CA LEU A 1119 -13.66 31.87 -26.04
C LEU A 1119 -13.00 30.62 -25.44
N ILE A 1120 -13.65 30.01 -24.45
CA ILE A 1120 -13.31 28.67 -23.98
C ILE A 1120 -13.68 27.68 -25.09
N ASP A 1121 -12.82 26.69 -25.35
CA ASP A 1121 -12.96 25.71 -26.45
C ASP A 1121 -13.08 26.30 -27.87
N ALA A 1122 -12.67 27.56 -28.08
CA ALA A 1122 -12.82 28.28 -29.34
C ALA A 1122 -11.57 28.31 -30.24
N GLY A 1123 -10.41 27.85 -29.77
CA GLY A 1123 -9.11 27.97 -30.44
C GLY A 1123 -8.75 26.84 -31.42
N ASP A 1124 -7.54 26.92 -31.98
CA ASP A 1124 -7.05 25.99 -33.03
C ASP A 1124 -6.98 24.52 -32.54
N PRO A 1125 -7.76 23.58 -33.13
CA PRO A 1125 -7.78 22.18 -32.73
C PRO A 1125 -6.48 21.41 -32.98
N ASN A 1126 -5.50 22.01 -33.66
CA ASN A 1126 -4.16 21.45 -33.91
C ASN A 1126 -3.08 22.04 -32.97
N THR A 1127 -3.50 22.73 -31.91
CA THR A 1127 -2.60 23.18 -30.83
C THR A 1127 -2.12 22.00 -29.98
N ILE A 1128 -0.99 22.20 -29.29
CA ILE A 1128 -0.55 21.25 -28.26
C ILE A 1128 -1.46 21.47 -27.05
N TYR A 1129 -2.23 20.45 -26.68
CA TYR A 1129 -3.16 20.51 -25.56
C TYR A 1129 -2.51 21.07 -24.30
N PHE A 1130 -3.14 22.10 -23.73
CA PHE A 1130 -2.93 22.47 -22.35
C PHE A 1130 -4.02 21.74 -21.55
N SER A 1131 -3.63 21.03 -20.48
CA SER A 1131 -4.58 20.59 -19.48
C SER A 1131 -5.20 21.82 -18.84
N ASP A 1132 -6.51 21.98 -18.99
CA ASP A 1132 -7.27 22.95 -18.21
C ASP A 1132 -7.22 22.53 -16.73
N TYR A 1133 -7.19 23.51 -15.83
CA TYR A 1133 -7.02 23.24 -14.40
C TYR A 1133 -8.37 22.96 -13.71
N ASP A 1134 -9.51 23.13 -14.37
CA ASP A 1134 -10.84 23.01 -13.77
C ASP A 1134 -11.43 21.59 -13.80
N ASP A 1135 -11.31 20.82 -14.90
CA ASP A 1135 -12.13 19.62 -15.12
C ASP A 1135 -11.42 18.37 -15.71
N ASN A 1136 -10.10 18.39 -15.85
CA ASN A 1136 -9.31 17.32 -16.51
C ASN A 1136 -9.65 17.06 -18.00
N THR A 1137 -10.37 17.97 -18.67
CA THR A 1137 -10.56 17.93 -20.13
C THR A 1137 -9.52 18.78 -20.85
N SER A 1138 -9.15 18.36 -22.06
CA SER A 1138 -8.20 19.09 -22.90
C SER A 1138 -8.93 20.16 -23.71
N ARG A 1139 -9.17 21.31 -23.08
CA ARG A 1139 -9.79 22.48 -23.71
C ARG A 1139 -8.80 23.27 -24.58
N ILE A 1140 -9.34 24.10 -25.47
CA ILE A 1140 -8.53 24.92 -26.39
C ILE A 1140 -9.05 26.35 -26.44
N ASP A 1141 -8.45 27.22 -25.64
CA ASP A 1141 -8.94 28.59 -25.46
C ASP A 1141 -8.27 29.61 -26.40
N ILE A 1142 -8.91 30.76 -26.55
CA ILE A 1142 -8.34 31.96 -27.17
C ILE A 1142 -8.06 32.99 -26.07
N GLY A 1143 -6.81 33.43 -25.95
CA GLY A 1143 -6.34 34.39 -24.94
C GLY A 1143 -5.61 33.75 -23.76
N ALA A 1144 -5.19 34.60 -22.81
CA ALA A 1144 -4.43 34.17 -21.64
C ALA A 1144 -5.33 33.75 -20.47
N PHE A 1145 -5.69 32.46 -20.42
CA PHE A 1145 -6.32 31.71 -19.32
C PHE A 1145 -7.65 32.24 -18.74
N GLU A 1146 -8.48 31.32 -18.24
CA GLU A 1146 -9.45 31.61 -17.20
C GLU A 1146 -8.76 31.89 -15.84
N SER A 1147 -9.37 32.69 -14.96
CA SER A 1147 -8.84 32.86 -13.59
C SER A 1147 -9.62 31.99 -12.62
N PHE A 1148 -8.87 31.45 -11.67
CA PHE A 1148 -9.35 30.52 -10.66
C PHE A 1148 -10.38 31.19 -9.72
N ILE A 1149 -11.65 31.13 -10.10
CA ILE A 1149 -12.80 31.37 -9.23
C ILE A 1149 -13.64 30.10 -9.30
N SER A 1150 -13.52 29.24 -8.28
CA SER A 1150 -14.44 28.11 -8.14
C SER A 1150 -15.88 28.64 -8.12
N MET A 1151 -16.82 27.87 -8.66
CA MET A 1151 -18.24 28.26 -8.65
C MET A 1151 -18.83 28.41 -7.22
N GLU A 1152 -18.04 28.10 -6.18
CA GLU A 1152 -18.34 28.35 -4.77
C GLU A 1152 -17.92 29.75 -4.26
N GLN A 1153 -17.04 30.49 -4.96
CA GLN A 1153 -16.62 31.84 -4.56
C GLN A 1153 -17.36 32.99 -5.25
N LEU A 1154 -18.11 32.72 -6.32
CA LEU A 1154 -19.33 33.50 -6.53
C LEU A 1154 -20.32 33.01 -5.48
N PRO A 1155 -20.85 33.88 -4.58
CA PRO A 1155 -21.89 33.42 -3.67
C PRO A 1155 -23.03 32.85 -4.52
N PRO A 1156 -23.64 31.71 -4.12
CA PRO A 1156 -24.88 31.29 -4.75
C PRO A 1156 -25.80 32.50 -4.76
N LEU A 1157 -26.43 32.81 -5.90
CA LEU A 1157 -27.39 33.90 -6.03
C LEU A 1157 -28.56 33.58 -5.09
N THR A 1158 -28.38 34.04 -3.86
CA THR A 1158 -29.20 33.78 -2.70
C THR A 1158 -30.27 34.83 -2.71
N ASP A 1159 -31.50 34.36 -2.82
CA ASP A 1159 -32.67 35.18 -2.79
C ASP A 1159 -33.00 35.51 -1.33
N ASP A 1160 -32.39 36.60 -0.83
CA ASP A 1160 -32.96 37.47 0.21
C ASP A 1160 -32.26 38.84 0.28
N ILE A 1161 -32.33 39.64 -0.81
CA ILE A 1161 -32.11 41.08 -0.65
C ILE A 1161 -33.14 41.60 0.38
N PRO A 1162 -32.78 42.48 1.33
CA PRO A 1162 -33.58 42.57 2.55
C PRO A 1162 -35.01 43.01 2.32
N ASN A 1163 -35.96 42.19 2.80
CA ASN A 1163 -37.41 42.36 2.65
C ASN A 1163 -38.02 43.60 3.35
N ALA A 1164 -37.18 44.52 3.86
CA ALA A 1164 -37.61 45.77 4.48
C ALA A 1164 -36.50 46.85 4.36
N PRO A 1165 -36.87 48.14 4.16
CA PRO A 1165 -35.89 49.21 3.92
C PRO A 1165 -34.93 49.43 5.09
N GLY A 1166 -35.36 49.12 6.32
CA GLY A 1166 -34.55 49.27 7.53
C GLY A 1166 -33.46 48.21 7.71
N LEU A 1167 -33.49 47.14 6.91
CA LEU A 1167 -32.49 46.05 6.94
C LEU A 1167 -31.40 46.22 5.87
N VAL A 1168 -31.54 47.19 4.97
CA VAL A 1168 -30.59 47.43 3.86
C VAL A 1168 -29.32 48.15 4.35
N SER A 1169 -28.32 47.36 4.71
CA SER A 1169 -27.02 47.83 5.21
C SER A 1169 -26.01 48.15 4.09
N VAL A 1170 -26.02 47.38 3.00
CA VAL A 1170 -25.10 47.49 1.85
C VAL A 1170 -25.52 48.63 0.91
N THR A 1171 -24.54 49.32 0.30
CA THR A 1171 -24.79 50.31 -0.75
C THR A 1171 -24.49 49.71 -2.12
N SER A 1172 -25.51 49.56 -2.97
CA SER A 1172 -25.36 49.11 -4.34
C SER A 1172 -24.63 50.14 -5.21
N GLN A 1173 -23.86 49.66 -6.19
CA GLN A 1173 -23.11 50.52 -7.11
C GLN A 1173 -24.01 51.18 -8.17
N ASN A 1174 -23.65 52.40 -8.58
CA ASN A 1174 -24.33 53.14 -9.64
C ASN A 1174 -23.83 52.72 -11.03
N ASN A 1175 -24.64 52.97 -12.06
CA ASN A 1175 -24.31 52.86 -13.48
C ASN A 1175 -23.91 51.44 -13.98
N ILE A 1176 -24.12 50.37 -13.19
CA ILE A 1176 -23.93 48.97 -13.60
C ILE A 1176 -25.27 48.20 -13.64
N ASN A 1177 -25.30 47.07 -14.35
CA ASN A 1177 -26.45 46.15 -14.37
C ASN A 1177 -26.28 45.12 -13.23
N LEU A 1178 -27.13 45.19 -12.22
CA LEU A 1178 -27.25 44.20 -11.14
C LEU A 1178 -28.23 43.10 -11.57
N ARG A 1179 -28.07 41.87 -11.05
CA ARG A 1179 -28.96 40.73 -11.31
C ARG A 1179 -29.37 40.07 -9.99
N TYR A 1180 -30.67 39.92 -9.77
CA TYR A 1180 -31.25 39.30 -8.58
C TYR A 1180 -32.50 38.52 -8.96
N PHE A 1181 -32.92 37.61 -8.08
CA PHE A 1181 -34.19 36.93 -8.15
C PHE A 1181 -35.20 37.66 -7.24
N LEU A 1182 -36.48 37.27 -7.34
CA LEU A 1182 -37.51 37.65 -6.38
C LEU A 1182 -38.31 36.38 -6.12
N SER A 1183 -38.08 35.73 -4.97
CA SER A 1183 -38.50 34.37 -4.64
C SER A 1183 -38.32 34.05 -3.15
N PRO A 1184 -39.39 33.69 -2.41
CA PRO A 1184 -40.61 33.06 -2.92
C PRO A 1184 -41.75 34.05 -3.21
N SER A 1185 -42.97 33.54 -3.37
CA SER A 1185 -44.18 34.37 -3.50
C SER A 1185 -44.36 35.28 -2.27
N GLY A 1186 -44.38 36.60 -2.50
CA GLY A 1186 -44.51 37.59 -1.42
C GLY A 1186 -43.20 38.23 -0.97
N ASP A 1187 -42.10 37.90 -1.63
CA ASP A 1187 -40.79 38.53 -1.47
C ASP A 1187 -40.72 39.97 -2.07
N GLU A 1188 -39.86 40.81 -1.47
CA GLU A 1188 -39.72 42.25 -1.74
C GLU A 1188 -38.27 42.77 -1.61
N ASP A 1189 -37.51 42.78 -2.69
CA ASP A 1189 -36.13 43.29 -2.64
C ASP A 1189 -36.05 44.79 -2.35
N TRP A 1190 -35.35 45.18 -1.26
CA TRP A 1190 -34.94 46.55 -1.02
C TRP A 1190 -33.44 46.81 -1.23
N PHE A 1191 -33.13 47.76 -2.10
CA PHE A 1191 -31.79 48.25 -2.39
C PHE A 1191 -31.57 49.66 -1.85
N ARG A 1192 -30.30 50.02 -1.59
CA ARG A 1192 -29.87 51.38 -1.27
C ARG A 1192 -28.71 51.77 -2.16
N PHE A 1193 -28.77 52.93 -2.80
CA PHE A 1193 -27.65 53.50 -3.56
C PHE A 1193 -27.35 54.94 -3.12
N PHE A 1194 -26.14 55.43 -3.40
CA PHE A 1194 -25.70 56.77 -2.98
C PHE A 1194 -25.54 57.71 -4.17
N VAL A 1195 -26.09 58.92 -4.05
CA VAL A 1195 -25.98 59.99 -5.05
C VAL A 1195 -24.97 61.03 -4.54
N PRO A 1196 -23.79 61.18 -5.18
CA PRO A 1196 -22.67 61.96 -4.61
C PRO A 1196 -22.81 63.48 -4.77
N ARG A 1197 -23.65 63.95 -5.70
CA ARG A 1197 -23.95 65.38 -5.95
C ARG A 1197 -25.30 65.51 -6.63
N ALA A 1198 -25.81 66.73 -6.76
CA ALA A 1198 -27.03 66.99 -7.54
C ALA A 1198 -26.94 66.35 -8.94
N SER A 1199 -27.86 65.45 -9.24
CA SER A 1199 -27.82 64.55 -10.41
C SER A 1199 -29.21 64.32 -10.99
N GLN A 1200 -29.28 63.89 -12.24
CA GLN A 1200 -30.44 63.19 -12.78
C GLN A 1200 -30.30 61.70 -12.46
N LEU A 1201 -31.39 61.07 -12.03
CA LEU A 1201 -31.46 59.64 -11.78
C LEU A 1201 -32.41 58.99 -12.78
N GLU A 1202 -32.01 57.87 -13.35
CA GLU A 1202 -32.92 56.93 -13.99
C GLU A 1202 -32.70 55.54 -13.40
N ILE A 1203 -33.71 55.01 -12.71
CA ILE A 1203 -33.69 53.65 -12.18
C ILE A 1203 -34.40 52.77 -13.21
N HIS A 1204 -33.68 51.82 -13.77
CA HIS A 1204 -34.16 50.90 -14.80
C HIS A 1204 -34.24 49.49 -14.22
N LEU A 1205 -35.41 48.87 -14.31
CA LEU A 1205 -35.66 47.48 -13.97
C LEU A 1205 -36.12 46.75 -15.26
N THR A 1206 -35.31 45.83 -15.74
CA THR A 1206 -35.41 45.23 -17.07
C THR A 1206 -35.31 43.70 -17.00
N SER A 1207 -35.42 43.03 -18.15
CA SER A 1207 -35.26 41.57 -18.27
C SER A 1207 -36.21 40.77 -17.37
N LEU A 1208 -37.44 41.27 -17.16
CA LEU A 1208 -38.34 40.78 -16.13
C LEU A 1208 -38.79 39.31 -16.33
N PRO A 1209 -38.57 38.41 -15.35
CA PRO A 1209 -38.95 37.00 -15.43
C PRO A 1209 -40.42 36.75 -15.05
N ALA A 1210 -41.07 37.70 -14.36
CA ALA A 1210 -42.50 37.76 -14.05
C ALA A 1210 -42.99 39.23 -14.06
N ASN A 1211 -44.12 39.56 -13.45
CA ASN A 1211 -44.62 40.94 -13.38
C ASN A 1211 -44.16 41.62 -12.09
N TYR A 1212 -43.19 42.53 -12.17
CA TYR A 1212 -42.55 43.18 -11.03
C TYR A 1212 -42.70 44.70 -11.10
N ASP A 1213 -43.08 45.30 -9.96
CA ASP A 1213 -43.30 46.73 -9.78
C ASP A 1213 -42.07 47.40 -9.15
N LEU A 1214 -41.74 48.62 -9.59
CA LEU A 1214 -40.57 49.39 -9.16
C LEU A 1214 -40.97 50.66 -8.37
N TYR A 1215 -40.41 50.86 -7.18
CA TYR A 1215 -40.64 52.06 -6.34
C TYR A 1215 -39.33 52.66 -5.85
N VAL A 1216 -39.22 54.00 -5.82
CA VAL A 1216 -37.99 54.72 -5.43
C VAL A 1216 -38.29 55.76 -4.35
N TYR A 1217 -37.51 55.76 -3.27
CA TYR A 1217 -37.71 56.58 -2.06
C TYR A 1217 -36.46 57.40 -1.71
N ASN A 1218 -36.63 58.51 -1.00
CA ASN A 1218 -35.52 59.23 -0.35
C ASN A 1218 -35.16 58.63 1.03
N ALA A 1219 -34.05 59.06 1.61
CA ALA A 1219 -33.62 58.65 2.95
C ALA A 1219 -34.60 59.01 4.10
N ALA A 1220 -35.61 59.85 3.87
CA ALA A 1220 -36.68 60.13 4.82
C ALA A 1220 -37.91 59.20 4.65
N GLY A 1221 -37.81 58.18 3.79
CA GLY A 1221 -38.89 57.22 3.50
C GLY A 1221 -40.00 57.75 2.60
N GLN A 1222 -39.84 58.93 1.98
CA GLN A 1222 -40.84 59.49 1.08
C GLN A 1222 -40.68 58.90 -0.32
N LEU A 1223 -41.77 58.39 -0.91
CA LEU A 1223 -41.80 57.90 -2.29
C LEU A 1223 -41.59 59.08 -3.25
N LEU A 1224 -40.63 58.95 -4.16
CA LEU A 1224 -40.26 59.95 -5.17
C LEU A 1224 -40.81 59.61 -6.56
N GLY A 1225 -40.99 58.32 -6.85
CA GLY A 1225 -41.55 57.84 -8.10
C GLY A 1225 -41.69 56.32 -8.12
N SER A 1226 -42.56 55.82 -8.99
CA SER A 1226 -42.80 54.39 -9.19
C SER A 1226 -43.19 54.10 -10.63
N SER A 1227 -43.03 52.84 -11.05
CA SER A 1227 -43.37 52.33 -12.38
C SER A 1227 -43.95 50.93 -12.19
N VAL A 1228 -45.14 50.68 -12.75
CA VAL A 1228 -46.03 49.54 -12.43
C VAL A 1228 -46.76 49.02 -13.68
N LYS A 1229 -46.03 48.71 -14.76
CA LYS A 1229 -46.64 48.28 -16.03
C LYS A 1229 -46.98 46.80 -15.98
N GLU A 1230 -47.97 46.40 -16.76
CA GLU A 1230 -48.40 45.01 -16.76
C GLU A 1230 -47.40 44.06 -17.45
N LYS A 1231 -47.32 42.82 -16.93
CA LYS A 1231 -46.55 41.69 -17.49
C LYS A 1231 -45.04 41.92 -17.35
N LYS A 1232 -44.23 41.43 -18.30
CA LYS A 1232 -42.77 41.48 -18.25
C LYS A 1232 -42.20 42.77 -18.86
N ALA A 1233 -42.93 43.89 -18.76
CA ALA A 1233 -42.51 45.15 -19.35
C ALA A 1233 -41.39 45.79 -18.51
N ALA A 1234 -40.44 46.48 -19.13
CA ALA A 1234 -39.36 47.14 -18.39
C ALA A 1234 -39.89 48.33 -17.59
N GLU A 1235 -39.60 48.38 -16.30
CA GLU A 1235 -39.95 49.48 -15.40
C GLU A 1235 -38.85 50.54 -15.37
N VAL A 1236 -39.25 51.82 -15.41
CA VAL A 1236 -38.30 52.94 -15.40
C VAL A 1236 -38.86 54.08 -14.56
N VAL A 1237 -38.08 54.56 -13.59
CA VAL A 1237 -38.38 55.75 -12.77
C VAL A 1237 -37.31 56.80 -13.02
N LYS A 1238 -37.71 58.02 -13.37
CA LYS A 1238 -36.80 59.15 -13.61
C LYS A 1238 -37.01 60.25 -12.56
N ILE A 1239 -35.93 60.70 -11.93
CA ILE A 1239 -35.93 61.75 -10.90
C ILE A 1239 -34.98 62.86 -11.34
N ASN A 1240 -35.54 64.04 -11.61
CA ASN A 1240 -34.77 65.22 -11.99
C ASN A 1240 -34.26 65.97 -10.74
N ASN A 1241 -33.01 66.42 -10.78
CA ASN A 1241 -32.36 67.20 -9.72
C ASN A 1241 -32.40 66.50 -8.34
N ALA A 1242 -32.13 65.21 -8.31
CA ALA A 1242 -31.93 64.48 -7.06
C ALA A 1242 -30.72 65.05 -6.30
N THR A 1243 -30.95 65.48 -5.06
CA THR A 1243 -29.92 65.99 -4.15
C THR A 1243 -28.91 64.91 -3.77
N SER A 1244 -27.73 65.31 -3.26
CA SER A 1244 -26.81 64.31 -2.70
C SER A 1244 -27.42 63.64 -1.47
N GLY A 1245 -27.22 62.32 -1.36
CA GLY A 1245 -27.75 61.51 -0.26
C GLY A 1245 -27.98 60.05 -0.66
N TYR A 1246 -28.50 59.26 0.28
CA TYR A 1246 -28.95 57.89 0.01
C TYR A 1246 -30.37 57.86 -0.54
N TYR A 1247 -30.58 56.97 -1.51
CA TYR A 1247 -31.86 56.65 -2.13
C TYR A 1247 -32.12 55.16 -1.98
N TYR A 1248 -33.39 54.80 -1.83
CA TYR A 1248 -33.82 53.42 -1.62
C TYR A 1248 -34.73 52.99 -2.76
N VAL A 1249 -34.62 51.74 -3.19
CA VAL A 1249 -35.44 51.16 -4.26
C VAL A 1249 -36.06 49.88 -3.76
N ARG A 1250 -37.36 49.72 -3.98
CA ARG A 1250 -38.13 48.51 -3.68
C ARG A 1250 -38.57 47.89 -5.00
N ILE A 1251 -38.39 46.58 -5.11
CA ILE A 1251 -38.96 45.75 -6.17
C ILE A 1251 -39.93 44.78 -5.51
N VAL A 1252 -41.09 44.57 -6.11
CA VAL A 1252 -42.12 43.67 -5.55
C VAL A 1252 -42.93 43.01 -6.66
N GLY A 1253 -43.29 41.74 -6.45
CA GLY A 1253 -44.17 41.00 -7.34
C GLY A 1253 -45.60 41.54 -7.38
N PHE A 1254 -46.10 41.91 -8.56
CA PHE A 1254 -47.51 42.25 -8.73
C PHE A 1254 -48.39 41.05 -8.36
N SER A 1255 -49.25 41.22 -7.35
CA SER A 1255 -50.03 40.12 -6.74
C SER A 1255 -49.20 38.92 -6.26
N GLY A 1256 -47.95 39.16 -5.82
CA GLY A 1256 -47.03 38.12 -5.34
C GLY A 1256 -46.33 37.32 -6.45
N ALA A 1257 -46.31 37.81 -7.69
CA ALA A 1257 -45.55 37.19 -8.76
C ALA A 1257 -44.06 37.06 -8.41
N TRP A 1258 -43.44 35.90 -8.66
CA TRP A 1258 -42.07 35.58 -8.25
C TRP A 1258 -41.42 34.62 -9.27
N ASN A 1259 -40.09 34.50 -9.28
CA ASN A 1259 -39.36 33.57 -10.16
C ASN A 1259 -37.92 33.30 -9.68
N GLY A 1260 -37.73 32.26 -8.86
CA GLY A 1260 -36.40 31.84 -8.38
C GLY A 1260 -35.55 31.06 -9.41
N ALA A 1261 -35.85 31.14 -10.70
CA ALA A 1261 -35.14 30.40 -11.76
C ALA A 1261 -34.57 31.28 -12.88
N ASN A 1262 -35.07 32.52 -13.04
CA ASN A 1262 -34.54 33.49 -14.00
C ASN A 1262 -34.47 34.86 -13.31
N PRO A 1263 -33.31 35.55 -13.27
CA PRO A 1263 -33.18 36.81 -12.55
C PRO A 1263 -33.74 37.99 -13.35
N TYR A 1264 -34.16 39.05 -12.66
CA TYR A 1264 -34.36 40.37 -13.27
C TYR A 1264 -33.04 41.16 -13.33
N GLN A 1265 -33.05 42.29 -14.03
CA GLN A 1265 -31.90 43.22 -14.07
C GLN A 1265 -32.28 44.59 -13.51
N LEU A 1266 -31.46 45.14 -12.62
CA LEU A 1266 -31.66 46.45 -11.99
C LEU A 1266 -30.44 47.35 -12.22
N ARG A 1267 -30.66 48.63 -12.56
CA ARG A 1267 -29.60 49.61 -12.77
C ARG A 1267 -29.98 51.00 -12.28
N PHE A 1268 -29.12 51.59 -11.45
CA PHE A 1268 -29.22 52.97 -10.98
C PHE A 1268 -28.36 53.89 -11.87
N ASN A 1269 -28.91 54.44 -12.94
CA ASN A 1269 -28.19 55.43 -13.74
C ASN A 1269 -28.17 56.77 -13.00
N VAL A 1270 -26.97 57.25 -12.66
CA VAL A 1270 -26.74 58.50 -11.93
C VAL A 1270 -25.84 59.39 -12.79
N THR A 1271 -26.43 60.40 -13.42
CA THR A 1271 -25.75 61.35 -14.31
C THR A 1271 -25.70 62.73 -13.64
N GLY A 1272 -24.49 63.24 -13.41
CA GLY A 1272 -24.31 64.55 -12.77
C GLY A 1272 -24.88 65.67 -13.65
N THR A 1273 -25.69 66.56 -13.09
CA THR A 1273 -26.14 67.76 -13.82
C THR A 1273 -24.96 68.72 -13.97
N GLY A 1274 -24.52 68.92 -15.22
CA GLY A 1274 -23.24 69.56 -15.53
C GLY A 1274 -23.04 70.98 -14.98
N GLY A 1275 -21.95 71.14 -14.24
CA GLY A 1275 -21.18 72.36 -14.00
C GLY A 1275 -19.71 71.92 -13.95
N PRO A 1276 -18.77 72.72 -14.48
CA PRO A 1276 -17.45 72.26 -14.95
C PRO A 1276 -16.62 71.51 -13.92
#